data_AF-Q6P5D3-F1
#
_entry.id   AF-Q6P5D3-F1
#
_cell.length_a   1.000
_cell.length_b   1.000
_cell.length_c   1.000
_cell.angle_alpha   90.00
_cell.angle_beta   90.00
_cell.angle_gamma   90.00
#
_symmetry.space_group_name_H-M   'P 1'
#
loop_
_entity.id
_entity.type
_entity.pdbx_description
1 polymer ?
#
loop_
_entity_poly.entity_id
_entity_poly.type
_entity_poly.pdbx_seq_one_letter_code
_entity_poly.pdbx_strand_id
1 'polypeptide(L)'
;MSSSVRRKGKPGKGDGKGSSRGGRGGKGHMNKSHGGGGGGGGSCGGGGGGSRKASNRIWDDGDDFCVFTEPKRPSRPCDSNKSKGETRPKWKPKAKVPLQTLHMTSENQEKVKALLRDLQEQGADAGSERGTSGEEEDSEPQCGEEQGWPAGQEPIFLPDCSPWEYIGPEEVEPPVPECAVSPLAVQKLSRYGFHTEHCQLALRICDGDLGAALEHLLRQCFSETFGERMALSEAAVYVSLNECVEQRQEETLALKSICGEKFIERIQNRVWTIGLELDYLTNKFCKSKQKESSKNVRDTSPETCKFYLKGNCKFGSKCKFKHEVPPHQMIGRAERNVNDPHLDADDDTTFMYELQIRFSKDHKYPYQAPLVAFYSTNENLPLACRLHISEFLYGKALEFAKTSEPVVYSLITLLEEESEIVKLLTHTQHKYSVPPVNVPPVPSETRISKPAYRKPVVPSNTFLSNQMLEGERLSELEEDADEDEGPASIIVENESYVNLKKRSYKRYDRPAKSLFAENSKICRQFQMKQASRQFHAILQERQLLPAWEERETILKLLSKHQVVVISGMTGCGKTTQIPQFILDNSLNGPPERVANIICTQPRRISAISVAERVAKERAERVGLTVGYQIRLESVKSSATRLLYCTTGVLLRRLEGDATLQGVTHIIVDEVHERTEESDFLLLVLKDIVMQRATLQVILMSATLDAGLFSKYFSYCPVITIPGRAFPVDQFFLEDALAVTRYVLQDGSPYMRSMKQIAKEKLKARHNRTAQEEVEEDLRLSLHLQDEEESVKDTIPDQQLDFKQLLIRYKGVSKSVIKTMSVMDFEKVNLELIEALLEWIVDGKHAYPPGAVLVFLPGLAEIKMLYEQLQSNSLFNNRRSHRCVIHPLHSSLSSEEQQAVFVKPPMGVTKIIISTNIAETSITIDDVVYVIDSGKMKEKRYDAGKGMESLEDTFVSQANALQRKGRAGRVASGVCFHLFTSHHYNHQLLKQQLPEIQRVPLEQLCLRIKILEMFSTHNLQSVFSRLIEPPHIDSLRASKVRLRDLGALTPDEKLTPLGYHLASLPVDVRIGKLMLLGSIFRCLDPALTIAASLAFKSPFVSPWDKKEEANQKKLEFAFANSDYLALLCAYKGWQLSTKESARASYNYCRQNFLSGRTLQEMASLKRQFTELLSDIGFVKEGLRAKEIEKRAQGGDGVLDATGEEANTNAENPKLISAVLCAALYPNVVQVKTPEGKFQKTSSGVVRLQPKSAELKFVTKNDGYVHIHPSSVNYQVRHFDSPYLLYHEKIKTSRVFIRDCSMVSVYPLVLFGGGQVNVQLQRGAFVVSLDDGWIRFVAASHQVAELVKELRCELDQLLQDKIKNPSMDLCSCPRGSRIISMIVKLITTQ
;
A
#
# COMPACT_ATOMS: atom_id res chain seq x y z
N MET A 1 7.23 -54.30 23.15
CA MET A 1 8.47 -55.04 23.46
C MET A 1 9.51 -54.05 23.98
N SER A 2 10.00 -54.28 25.20
CA SER A 2 10.89 -53.39 25.94
C SER A 2 12.36 -53.62 25.56
N SER A 3 13.06 -52.59 25.07
CA SER A 3 14.52 -52.56 25.03
C SER A 3 15.03 -51.31 25.74
N SER A 4 15.26 -51.48 27.04
CA SER A 4 15.86 -50.52 27.95
C SER A 4 17.38 -50.42 27.70
N VAL A 5 17.83 -49.36 27.02
CA VAL A 5 19.25 -49.02 26.89
C VAL A 5 19.62 -47.99 27.96
N ARG A 6 20.20 -48.47 29.08
CA ARG A 6 20.86 -47.66 30.11
C ARG A 6 22.20 -47.12 29.58
N ARG A 7 22.28 -45.83 29.23
CA ARG A 7 23.57 -45.12 29.09
C ARG A 7 23.86 -44.31 30.35
N LYS A 8 24.80 -44.82 31.17
CA LYS A 8 25.43 -44.09 32.28
C LYS A 8 26.55 -43.20 31.70
N GLY A 9 26.31 -41.91 31.54
CA GLY A 9 27.35 -40.90 31.33
C GLY A 9 27.52 -40.07 32.59
N LYS A 10 28.64 -40.22 33.31
CA LYS A 10 28.98 -39.40 34.48
C LYS A 10 29.34 -37.96 34.01
N PRO A 11 28.90 -36.92 34.74
CA PRO A 11 29.21 -35.53 34.42
C PRO A 11 30.65 -35.18 34.80
N GLY A 12 31.41 -34.66 33.83
CA GLY A 12 32.74 -34.08 34.04
C GLY A 12 32.63 -32.73 34.75
N LYS A 13 33.25 -32.64 35.93
CA LYS A 13 33.48 -31.38 36.66
C LYS A 13 34.57 -30.59 35.91
N GLY A 14 34.19 -29.48 35.29
CA GLY A 14 35.12 -28.47 34.76
C GLY A 14 35.06 -27.22 35.62
N ASP A 15 35.98 -27.10 36.58
CA ASP A 15 36.19 -25.90 37.40
C ASP A 15 36.88 -24.81 36.55
N GLY A 16 36.09 -23.93 35.94
CA GLY A 16 36.59 -22.73 35.24
C GLY A 16 36.43 -21.47 36.11
N LYS A 17 37.42 -21.19 36.96
CA LYS A 17 37.53 -19.92 37.71
C LYS A 17 37.87 -18.77 36.75
N GLY A 18 36.86 -18.04 36.27
CA GLY A 18 37.02 -16.74 35.61
C GLY A 18 36.70 -15.60 36.57
N SER A 19 37.71 -14.91 37.10
CA SER A 19 37.54 -13.78 38.02
C SER A 19 36.97 -12.56 37.28
N SER A 20 35.73 -12.21 37.61
CA SER A 20 35.12 -10.93 37.22
C SER A 20 35.65 -9.82 38.14
N ARG A 21 36.41 -8.88 37.56
CA ARG A 21 36.83 -7.63 38.20
C ARG A 21 35.66 -6.65 38.16
N GLY A 22 35.17 -6.25 39.33
CA GLY A 22 34.08 -5.30 39.51
C GLY A 22 34.46 -3.87 39.14
N GLY A 23 33.61 -3.23 38.33
CA GLY A 23 33.52 -1.78 38.16
C GLY A 23 32.47 -1.19 39.09
N ARG A 24 32.90 -0.24 39.92
CA ARG A 24 32.12 0.45 40.97
C ARG A 24 30.97 1.29 40.37
N GLY A 25 29.73 0.99 40.76
CA GLY A 25 28.57 1.88 40.61
C GLY A 25 28.43 2.82 41.81
N GLY A 26 28.40 4.13 41.55
CA GLY A 26 28.28 5.18 42.56
C GLY A 26 26.89 5.27 43.19
N LYS A 27 26.87 5.41 44.52
CA LYS A 27 25.69 5.57 45.37
C LYS A 27 25.18 7.01 45.31
N GLY A 28 23.96 7.22 44.83
CA GLY A 28 23.21 8.47 45.02
C GLY A 28 22.33 8.38 46.27
N HIS A 29 22.73 9.08 47.33
CA HIS A 29 21.94 9.30 48.54
C HIS A 29 20.84 10.34 48.24
N MET A 30 19.57 9.98 48.31
CA MET A 30 18.47 10.95 48.42
C MET A 30 17.84 10.84 49.80
N ASN A 31 17.87 11.98 50.49
CA ASN A 31 17.53 12.18 51.88
C ASN A 31 16.00 12.18 52.09
N LYS A 32 15.59 11.53 53.19
CA LYS A 32 14.23 11.52 53.72
C LYS A 32 13.84 12.92 54.21
N SER A 33 12.74 13.48 53.72
CA SER A 33 12.08 14.63 54.34
C SER A 33 10.91 14.13 55.20
N HIS A 34 11.02 14.37 56.50
CA HIS A 34 9.95 14.20 57.49
C HIS A 34 8.93 15.33 57.33
N GLY A 35 7.69 14.99 56.94
CA GLY A 35 6.52 15.86 57.09
C GLY A 35 5.69 15.38 58.28
N GLY A 36 5.75 16.12 59.38
CA GLY A 36 5.05 15.82 60.62
C GLY A 36 3.54 16.04 60.51
N GLY A 37 2.77 15.09 61.03
CA GLY A 37 1.36 15.25 61.35
C GLY A 37 1.20 15.96 62.69
N GLY A 38 0.42 17.04 62.71
CA GLY A 38 0.00 17.79 63.88
C GLY A 38 -1.51 17.98 63.82
N GLY A 39 -2.18 17.63 64.92
CA GLY A 39 -3.63 17.50 65.03
C GLY A 39 -4.41 18.80 65.10
N GLY A 40 -5.69 18.70 64.78
CA GLY A 40 -6.70 19.72 64.96
C GLY A 40 -8.06 19.05 65.10
N GLY A 41 -8.43 18.73 66.34
CA GLY A 41 -9.75 18.18 66.69
C GLY A 41 -10.84 19.24 66.59
N GLY A 42 -11.94 18.90 65.93
CA GLY A 42 -13.18 19.65 65.91
C GLY A 42 -14.33 18.67 66.07
N SER A 43 -14.81 18.54 67.31
CA SER A 43 -15.90 17.67 67.73
C SER A 43 -17.26 18.29 67.38
N CYS A 44 -18.03 17.62 66.54
CA CYS A 44 -19.49 17.77 66.46
C CYS A 44 -20.08 16.37 66.38
N GLY A 45 -20.71 15.94 67.48
CA GLY A 45 -21.30 14.61 67.63
C GLY A 45 -22.74 14.52 67.10
N GLY A 46 -23.21 13.27 67.04
CA GLY A 46 -24.61 12.93 67.33
C GLY A 46 -25.55 12.80 66.13
N GLY A 47 -25.54 11.65 65.47
CA GLY A 47 -26.59 11.23 64.55
C GLY A 47 -26.51 9.73 64.28
N GLY A 48 -27.21 8.93 65.08
CA GLY A 48 -27.15 7.48 65.04
C GLY A 48 -27.87 6.83 63.86
N GLY A 49 -27.28 5.73 63.37
CA GLY A 49 -27.97 4.46 63.12
C GLY A 49 -29.09 4.42 62.08
N GLY A 50 -28.74 4.18 60.82
CA GLY A 50 -29.69 3.79 59.77
C GLY A 50 -29.02 2.96 58.68
N SER A 51 -28.81 1.68 58.96
CA SER A 51 -28.24 0.68 58.05
C SER A 51 -29.11 0.49 56.80
N ARG A 52 -28.82 1.24 55.72
CA ARG A 52 -29.25 0.89 54.36
C ARG A 52 -28.07 0.30 53.60
N LYS A 53 -28.04 -1.04 53.52
CA LYS A 53 -27.17 -1.82 52.65
C LYS A 53 -27.30 -1.31 51.21
N ALA A 54 -26.34 -0.52 50.76
CA ALA A 54 -26.17 -0.15 49.37
C ALA A 54 -25.57 -1.35 48.63
N SER A 55 -26.41 -2.09 47.90
CA SER A 55 -25.95 -3.11 46.96
C SER A 55 -25.29 -2.41 45.77
N ASN A 56 -23.99 -2.62 45.59
CA ASN A 56 -23.23 -2.25 44.40
C ASN A 56 -23.83 -2.98 43.18
N ARG A 57 -24.69 -2.28 42.43
CA ARG A 57 -25.08 -2.69 41.08
C ARG A 57 -24.01 -2.15 40.13
N ILE A 58 -23.03 -2.98 39.80
CA ILE A 58 -22.16 -2.78 38.65
C ILE A 58 -23.04 -3.02 37.42
N TRP A 59 -23.03 -2.03 36.51
CA TRP A 59 -23.83 -2.04 35.30
C TRP A 59 -23.19 -3.04 34.32
N ASP A 60 -23.89 -4.15 34.10
CA ASP A 60 -23.56 -5.16 33.10
C ASP A 60 -24.16 -4.69 31.76
N ASP A 61 -23.30 -4.27 30.84
CA ASP A 61 -23.69 -3.79 29.51
C ASP A 61 -24.18 -4.97 28.66
N GLY A 62 -25.45 -4.89 28.28
CA GLY A 62 -26.20 -6.01 27.70
C GLY A 62 -25.75 -6.44 26.30
N ASP A 63 -25.26 -7.67 26.21
CA ASP A 63 -25.31 -8.54 25.03
C ASP A 63 -26.30 -9.70 25.26
N ASP A 64 -27.50 -9.37 25.75
CA ASP A 64 -28.57 -10.35 25.99
C ASP A 64 -29.09 -10.95 24.68
N PHE A 65 -28.70 -12.20 24.42
CA PHE A 65 -29.25 -13.09 23.40
C PHE A 65 -30.72 -13.46 23.70
N CYS A 66 -31.64 -12.52 23.53
CA CYS A 66 -33.07 -12.81 23.54
C CYS A 66 -33.54 -13.27 22.16
N VAL A 67 -33.39 -14.57 21.88
CA VAL A 67 -34.03 -15.23 20.73
C VAL A 67 -35.54 -15.22 20.93
N PHE A 68 -36.26 -14.38 20.16
CA PHE A 68 -37.70 -14.53 19.97
C PHE A 68 -37.95 -15.80 19.16
N THR A 69 -38.31 -16.88 19.86
CA THR A 69 -38.92 -18.05 19.23
C THR A 69 -40.37 -17.71 18.88
N GLU A 70 -40.66 -17.51 17.60
CA GLU A 70 -42.04 -17.58 17.10
C GLU A 70 -42.60 -19.00 17.35
N PRO A 71 -43.86 -19.12 17.81
CA PRO A 71 -44.45 -20.41 18.17
C PRO A 71 -44.66 -21.29 16.93
N LYS A 72 -43.98 -22.46 16.92
CA LYS A 72 -44.14 -23.53 15.94
C LYS A 72 -45.62 -23.98 15.88
N ARG A 73 -46.32 -23.69 14.77
CA ARG A 73 -47.56 -24.40 14.42
C ARG A 73 -47.22 -25.72 13.70
N PRO A 74 -47.94 -26.81 14.00
CA PRO A 74 -47.61 -28.16 13.54
C PRO A 74 -47.82 -28.32 12.03
N SER A 75 -46.78 -28.81 11.35
CA SER A 75 -46.75 -29.16 9.93
C SER A 75 -47.64 -30.38 9.66
N ARG A 76 -48.75 -30.19 8.94
CA ARG A 76 -49.49 -31.29 8.29
C ARG A 76 -48.99 -31.48 6.85
N PRO A 77 -49.04 -32.71 6.32
CA PRO A 77 -48.30 -33.12 5.11
C PRO A 77 -48.95 -32.55 3.84
N CYS A 78 -48.09 -32.23 2.87
CA CYS A 78 -48.47 -31.68 1.57
C CYS A 78 -49.20 -32.72 0.70
N ASP A 79 -50.51 -32.55 0.54
CA ASP A 79 -51.28 -33.22 -0.51
C ASP A 79 -51.55 -32.25 -1.68
N SER A 80 -51.11 -32.71 -2.85
CA SER A 80 -51.57 -32.46 -4.23
C SER A 80 -52.33 -31.17 -4.61
N ASN A 81 -51.69 -30.41 -5.51
CA ASN A 81 -52.23 -29.71 -6.68
C ASN A 81 -53.75 -29.46 -6.77
N LYS A 82 -54.22 -28.28 -6.35
CA LYS A 82 -55.34 -27.59 -7.00
C LYS A 82 -55.11 -26.08 -7.04
N SER A 83 -55.01 -25.56 -8.26
CA SER A 83 -54.97 -24.14 -8.60
C SER A 83 -56.18 -23.37 -8.05
N LYS A 84 -55.97 -22.42 -7.14
CA LYS A 84 -56.93 -21.35 -6.84
C LYS A 84 -56.17 -20.03 -6.67
N GLY A 85 -56.71 -19.00 -7.31
CA GLY A 85 -56.03 -17.77 -7.69
C GLY A 85 -55.33 -17.02 -6.56
N GLU A 86 -54.17 -16.47 -6.92
CA GLU A 86 -53.35 -15.58 -6.11
C GLU A 86 -54.17 -14.36 -5.67
N THR A 87 -54.57 -14.37 -4.41
CA THR A 87 -55.06 -13.17 -3.74
C THR A 87 -53.85 -12.32 -3.39
N ARG A 88 -53.64 -11.23 -4.16
CA ARG A 88 -52.62 -10.21 -3.89
C ARG A 88 -52.63 -9.83 -2.39
N PRO A 89 -51.47 -9.86 -1.71
CA PRO A 89 -51.40 -9.52 -0.29
C PRO A 89 -51.85 -8.07 -0.08
N LYS A 90 -52.73 -7.83 0.90
CA LYS A 90 -53.18 -6.49 1.28
C LYS A 90 -52.03 -5.72 1.95
N TRP A 91 -51.34 -4.88 1.19
CA TRP A 91 -50.34 -3.95 1.72
C TRP A 91 -51.03 -2.90 2.60
N LYS A 92 -50.78 -2.90 3.91
CA LYS A 92 -51.14 -1.77 4.78
C LYS A 92 -50.32 -0.53 4.38
N PRO A 93 -50.92 0.66 4.26
CA PRO A 93 -50.21 1.86 3.84
C PRO A 93 -49.17 2.25 4.91
N LYS A 94 -47.88 2.09 4.58
CA LYS A 94 -46.77 2.55 5.41
C LYS A 94 -46.91 4.06 5.63
N ALA A 95 -46.70 4.52 6.86
CA ALA A 95 -46.67 5.95 7.24
C ALA A 95 -45.89 6.77 6.19
N LYS A 96 -46.54 7.78 5.62
CA LYS A 96 -46.00 8.59 4.53
C LYS A 96 -44.94 9.53 5.08
N VAL A 97 -43.67 9.22 4.81
CA VAL A 97 -42.58 10.18 5.04
C VAL A 97 -42.78 11.34 4.05
N PRO A 98 -42.84 12.61 4.49
CA PRO A 98 -42.90 13.73 3.57
C PRO A 98 -41.65 13.71 2.66
N LEU A 99 -41.87 13.78 1.35
CA LEU A 99 -40.79 13.82 0.37
C LEU A 99 -40.08 15.17 0.45
N GLN A 100 -38.75 15.17 0.38
CA GLN A 100 -37.98 16.41 0.30
C GLN A 100 -38.26 17.10 -1.03
N THR A 101 -38.37 18.42 -1.00
CA THR A 101 -38.65 19.22 -2.20
C THR A 101 -37.33 19.68 -2.84
N LEU A 102 -37.16 19.38 -4.12
CA LEU A 102 -36.10 19.87 -5.00
C LEU A 102 -36.43 21.31 -5.40
N HIS A 103 -35.73 22.25 -4.78
CA HIS A 103 -35.84 23.67 -5.06
C HIS A 103 -34.66 24.12 -5.93
N MET A 104 -34.96 24.94 -6.93
CA MET A 104 -33.95 25.66 -7.71
C MET A 104 -34.32 27.15 -7.70
N THR A 105 -33.40 27.99 -7.24
CA THR A 105 -33.57 29.45 -7.23
C THR A 105 -33.80 29.98 -8.64
N SER A 106 -34.62 31.02 -8.83
CA SER A 106 -34.93 31.59 -10.15
C SER A 106 -33.68 31.88 -11.00
N GLU A 107 -32.65 32.47 -10.39
CA GLU A 107 -31.34 32.74 -11.04
C GLU A 107 -30.70 31.46 -11.62
N ASN A 108 -30.73 30.35 -10.87
CA ASN A 108 -30.18 29.08 -11.33
C ASN A 108 -31.06 28.48 -12.42
N GLN A 109 -32.39 28.65 -12.38
CA GLN A 109 -33.27 28.17 -13.45
C GLN A 109 -32.97 28.87 -14.77
N GLU A 110 -32.77 30.19 -14.75
CA GLU A 110 -32.42 30.99 -15.93
C GLU A 110 -31.05 30.59 -16.49
N LYS A 111 -30.06 30.36 -15.63
CA LYS A 111 -28.71 29.92 -16.04
C LYS A 111 -28.69 28.52 -16.65
N VAL A 112 -29.41 27.57 -16.04
CA VAL A 112 -29.54 26.22 -16.61
C VAL A 112 -30.26 26.27 -17.96
N LYS A 113 -31.33 27.08 -18.09
CA LYS A 113 -32.01 27.28 -19.38
C LYS A 113 -31.09 27.88 -20.45
N ALA A 114 -30.33 28.92 -20.10
CA ALA A 114 -29.39 29.55 -21.02
C ALA A 114 -28.34 28.53 -21.46
N LEU A 115 -27.76 27.79 -20.51
CA LEU A 115 -26.80 26.72 -20.81
C LEU A 115 -27.38 25.68 -21.77
N LEU A 116 -28.57 25.16 -21.48
CA LEU A 116 -29.19 24.10 -22.29
C LEU A 116 -29.53 24.57 -23.70
N ARG A 117 -30.01 25.82 -23.87
CA ARG A 117 -30.23 26.41 -25.19
C ARG A 117 -28.93 26.55 -25.99
N ASP A 118 -27.88 27.10 -25.37
CA ASP A 118 -26.58 27.26 -26.01
C ASP A 118 -25.98 25.90 -26.45
N LEU A 119 -26.16 24.85 -25.65
CA LEU A 119 -25.69 23.50 -25.98
C LEU A 119 -26.46 22.88 -27.14
N GLN A 120 -27.76 23.14 -27.23
CA GLN A 120 -28.59 22.69 -28.35
C GLN A 120 -28.23 23.41 -29.66
N GLU A 121 -27.95 24.72 -29.60
CA GLU A 121 -27.53 25.50 -30.77
C GLU A 121 -26.15 25.04 -31.31
N GLN A 122 -25.18 24.76 -30.43
CA GLN A 122 -23.87 24.23 -30.83
C GLN A 122 -23.96 22.83 -31.48
N GLY A 123 -24.94 22.01 -31.09
CA GLY A 123 -25.17 20.71 -31.68
C GLY A 123 -25.70 20.78 -33.12
N ALA A 124 -26.40 21.85 -33.48
CA ALA A 124 -26.95 22.03 -34.83
C ALA A 124 -25.86 22.38 -35.86
N ASP A 125 -24.87 23.20 -35.49
CA ASP A 125 -23.79 23.59 -36.42
C ASP A 125 -22.70 22.51 -36.58
N ALA A 126 -22.51 21.61 -35.61
CA ALA A 126 -21.54 20.51 -35.70
C ALA A 126 -21.99 19.35 -36.62
N GLY A 127 -23.19 19.43 -37.21
CA GLY A 127 -23.81 18.36 -37.99
C GLY A 127 -23.27 18.15 -39.41
N SER A 128 -22.42 19.03 -39.96
CA SER A 128 -22.01 18.94 -41.38
C SER A 128 -20.84 17.99 -41.67
N GLU A 129 -20.25 17.33 -40.67
CA GLU A 129 -19.17 16.33 -40.87
C GLU A 129 -19.61 14.90 -40.55
N ARG A 130 -20.90 14.59 -40.67
CA ARG A 130 -21.38 13.21 -40.65
C ARG A 130 -21.05 12.54 -41.99
N GLY A 131 -19.86 11.96 -42.04
CA GLY A 131 -19.39 11.15 -43.15
C GLY A 131 -20.42 10.09 -43.55
N THR A 132 -20.64 10.00 -44.85
CA THR A 132 -21.40 8.97 -45.57
C THR A 132 -21.00 7.56 -45.12
N SER A 133 -21.77 6.98 -44.21
CA SER A 133 -21.85 5.53 -44.00
C SER A 133 -23.26 5.10 -44.35
N GLY A 134 -23.36 4.18 -45.31
CA GLY A 134 -24.58 3.77 -45.98
C GLY A 134 -25.73 3.37 -45.06
N GLU A 135 -26.92 3.80 -45.48
CA GLU A 135 -28.12 2.98 -45.62
C GLU A 135 -28.17 1.70 -44.78
N GLU A 136 -28.60 1.82 -43.52
CA GLU A 136 -29.41 0.77 -42.88
C GLU A 136 -30.67 1.44 -42.33
N GLU A 137 -31.80 0.97 -42.85
CA GLU A 137 -33.15 1.40 -42.56
C GLU A 137 -33.48 1.17 -41.08
N ASP A 138 -33.65 2.24 -40.29
CA ASP A 138 -34.37 2.15 -39.03
C ASP A 138 -35.28 3.36 -38.86
N SER A 139 -36.55 3.04 -38.59
CA SER A 139 -37.72 3.87 -38.79
C SER A 139 -37.80 5.05 -37.83
N GLU A 140 -37.78 6.27 -38.36
CA GLU A 140 -38.11 7.49 -37.61
C GLU A 140 -39.64 7.58 -37.34
N PRO A 141 -40.06 7.92 -36.12
CA PRO A 141 -41.43 8.27 -35.83
C PRO A 141 -41.72 9.72 -36.19
N GLN A 142 -42.71 9.88 -37.07
CA GLN A 142 -43.33 11.12 -37.54
C GLN A 142 -43.63 12.14 -36.42
N CYS A 143 -43.08 13.34 -36.53
CA CYS A 143 -43.70 14.56 -36.01
C CYS A 143 -43.89 15.53 -37.18
N GLY A 144 -45.15 15.88 -37.41
CA GLY A 144 -45.60 16.66 -38.56
C GLY A 144 -45.11 18.10 -38.55
N GLU A 145 -44.68 18.51 -39.74
CA GLU A 145 -45.22 19.60 -40.55
C GLU A 145 -45.35 21.03 -39.98
N GLU A 146 -44.95 21.94 -40.88
CA GLU A 146 -45.33 23.35 -41.03
C GLU A 146 -44.58 24.41 -40.19
N GLN A 147 -43.64 25.12 -40.82
CA GLN A 147 -43.83 26.48 -41.35
C GLN A 147 -42.46 27.10 -41.70
N GLY A 148 -42.18 27.19 -43.00
CA GLY A 148 -41.02 27.89 -43.53
C GLY A 148 -41.28 29.39 -43.68
N TRP A 149 -40.27 30.21 -43.34
CA TRP A 149 -40.16 31.60 -43.78
C TRP A 149 -38.73 31.80 -44.34
N PRO A 150 -38.57 32.49 -45.49
CA PRO A 150 -37.39 32.36 -46.35
C PRO A 150 -36.24 33.33 -46.01
N ALA A 151 -35.05 32.92 -46.42
CA ALA A 151 -33.82 33.67 -46.42
C ALA A 151 -33.93 34.96 -47.27
N GLY A 152 -33.67 36.11 -46.64
CA GLY A 152 -33.41 37.38 -47.30
C GLY A 152 -31.90 37.66 -47.30
N GLN A 153 -31.34 37.72 -48.49
CA GLN A 153 -29.93 37.95 -48.80
C GLN A 153 -29.79 39.41 -49.26
N GLU A 154 -28.98 40.23 -48.59
CA GLU A 154 -28.49 41.51 -49.15
C GLU A 154 -27.19 41.95 -48.45
N PRO A 155 -26.04 41.98 -49.16
CA PRO A 155 -24.76 42.50 -48.64
C PRO A 155 -24.65 44.01 -48.90
N ILE A 156 -24.47 44.80 -47.84
CA ILE A 156 -24.28 46.26 -47.92
C ILE A 156 -22.80 46.60 -47.82
N PHE A 157 -22.38 47.46 -48.75
CA PHE A 157 -21.04 47.95 -49.05
C PHE A 157 -20.28 48.61 -47.89
N LEU A 158 -18.97 48.37 -47.90
CA LEU A 158 -17.92 49.12 -47.22
C LEU A 158 -17.87 50.59 -47.70
N PRO A 159 -17.76 51.57 -46.79
CA PRO A 159 -17.34 52.93 -47.13
C PRO A 159 -15.82 53.08 -46.94
N ASP A 160 -15.14 53.51 -48.01
CA ASP A 160 -13.78 54.05 -48.01
C ASP A 160 -13.63 55.16 -46.95
N CYS A 161 -12.61 55.05 -46.09
CA CYS A 161 -12.10 56.18 -45.33
C CYS A 161 -10.60 56.33 -45.63
N SER A 162 -10.29 57.49 -46.17
CA SER A 162 -9.01 57.92 -46.73
C SER A 162 -7.86 58.00 -45.72
N PRO A 163 -6.60 57.92 -46.18
CA PRO A 163 -5.41 57.77 -45.35
C PRO A 163 -4.95 59.12 -44.81
N TRP A 164 -4.77 59.22 -43.49
CA TRP A 164 -4.14 60.38 -42.87
C TRP A 164 -2.67 60.09 -42.57
N GLU A 165 -1.84 60.96 -43.15
CA GLU A 165 -0.41 61.07 -42.99
C GLU A 165 -0.03 61.20 -41.51
N TYR A 166 0.76 60.27 -40.99
CA TYR A 166 1.50 60.48 -39.75
C TYR A 166 2.98 60.38 -40.05
N ILE A 167 3.63 61.53 -39.93
CA ILE A 167 5.03 61.79 -40.17
C ILE A 167 5.85 60.97 -39.17
N GLY A 168 6.72 60.12 -39.70
CA GLY A 168 7.64 59.30 -38.90
C GLY A 168 8.66 60.16 -38.16
N PRO A 169 8.89 59.93 -36.87
CA PRO A 169 10.11 60.35 -36.21
C PRO A 169 11.22 59.36 -36.54
N GLU A 170 12.38 59.92 -36.85
CA GLU A 170 13.62 59.27 -37.26
C GLU A 170 13.99 58.05 -36.41
N GLU A 171 14.37 56.97 -37.10
CA GLU A 171 15.02 55.79 -36.57
C GLU A 171 16.36 56.18 -35.95
N VAL A 172 16.36 56.51 -34.66
CA VAL A 172 17.57 56.49 -33.86
C VAL A 172 17.77 55.05 -33.42
N GLU A 173 18.61 54.31 -34.13
CA GLU A 173 19.08 52.98 -33.73
C GLU A 173 19.54 53.04 -32.26
N PRO A 174 18.90 52.28 -31.35
CA PRO A 174 19.36 52.21 -29.97
C PRO A 174 20.77 51.60 -29.97
N PRO A 175 21.74 52.19 -29.25
CA PRO A 175 23.05 51.59 -29.13
C PRO A 175 22.86 50.18 -28.55
N VAL A 176 23.42 49.18 -29.25
CA VAL A 176 23.39 47.78 -28.83
C VAL A 176 23.77 47.73 -27.35
N PRO A 177 22.88 47.25 -26.47
CA PRO A 177 23.14 47.27 -25.03
C PRO A 177 24.45 46.57 -24.77
N GLU A 178 25.43 47.27 -24.20
CA GLU A 178 26.61 46.62 -23.64
C GLU A 178 26.11 45.44 -22.82
N CYS A 179 26.50 44.22 -23.22
CA CYS A 179 26.00 42.99 -22.60
C CYS A 179 26.30 43.07 -21.10
N ALA A 180 25.29 43.46 -20.33
CA ALA A 180 25.43 43.74 -18.93
C ALA A 180 25.61 42.39 -18.23
N VAL A 181 26.86 42.08 -17.94
CA VAL A 181 27.23 40.82 -17.29
C VAL A 181 26.53 40.77 -15.93
N SER A 182 25.68 39.76 -15.73
CA SER A 182 24.94 39.58 -14.48
C SER A 182 25.92 39.50 -13.28
N PRO A 183 25.81 40.39 -12.28
CA PRO A 183 26.67 40.33 -11.08
C PRO A 183 26.56 38.98 -10.36
N LEU A 184 25.38 38.35 -10.45
CA LEU A 184 25.10 37.05 -9.85
C LEU A 184 25.86 35.92 -10.58
N ALA A 185 25.96 36.01 -11.91
CA ALA A 185 26.75 35.08 -12.71
C ALA A 185 28.25 35.22 -12.41
N VAL A 186 28.76 36.45 -12.28
CA VAL A 186 30.15 36.73 -11.88
C VAL A 186 30.44 36.14 -10.50
N GLN A 187 29.55 36.34 -9.54
CA GLN A 187 29.70 35.80 -8.18
C GLN A 187 29.74 34.26 -8.21
N LYS A 188 28.83 33.61 -8.94
CA LYS A 188 28.78 32.13 -9.05
C LYS A 188 30.03 31.56 -9.72
N LEU A 189 30.55 32.20 -10.78
CA LEU A 189 31.81 31.83 -11.42
C LEU A 189 33.01 32.00 -10.48
N SER A 190 33.06 33.09 -9.72
CA SER A 190 34.17 33.32 -8.78
C SER A 190 34.27 32.25 -7.68
N ARG A 191 33.17 31.57 -7.35
CA ARG A 191 33.17 30.47 -6.37
C ARG A 191 34.04 29.27 -6.77
N TYR A 192 34.37 29.12 -8.06
CA TYR A 192 35.31 28.11 -8.57
C TYR A 192 36.79 28.51 -8.44
N GLY A 193 37.10 29.73 -7.99
CA GLY A 193 38.48 30.21 -7.77
C GLY A 193 39.00 31.24 -8.78
N PHE A 194 38.19 31.66 -9.75
CA PHE A 194 38.56 32.68 -10.74
C PHE A 194 38.33 34.10 -10.19
N HIS A 195 39.22 35.04 -10.53
CA HIS A 195 39.06 36.46 -10.22
C HIS A 195 37.87 37.06 -10.98
N THR A 196 37.19 38.04 -10.38
CA THR A 196 35.98 38.67 -10.94
C THR A 196 36.18 39.25 -12.35
N GLU A 197 37.34 39.82 -12.65
CA GLU A 197 37.66 40.33 -14.00
C GLU A 197 37.77 39.21 -15.06
N HIS A 198 38.40 38.08 -14.73
CA HIS A 198 38.44 36.91 -15.61
C HIS A 198 37.03 36.37 -15.85
N CYS A 199 36.20 36.32 -14.80
CA CYS A 199 34.80 35.90 -14.91
C CYS A 199 33.98 36.82 -15.81
N GLN A 200 34.16 38.14 -15.68
CA GLN A 200 33.47 39.12 -16.53
C GLN A 200 33.89 39.01 -17.99
N LEU A 201 35.19 38.86 -18.26
CA LEU A 201 35.72 38.72 -19.61
C LEU A 201 35.22 37.43 -20.27
N ALA A 202 35.22 36.30 -19.56
CA ALA A 202 34.70 35.04 -20.06
C ALA A 202 33.18 35.09 -20.30
N LEU A 203 32.41 35.71 -19.41
CA LEU A 203 30.97 35.88 -19.62
C LEU A 203 30.65 36.77 -20.82
N ARG A 204 31.46 37.80 -21.12
CA ARG A 204 31.29 38.59 -22.35
C ARG A 204 31.59 37.80 -23.61
N ILE A 205 32.63 36.96 -23.59
CA ILE A 205 33.00 36.10 -24.74
C ILE A 205 31.94 35.03 -25.00
N CYS A 206 31.27 34.54 -23.95
CA CYS A 206 30.28 33.49 -24.02
C CYS A 206 28.83 33.99 -23.96
N ASP A 207 28.58 35.27 -24.29
CA ASP A 207 27.23 35.87 -24.35
C ASP A 207 26.38 35.67 -23.07
N GLY A 208 27.03 35.70 -21.90
CA GLY A 208 26.40 35.52 -20.60
C GLY A 208 26.14 34.07 -20.18
N ASP A 209 26.48 33.07 -21.00
CA ASP A 209 26.35 31.65 -20.62
C ASP A 209 27.41 31.27 -19.57
N LEU A 210 26.94 31.09 -18.33
CA LEU A 210 27.76 30.69 -17.18
C LEU A 210 28.52 29.38 -17.42
N GLY A 211 27.87 28.41 -18.07
CA GLY A 211 28.44 27.10 -18.33
C GLY A 211 29.55 27.15 -19.37
N ALA A 212 29.31 27.84 -20.48
CA ALA A 212 30.32 28.05 -21.51
C ALA A 212 31.49 28.89 -21.00
N ALA A 213 31.23 29.93 -20.21
CA ALA A 213 32.26 30.76 -19.58
C ALA A 213 33.17 29.96 -18.63
N LEU A 214 32.60 29.06 -17.83
CA LEU A 214 33.39 28.18 -16.95
C LEU A 214 34.23 27.18 -17.77
N GLU A 215 33.67 26.57 -18.83
CA GLU A 215 34.44 25.69 -19.72
C GLU A 215 35.60 26.43 -20.40
N HIS A 216 35.39 27.69 -20.80
CA HIS A 216 36.41 28.55 -21.38
C HIS A 216 37.55 28.82 -20.39
N LEU A 217 37.23 29.23 -19.16
CA LEU A 217 38.21 29.53 -18.12
C LEU A 217 39.01 28.30 -17.67
N LEU A 218 38.34 27.15 -17.48
CA LEU A 218 39.02 25.90 -17.11
C LEU A 218 39.97 25.44 -18.22
N ARG A 219 39.54 25.53 -19.50
CA ARG A 219 40.41 25.20 -20.63
C ARG A 219 41.63 26.11 -20.70
N GLN A 220 41.46 27.42 -20.52
CA GLN A 220 42.58 28.37 -20.47
C GLN A 220 43.55 28.03 -19.32
N CYS A 221 43.02 27.88 -18.11
CA CYS A 221 43.79 27.52 -16.91
C CYS A 221 44.60 26.23 -17.12
N PHE A 222 43.93 25.15 -17.50
CA PHE A 222 44.58 23.85 -17.63
C PHE A 222 45.48 23.75 -18.88
N SER A 223 45.22 24.53 -19.94
CA SER A 223 46.10 24.55 -21.11
C SER A 223 47.49 25.12 -20.81
N GLU A 224 47.60 26.08 -19.87
CA GLU A 224 48.90 26.60 -19.44
C GLU A 224 49.70 25.57 -18.64
N THR A 225 49.02 24.79 -17.80
CA THR A 225 49.65 23.82 -16.88
C THR A 225 49.96 22.49 -17.56
N PHE A 226 49.09 22.02 -18.46
CA PHE A 226 49.18 20.69 -19.07
C PHE A 226 49.53 20.72 -20.56
N GLY A 227 49.29 21.84 -21.26
CA GLY A 227 49.68 22.03 -22.67
C GLY A 227 49.26 20.88 -23.59
N GLU A 228 50.24 20.30 -24.29
CA GLU A 228 50.05 19.18 -25.21
C GLU A 228 49.51 17.90 -24.54
N ARG A 229 49.62 17.74 -23.22
CA ARG A 229 49.07 16.56 -22.51
C ARG A 229 47.55 16.51 -22.53
N MET A 230 46.89 17.62 -22.85
CA MET A 230 45.43 17.66 -23.05
C MET A 230 44.99 17.01 -24.38
N ALA A 231 45.94 16.73 -25.29
CA ALA A 231 45.64 16.10 -26.55
C ALA A 231 45.06 14.69 -26.35
N LEU A 232 44.12 14.32 -27.23
CA LEU A 232 43.49 13.01 -27.25
C LEU A 232 44.55 11.91 -27.40
N SER A 233 44.46 10.86 -26.58
CA SER A 233 45.21 9.62 -26.78
C SER A 233 44.94 9.06 -28.19
N GLU A 234 45.95 8.48 -28.85
CA GLU A 234 45.77 7.84 -30.17
C GLU A 234 44.67 6.79 -30.15
N ALA A 235 44.51 6.08 -29.02
CA ALA A 235 43.43 5.11 -28.81
C ALA A 235 42.03 5.75 -28.91
N ALA A 236 41.87 6.99 -28.45
CA ALA A 236 40.59 7.69 -28.46
C ALA A 236 40.11 8.03 -29.88
N VAL A 237 41.01 8.12 -30.87
CA VAL A 237 40.63 8.53 -32.24
C VAL A 237 39.68 7.52 -32.88
N TYR A 238 39.90 6.22 -32.63
CA TYR A 238 39.16 5.12 -33.27
C TYR A 238 37.89 4.69 -32.52
N VAL A 239 37.69 5.13 -31.26
CA VAL A 239 36.52 4.75 -30.46
C VAL A 239 35.26 5.49 -30.93
N SER A 240 34.14 4.77 -30.96
CA SER A 240 32.84 5.32 -31.31
C SER A 240 32.29 6.22 -30.21
N LEU A 241 31.66 7.35 -30.59
CA LEU A 241 31.06 8.27 -29.61
C LEU A 241 29.91 7.61 -28.83
N ASN A 242 29.17 6.69 -29.45
CA ASN A 242 28.06 5.99 -28.81
C ASN A 242 28.54 5.09 -27.67
N GLU A 243 29.63 4.35 -27.87
CA GLU A 243 30.23 3.51 -26.83
C GLU A 243 30.74 4.35 -25.64
N CYS A 244 31.32 5.53 -25.91
CA CYS A 244 31.71 6.48 -24.86
C CYS A 244 30.49 7.01 -24.07
N VAL A 245 29.35 7.22 -24.73
CA VAL A 245 28.11 7.65 -24.08
C VAL A 245 27.53 6.52 -23.22
N GLU A 246 27.58 5.27 -23.70
CA GLU A 246 27.14 4.09 -22.94
C GLU A 246 27.98 3.91 -21.67
N GLN A 247 29.30 4.00 -21.76
CA GLN A 247 30.19 3.93 -20.59
C GLN A 247 29.92 5.08 -19.59
N ARG A 248 29.65 6.30 -20.06
CA ARG A 248 29.22 7.40 -19.18
C ARG A 248 27.89 7.10 -18.48
N GLN A 249 26.94 6.47 -19.16
CA GLN A 249 25.66 6.10 -18.56
C GLN A 249 25.83 5.01 -17.51
N GLU A 250 26.70 4.03 -17.74
CA GLU A 250 27.06 3.00 -16.76
C GLU A 250 27.71 3.61 -15.51
N GLU A 251 28.70 4.49 -15.68
CA GLU A 251 29.33 5.19 -14.55
C GLU A 251 28.34 6.11 -13.82
N THR A 252 27.43 6.78 -14.55
CA THR A 252 26.36 7.58 -13.94
C THR A 252 25.48 6.73 -13.02
N LEU A 253 25.17 5.50 -13.42
CA LEU A 253 24.40 4.57 -12.60
C LEU A 253 25.19 4.13 -11.36
N ALA A 254 26.50 3.88 -11.51
CA ALA A 254 27.38 3.56 -10.39
C ALA A 254 27.51 4.74 -9.40
N LEU A 255 27.75 5.96 -9.87
CA LEU A 255 27.88 7.14 -9.02
C LEU A 255 26.58 7.50 -8.30
N LYS A 256 25.42 7.38 -8.97
CA LYS A 256 24.10 7.53 -8.33
C LYS A 256 23.90 6.50 -7.21
N SER A 257 24.50 5.31 -7.34
CA SER A 257 24.47 4.25 -6.32
C SER A 257 25.40 4.53 -5.14
N ILE A 258 26.61 5.05 -5.40
CA ILE A 258 27.63 5.29 -4.38
C ILE A 258 27.39 6.60 -3.61
N CYS A 259 27.16 7.69 -4.32
CA CYS A 259 27.01 9.04 -3.74
C CYS A 259 25.57 9.35 -3.31
N GLY A 260 24.60 8.53 -3.75
CA GLY A 260 23.18 8.77 -3.51
C GLY A 260 22.75 10.14 -4.02
N GLU A 261 22.08 10.91 -3.15
CA GLU A 261 21.54 12.23 -3.49
C GLU A 261 22.61 13.32 -3.67
N LYS A 262 23.85 13.05 -3.24
CA LYS A 262 24.96 13.97 -3.45
C LYS A 262 25.33 14.08 -4.93
N PHE A 263 25.06 13.06 -5.76
CA PHE A 263 25.30 13.09 -7.21
C PHE A 263 24.08 13.62 -7.98
N ILE A 264 24.27 14.68 -8.77
CA ILE A 264 23.26 15.32 -9.60
C ILE A 264 23.80 15.49 -11.03
N GLU A 265 23.09 14.90 -11.98
CA GLU A 265 23.33 15.09 -13.40
C GLU A 265 22.54 16.32 -13.89
N ARG A 266 23.21 17.49 -13.94
CA ARG A 266 22.58 18.77 -14.33
C ARG A 266 22.22 18.81 -15.81
N ILE A 267 23.10 18.28 -16.66
CA ILE A 267 22.85 18.13 -18.10
C ILE A 267 23.19 16.69 -18.44
N GLN A 268 22.19 15.97 -18.97
CA GLN A 268 22.29 14.55 -19.25
C GLN A 268 23.52 14.24 -20.13
N ASN A 269 24.33 13.29 -19.70
CA ASN A 269 25.58 12.83 -20.32
C ASN A 269 26.64 13.94 -20.54
N ARG A 270 26.51 15.10 -19.89
CA ARG A 270 27.39 16.27 -20.11
C ARG A 270 27.89 16.96 -18.85
N VAL A 271 27.05 17.23 -17.87
CA VAL A 271 27.46 17.98 -16.66
C VAL A 271 26.96 17.26 -15.42
N TRP A 272 27.88 16.77 -14.62
CA TRP A 272 27.62 16.12 -13.34
C TRP A 272 28.12 17.00 -12.20
N THR A 273 27.41 16.99 -11.07
CA THR A 273 27.76 17.74 -9.86
C THR A 273 27.64 16.80 -8.68
N ILE A 274 28.66 16.77 -7.82
CA ILE A 274 28.72 15.89 -6.66
C ILE A 274 28.94 16.74 -5.41
N GLY A 275 27.98 16.75 -4.49
CA GLY A 275 28.10 17.39 -3.18
C GLY A 275 29.07 16.63 -2.27
N LEU A 276 29.92 17.35 -1.55
CA LEU A 276 30.99 16.80 -0.72
C LEU A 276 30.91 17.36 0.71
N GLU A 277 31.17 16.49 1.69
CA GLU A 277 31.26 16.86 3.12
C GLU A 277 32.74 16.87 3.53
N LEU A 278 33.39 18.01 3.32
CA LEU A 278 34.83 18.19 3.57
C LEU A 278 35.06 18.89 4.91
N ASP A 279 34.73 18.20 6.02
CA ASP A 279 34.82 18.76 7.38
C ASP A 279 36.23 19.26 7.72
N TYR A 280 37.28 18.63 7.18
CA TYR A 280 38.66 19.08 7.39
C TYR A 280 38.91 20.46 6.78
N LEU A 281 38.30 20.80 5.63
CA LEU A 281 38.38 22.15 5.06
C LEU A 281 37.62 23.15 5.92
N THR A 282 36.41 22.80 6.36
CA THR A 282 35.61 23.64 7.27
C THR A 282 36.37 23.92 8.56
N ASN A 283 36.91 22.89 9.22
CA ASN A 283 37.62 22.99 10.49
C ASN A 283 38.94 23.78 10.39
N LYS A 284 39.64 23.69 9.26
CA LYS A 284 40.92 24.40 9.04
C LYS A 284 40.71 25.91 8.89
N PHE A 285 39.63 26.33 8.22
CA PHE A 285 39.34 27.75 7.97
C PHE A 285 38.31 28.38 8.93
N CYS A 286 37.64 27.60 9.77
CA CYS A 286 36.72 28.11 10.81
C CYS A 286 37.39 28.52 12.13
N LYS A 287 38.73 28.45 12.24
CA LYS A 287 39.43 28.91 13.46
C LYS A 287 39.48 30.43 13.53
N SER A 288 38.35 31.05 13.83
CA SER A 288 38.31 32.35 14.48
C SER A 288 37.65 32.22 15.85
N LYS A 289 38.30 32.85 16.84
CA LYS A 289 37.85 33.06 18.22
C LYS A 289 37.97 31.85 19.15
N GLN A 290 39.21 31.38 19.34
CA GLN A 290 39.59 30.84 20.65
C GLN A 290 39.29 31.91 21.71
N LYS A 291 38.42 31.54 22.64
CA LYS A 291 38.03 32.29 23.82
C LYS A 291 39.26 32.54 24.70
N GLU A 292 39.92 33.66 24.52
CA GLU A 292 40.72 34.23 25.59
C GLU A 292 39.77 34.69 26.69
N SER A 293 39.88 34.00 27.83
CA SER A 293 39.25 34.37 29.08
C SER A 293 39.75 35.76 29.52
N SER A 294 38.93 36.78 29.36
CA SER A 294 39.15 38.08 30.02
C SER A 294 37.82 38.65 30.53
N LYS A 295 37.65 38.47 31.84
CA LYS A 295 36.98 39.32 32.83
C LYS A 295 35.88 40.28 32.35
N ASN A 296 34.67 39.97 32.81
CA ASN A 296 33.57 40.86 33.20
C ASN A 296 33.93 42.36 33.30
N VAL A 297 33.52 43.15 32.30
CA VAL A 297 33.21 44.57 32.49
C VAL A 297 31.77 44.77 32.04
N ARG A 298 30.90 45.08 32.99
CA ARG A 298 29.49 45.41 32.78
C ARG A 298 29.43 46.82 32.18
N ASP A 299 29.39 46.93 30.86
CA ASP A 299 28.96 48.18 30.22
C ASP A 299 27.46 48.14 29.99
N THR A 300 26.75 48.81 30.89
CA THR A 300 25.31 49.07 30.83
C THR A 300 25.01 50.11 29.77
N SER A 301 24.87 49.71 28.50
CA SER A 301 24.23 50.54 27.48
C SER A 301 22.73 50.20 27.43
N PRO A 302 21.82 51.19 27.51
CA PRO A 302 20.38 50.94 27.53
C PRO A 302 19.87 50.49 26.14
N GLU A 303 19.23 49.32 26.10
CA GLU A 303 18.62 48.73 24.91
C GLU A 303 17.52 49.62 24.29
N THR A 304 17.24 49.41 23.00
CA THR A 304 16.17 50.06 22.25
C THR A 304 14.78 49.58 22.66
N CYS A 305 13.84 50.52 22.74
CA CYS A 305 12.49 50.27 23.22
C CYS A 305 11.69 49.41 22.23
N LYS A 306 11.37 48.17 22.60
CA LYS A 306 10.54 47.26 21.78
C LYS A 306 9.12 47.79 21.51
N PHE A 307 8.57 48.60 22.42
CA PHE A 307 7.26 49.23 22.24
C PHE A 307 7.29 50.42 21.27
N TYR A 308 8.45 51.10 21.16
CA TYR A 308 8.67 52.16 20.19
C TYR A 308 8.77 51.60 18.77
N LEU A 309 9.47 50.46 18.59
CA LEU A 309 9.52 49.75 17.29
C LEU A 309 8.13 49.28 16.80
N LYS A 310 7.16 49.13 17.69
CA LYS A 310 5.75 48.80 17.36
C LYS A 310 4.84 50.04 17.26
N GLY A 311 5.40 51.25 17.28
CA GLY A 311 4.68 52.52 17.09
C GLY A 311 3.89 53.05 18.30
N ASN A 312 3.82 52.32 19.42
CA ASN A 312 2.84 52.58 20.49
C ASN A 312 3.46 52.71 21.90
N CYS A 313 4.65 53.32 22.03
CA CYS A 313 5.25 53.51 23.36
C CYS A 313 4.55 54.62 24.16
N LYS A 314 3.76 54.22 25.17
CA LYS A 314 3.01 55.14 26.06
C LYS A 314 3.88 55.99 26.99
N PHE A 315 5.17 55.66 27.16
CA PHE A 315 6.07 56.38 28.06
C PHE A 315 6.68 57.64 27.44
N GLY A 316 6.47 57.87 26.13
CA GLY A 316 6.96 59.04 25.42
C GLY A 316 8.46 59.27 25.65
N SER A 317 8.84 60.53 25.91
CA SER A 317 10.22 60.92 26.23
C SER A 317 10.71 60.49 27.62
N LYS A 318 9.84 59.93 28.48
CA LYS A 318 10.22 59.38 29.80
C LYS A 318 10.54 57.88 29.75
N CYS A 319 10.63 57.28 28.57
CA CYS A 319 10.95 55.86 28.45
C CYS A 319 12.39 55.58 28.88
N LYS A 320 12.59 54.52 29.67
CA LYS A 320 13.90 54.06 30.15
C LYS A 320 14.78 53.47 29.02
N PHE A 321 14.17 53.15 27.88
CA PHE A 321 14.81 52.53 26.72
C PHE A 321 14.92 53.54 25.57
N LYS A 322 15.95 53.43 24.72
CA LYS A 322 16.16 54.37 23.62
C LYS A 322 15.08 54.25 22.55
N HIS A 323 14.49 55.39 22.18
CA HIS A 323 13.52 55.52 21.08
C HIS A 323 14.25 55.94 19.80
N GLU A 324 15.16 55.08 19.34
CA GLU A 324 15.99 55.34 18.16
C GLU A 324 15.91 54.12 17.25
N VAL A 325 15.56 54.31 15.98
CA VAL A 325 15.52 53.23 14.99
C VAL A 325 16.97 52.95 14.56
N PRO A 326 17.50 51.72 14.72
CA PRO A 326 18.88 51.41 14.36
C PRO A 326 19.17 51.69 12.87
N PRO A 327 20.35 52.24 12.49
CA PRO A 327 20.57 52.87 11.17
C PRO A 327 20.66 51.93 9.95
N HIS A 328 20.26 50.66 10.07
CA HIS A 328 20.44 49.65 9.01
C HIS A 328 19.14 49.02 8.50
N GLN A 329 18.02 49.73 8.63
CA GLN A 329 16.78 49.38 7.93
C GLN A 329 16.38 50.49 6.94
N MET A 330 17.19 50.70 5.91
CA MET A 330 16.71 51.26 4.64
C MET A 330 17.49 50.61 3.49
N ILE A 331 16.76 49.85 2.67
CA ILE A 331 16.82 49.76 1.20
C ILE A 331 15.87 48.62 0.84
N GLY A 332 14.79 48.95 0.13
CA GLY A 332 13.81 47.98 -0.35
C GLY A 332 14.49 46.98 -1.29
N ARG A 333 14.43 45.68 -0.93
CA ARG A 333 14.78 44.61 -1.86
C ARG A 333 13.55 44.30 -2.70
N ALA A 334 13.60 44.74 -3.95
CA ALA A 334 12.69 44.32 -5.00
C ALA A 334 12.66 42.79 -5.10
N GLU A 335 11.44 42.26 -5.24
CA GLU A 335 11.11 40.86 -5.45
C GLU A 335 11.96 40.26 -6.59
N ARG A 336 12.91 39.38 -6.24
CA ARG A 336 13.69 38.64 -7.23
C ARG A 336 13.10 37.24 -7.34
N ASN A 337 12.30 37.06 -8.38
CA ASN A 337 11.83 35.77 -8.85
C ASN A 337 13.01 34.86 -9.24
N VAL A 338 12.78 33.55 -9.12
CA VAL A 338 13.65 32.39 -9.45
C VAL A 338 14.42 31.82 -8.25
N ASN A 339 13.80 30.82 -7.61
CA ASN A 339 14.36 29.98 -6.55
C ASN A 339 15.46 29.06 -7.13
N ASP A 340 16.73 29.43 -6.99
CA ASP A 340 17.88 28.50 -7.09
C ASP A 340 18.38 28.24 -5.66
N PRO A 341 18.33 26.98 -5.13
CA PRO A 341 18.73 26.64 -3.76
C PRO A 341 20.18 27.01 -3.40
N HIS A 342 20.99 27.43 -4.36
CA HIS A 342 22.34 27.93 -4.16
C HIS A 342 22.45 29.31 -3.48
N LEU A 343 21.34 29.98 -3.18
CA LEU A 343 21.33 31.35 -2.62
C LEU A 343 20.67 31.49 -1.25
N ASP A 344 20.15 30.41 -0.68
CA ASP A 344 19.61 30.41 0.69
C ASP A 344 20.76 30.26 1.69
N ALA A 345 21.47 31.36 1.93
CA ALA A 345 22.31 31.50 3.12
C ALA A 345 21.39 31.78 4.33
N ASP A 346 20.59 30.78 4.72
CA ASP A 346 20.02 30.75 6.07
C ASP A 346 21.17 30.49 7.07
N ASP A 347 21.12 31.16 8.22
CA ASP A 347 22.18 31.30 9.25
C ASP A 347 22.74 29.99 9.85
N ASP A 348 22.43 28.81 9.30
CA ASP A 348 23.09 27.56 9.63
C ASP A 348 24.42 27.46 8.89
N THR A 349 25.51 27.52 9.67
CA THR A 349 26.93 27.64 9.30
C THR A 349 27.53 26.48 8.50
N THR A 350 26.79 25.92 7.53
CA THR A 350 27.20 24.74 6.74
C THR A 350 27.71 25.21 5.39
N PHE A 351 29.03 25.18 5.20
CA PHE A 351 29.63 25.45 3.90
C PHE A 351 29.39 24.30 2.93
N MET A 352 29.03 24.61 1.69
CA MET A 352 28.84 23.64 0.63
C MET A 352 30.11 23.52 -0.21
N TYR A 353 30.50 22.27 -0.48
CA TYR A 353 31.56 21.92 -1.41
C TYR A 353 30.97 21.03 -2.50
N GLU A 354 31.29 21.32 -3.76
CA GLU A 354 30.81 20.53 -4.89
C GLU A 354 31.94 20.26 -5.88
N LEU A 355 31.98 19.04 -6.42
CA LEU A 355 32.81 18.67 -7.56
C LEU A 355 31.96 18.67 -8.82
N GLN A 356 32.33 19.47 -9.81
CA GLN A 356 31.65 19.50 -11.11
C GLN A 356 32.50 18.83 -12.19
N ILE A 357 31.91 17.86 -12.88
CA ILE A 357 32.50 17.11 -14.00
C ILE A 357 31.80 17.54 -15.28
N ARG A 358 32.56 17.89 -16.32
CA ARG A 358 32.02 18.37 -17.60
C ARG A 358 32.61 17.65 -18.80
N PHE A 359 31.73 17.21 -19.68
CA PHE A 359 32.01 16.61 -20.97
C PHE A 359 31.54 17.56 -22.09
N SER A 360 32.43 17.87 -23.05
CA SER A 360 32.01 18.56 -24.29
C SER A 360 31.05 17.71 -25.12
N LYS A 361 30.35 18.29 -26.11
CA LYS A 361 29.35 17.56 -26.93
C LYS A 361 29.92 16.28 -27.57
N ASP A 362 31.19 16.32 -28.00
CA ASP A 362 31.87 15.21 -28.66
C ASP A 362 32.98 14.59 -27.80
N HIS A 363 32.85 14.67 -26.47
CA HIS A 363 33.87 14.19 -25.52
C HIS A 363 33.96 12.67 -25.52
N LYS A 364 35.18 12.14 -25.67
CA LYS A 364 35.43 10.69 -25.75
C LYS A 364 35.90 10.10 -24.42
N TYR A 365 35.09 10.29 -23.37
CA TYR A 365 35.36 9.69 -22.06
C TYR A 365 35.06 8.18 -22.07
N PRO A 366 35.85 7.32 -21.40
CA PRO A 366 36.97 7.58 -20.47
C PRO A 366 38.33 7.85 -21.13
N TYR A 367 38.46 7.67 -22.45
CA TYR A 367 39.70 7.89 -23.20
C TYR A 367 40.18 9.35 -23.26
N GLN A 368 39.35 10.28 -22.83
CA GLN A 368 39.61 11.71 -22.76
C GLN A 368 39.21 12.22 -21.38
N ALA A 369 40.15 12.85 -20.67
CA ALA A 369 39.91 13.39 -19.33
C ALA A 369 38.77 14.41 -19.33
N PRO A 370 37.77 14.29 -18.43
CA PRO A 370 36.72 15.30 -18.29
C PRO A 370 37.29 16.59 -17.72
N LEU A 371 36.64 17.72 -18.00
CA LEU A 371 36.94 18.95 -17.28
C LEU A 371 36.41 18.83 -15.85
N VAL A 372 37.24 19.21 -14.89
CA VAL A 372 36.95 19.07 -13.45
C VAL A 372 37.02 20.45 -12.81
N ALA A 373 36.05 20.78 -11.96
CA ALA A 373 36.02 22.05 -11.25
C ALA A 373 35.55 21.89 -9.80
N PHE A 374 36.32 22.44 -8.87
CA PHE A 374 36.00 22.46 -7.45
C PHE A 374 35.26 23.74 -7.08
N TYR A 375 34.08 23.60 -6.49
CA TYR A 375 33.21 24.69 -6.07
C TYR A 375 33.13 24.76 -4.55
N SER A 376 33.15 25.98 -3.99
CA SER A 376 32.97 26.18 -2.55
C SER A 376 32.23 27.47 -2.21
N THR A 377 31.26 27.38 -1.28
CA THR A 377 30.63 28.57 -0.68
C THR A 377 31.44 29.16 0.47
N ASN A 378 32.50 28.49 0.93
CA ASN A 378 33.36 28.97 2.01
C ASN A 378 34.25 30.14 1.55
N GLU A 379 33.90 31.37 1.94
CA GLU A 379 34.67 32.58 1.58
C GLU A 379 36.05 32.64 2.24
N ASN A 380 36.27 31.90 3.33
CA ASN A 380 37.58 31.82 3.98
C ASN A 380 38.58 30.93 3.21
N LEU A 381 38.12 30.11 2.27
CA LEU A 381 38.98 29.32 1.39
C LEU A 381 39.45 30.21 0.22
N PRO A 382 40.76 30.56 0.13
CA PRO A 382 41.26 31.46 -0.92
C PRO A 382 40.95 30.96 -2.33
N LEU A 383 40.67 31.88 -3.26
CA LEU A 383 40.36 31.56 -4.65
C LEU A 383 41.44 30.69 -5.31
N ALA A 384 42.72 30.99 -5.06
CA ALA A 384 43.87 30.24 -5.58
C ALA A 384 43.84 28.77 -5.18
N CYS A 385 43.49 28.47 -3.93
CA CYS A 385 43.43 27.11 -3.43
C CYS A 385 42.39 26.27 -4.18
N ARG A 386 41.26 26.86 -4.59
CA ARG A 386 40.19 26.18 -5.34
C ARG A 386 40.64 25.80 -6.74
N LEU A 387 41.42 26.66 -7.39
CA LEU A 387 42.03 26.37 -8.69
C LEU A 387 43.12 25.31 -8.56
N HIS A 388 44.01 25.39 -7.56
CA HIS A 388 45.02 24.34 -7.32
C HIS A 388 44.40 22.95 -7.10
N ILE A 389 43.28 22.87 -6.37
CA ILE A 389 42.52 21.62 -6.23
C ILE A 389 41.97 21.17 -7.59
N SER A 390 41.38 22.07 -8.38
CA SER A 390 40.85 21.75 -9.70
C SER A 390 41.93 21.27 -10.67
N GLU A 391 43.11 21.90 -10.67
CA GLU A 391 44.27 21.51 -11.47
C GLU A 391 44.81 20.14 -11.07
N PHE A 392 44.95 19.89 -9.76
CA PHE A 392 45.37 18.59 -9.25
C PHE A 392 44.44 17.46 -9.71
N LEU A 393 43.12 17.66 -9.57
CA LEU A 393 42.13 16.67 -10.00
C LEU A 393 42.13 16.47 -11.51
N TYR A 394 42.28 17.54 -12.30
CA TYR A 394 42.38 17.42 -13.75
C TYR A 394 43.66 16.69 -14.18
N GLY A 395 44.78 16.93 -13.50
CA GLY A 395 46.03 16.18 -13.71
C GLY A 395 45.85 14.68 -13.45
N LYS A 396 45.13 14.31 -12.38
CA LYS A 396 44.76 12.92 -12.11
C LYS A 396 43.84 12.35 -13.18
N ALA A 397 42.85 13.11 -13.62
CA ALA A 397 41.97 12.70 -14.73
C ALA A 397 42.74 12.44 -16.04
N LEU A 398 43.82 13.17 -16.32
CA LEU A 398 44.70 12.90 -17.46
C LEU A 398 45.50 11.60 -17.32
N GLU A 399 45.86 11.19 -16.11
CA GLU A 399 46.54 9.91 -15.85
C GLU A 399 45.60 8.73 -16.13
N PHE A 400 44.37 8.76 -15.60
CA PHE A 400 43.35 7.73 -15.83
C PHE A 400 42.87 7.68 -17.29
N ALA A 401 42.86 8.82 -17.99
CA ALA A 401 42.53 8.83 -19.42
C ALA A 401 43.54 8.05 -20.28
N LYS A 402 44.79 7.90 -19.81
CA LYS A 402 45.80 7.06 -20.48
C LYS A 402 45.53 5.57 -20.29
N THR A 403 45.00 5.17 -19.12
CA THR A 403 44.59 3.79 -18.83
C THR A 403 43.19 3.46 -19.35
N SER A 404 42.46 4.47 -19.85
CA SER A 404 41.08 4.34 -20.35
C SER A 404 40.08 3.92 -19.26
N GLU A 405 40.33 4.35 -18.03
CA GLU A 405 39.50 3.99 -16.87
C GLU A 405 38.56 5.13 -16.45
N PRO A 406 37.33 4.82 -15.99
CA PRO A 406 36.46 5.82 -15.38
C PRO A 406 37.07 6.39 -14.10
N VAL A 407 37.05 7.71 -13.94
CA VAL A 407 37.84 8.42 -12.92
C VAL A 407 37.01 9.13 -11.87
N VAL A 408 35.70 9.32 -12.06
CA VAL A 408 34.94 10.28 -11.23
C VAL A 408 34.88 9.85 -9.77
N TYR A 409 34.69 8.57 -9.50
CA TYR A 409 34.73 8.05 -8.12
C TYR A 409 36.12 8.23 -7.48
N SER A 410 37.18 7.96 -8.24
CA SER A 410 38.57 8.17 -7.78
C SER A 410 38.88 9.64 -7.48
N LEU A 411 38.27 10.59 -8.21
CA LEU A 411 38.41 12.02 -7.89
C LEU A 411 37.71 12.40 -6.58
N ILE A 412 36.58 11.76 -6.28
CA ILE A 412 35.84 11.96 -5.01
C ILE A 412 36.69 11.46 -3.85
N THR A 413 37.24 10.25 -3.95
CA THR A 413 38.08 9.67 -2.88
C THR A 413 39.35 10.48 -2.66
N LEU A 414 39.98 11.01 -3.72
CA LEU A 414 41.12 11.93 -3.63
C LEU A 414 40.79 13.24 -2.92
N LEU A 415 39.56 13.74 -3.02
CA LEU A 415 39.11 14.93 -2.29
C LEU A 415 38.82 14.63 -0.81
N GLU A 416 38.42 13.42 -0.48
CA GLU A 416 38.18 12.97 0.90
C GLU A 416 39.51 12.69 1.64
N GLU A 417 40.60 12.43 0.92
CA GLU A 417 41.94 12.23 1.48
C GLU A 417 42.58 13.56 1.91
N GLU A 418 42.51 13.88 3.20
CA GLU A 418 42.98 15.15 3.78
C GLU A 418 44.47 15.46 3.47
N SER A 419 45.34 14.44 3.46
CA SER A 419 46.80 14.58 3.42
C SER A 419 47.31 15.30 2.17
N GLU A 420 46.78 14.99 0.99
CA GLU A 420 47.18 15.57 -0.29
C GLU A 420 46.56 16.95 -0.51
N ILE A 421 45.26 17.09 -0.23
CA ILE A 421 44.55 18.37 -0.38
C ILE A 421 45.15 19.43 0.55
N VAL A 422 45.50 19.07 1.79
CA VAL A 422 46.12 19.99 2.75
C VAL A 422 47.46 20.55 2.28
N LYS A 423 48.24 19.78 1.51
CA LYS A 423 49.51 20.25 0.91
C LYS A 423 49.25 21.32 -0.15
N LEU A 424 48.25 21.12 -1.01
CA LEU A 424 47.88 22.10 -2.05
C LEU A 424 47.47 23.46 -1.46
N LEU A 425 46.80 23.46 -0.30
CA LEU A 425 46.36 24.68 0.38
C LEU A 425 47.50 25.61 0.83
N THR A 426 48.75 25.16 0.79
CA THR A 426 49.92 26.03 1.08
C THR A 426 50.24 26.98 -0.08
N HIS A 427 49.75 26.71 -1.29
CA HIS A 427 49.94 27.54 -2.47
C HIS A 427 48.81 28.58 -2.57
N THR A 428 49.04 29.78 -2.03
CA THR A 428 47.98 30.82 -1.95
C THR A 428 47.95 31.76 -3.17
N GLN A 429 48.78 31.53 -4.19
CA GLN A 429 48.84 32.35 -5.40
C GLN A 429 48.54 31.49 -6.63
N HIS A 430 47.72 32.04 -7.54
CA HIS A 430 47.39 31.43 -8.82
C HIS A 430 47.06 32.54 -9.83
N LYS A 431 47.59 32.45 -11.06
CA LYS A 431 47.50 33.51 -12.09
C LYS A 431 46.07 33.98 -12.36
N TYR A 432 45.13 33.04 -12.43
CA TYR A 432 43.71 33.31 -12.71
C TYR A 432 42.88 33.72 -11.48
N SER A 433 43.46 33.67 -10.28
CA SER A 433 42.81 34.12 -9.04
C SER A 433 43.18 35.56 -8.67
N VAL A 434 44.13 36.15 -9.39
CA VAL A 434 44.46 37.59 -9.36
C VAL A 434 43.97 38.24 -10.66
N PRO A 435 43.80 39.58 -10.68
CA PRO A 435 43.46 40.29 -11.90
C PRO A 435 44.50 40.03 -13.02
N PRO A 436 44.08 39.93 -14.29
CA PRO A 436 45.00 39.80 -15.41
C PRO A 436 46.02 40.95 -15.41
N VAL A 437 47.31 40.61 -15.38
CA VAL A 437 48.38 41.62 -15.48
C VAL A 437 48.32 42.24 -16.86
N ASN A 438 48.05 43.55 -16.89
CA ASN A 438 47.92 44.37 -18.08
C ASN A 438 49.30 44.51 -18.76
N VAL A 439 49.72 43.51 -19.54
CA VAL A 439 50.91 43.63 -20.40
C VAL A 439 50.45 44.26 -21.72
N PRO A 440 51.08 45.37 -22.16
CA PRO A 440 50.69 46.09 -23.37
C PRO A 440 50.72 45.20 -24.61
N PRO A 441 49.76 45.35 -25.54
CA PRO A 441 49.59 44.49 -26.70
C PRO A 441 50.72 44.73 -27.71
N VAL A 442 51.47 43.68 -28.04
CA VAL A 442 52.37 43.67 -29.21
C VAL A 442 51.68 42.89 -30.34
N PRO A 443 51.78 43.37 -31.60
CA PRO A 443 50.77 43.14 -32.63
C PRO A 443 50.80 41.74 -33.25
N SER A 444 49.60 41.33 -33.63
CA SER A 444 49.22 40.14 -34.38
C SER A 444 49.80 40.09 -35.80
N GLU A 445 50.72 39.18 -36.06
CA GLU A 445 50.97 38.54 -37.37
C GLU A 445 51.30 37.08 -37.03
N THR A 446 50.68 36.03 -37.56
CA THR A 446 50.82 35.60 -38.95
C THR A 446 49.81 34.46 -39.18
N ARG A 447 49.11 34.50 -40.32
CA ARG A 447 48.22 33.43 -40.81
C ARG A 447 49.02 32.16 -41.10
N ILE A 448 48.62 31.01 -40.56
CA ILE A 448 49.08 29.70 -41.06
C ILE A 448 47.89 28.91 -41.58
N SER A 449 47.98 28.62 -42.87
CA SER A 449 47.03 27.93 -43.73
C SER A 449 46.92 26.43 -43.44
N LYS A 450 45.70 25.91 -43.65
CA LYS A 450 45.29 24.50 -43.56
C LYS A 450 46.12 23.59 -44.50
N PRO A 451 46.64 22.43 -44.05
CA PRO A 451 47.31 21.45 -44.90
C PRO A 451 46.30 20.48 -45.55
N ALA A 452 46.57 20.15 -46.81
CA ALA A 452 45.74 19.32 -47.66
C ALA A 452 46.02 17.81 -47.53
N TYR A 453 44.97 17.04 -47.79
CA TYR A 453 44.89 15.59 -47.92
C TYR A 453 45.99 14.95 -48.79
N ARG A 454 46.60 13.85 -48.30
CA ARG A 454 47.15 12.77 -49.14
C ARG A 454 46.77 11.41 -48.57
N LYS A 455 45.98 10.65 -49.34
CA LYS A 455 45.69 9.22 -49.13
C LYS A 455 46.85 8.38 -49.68
N PRO A 456 47.40 7.41 -48.95
CA PRO A 456 48.23 6.35 -49.52
C PRO A 456 47.38 5.12 -49.87
N VAL A 457 47.77 4.48 -50.97
CA VAL A 457 47.15 3.32 -51.61
C VAL A 457 47.66 2.02 -50.99
N VAL A 458 46.77 1.03 -50.93
CA VAL A 458 46.97 -0.36 -50.51
C VAL A 458 47.96 -1.10 -51.42
N PRO A 459 48.83 -1.96 -50.86
CA PRO A 459 49.23 -3.19 -51.53
C PRO A 459 48.87 -4.40 -50.67
N SER A 460 47.91 -5.16 -51.18
CA SER A 460 47.61 -6.54 -50.82
C SER A 460 48.82 -7.43 -51.14
N ASN A 461 49.36 -8.12 -50.13
CA ASN A 461 50.23 -9.26 -50.35
C ASN A 461 49.68 -10.51 -49.67
N THR A 462 49.69 -11.54 -50.49
CA THR A 462 48.99 -12.81 -50.44
C THR A 462 49.89 -13.88 -49.82
N PHE A 463 49.24 -14.91 -49.24
CA PHE A 463 49.75 -16.25 -48.99
C PHE A 463 50.95 -16.41 -48.04
N LEU A 464 50.76 -17.18 -46.96
CA LEU A 464 51.32 -18.52 -46.82
C LEU A 464 50.72 -19.20 -45.59
N SER A 465 50.00 -20.30 -45.85
CA SER A 465 49.56 -21.29 -44.88
C SER A 465 50.77 -22.14 -44.49
N ASN A 466 51.13 -22.19 -43.21
CA ASN A 466 52.04 -23.19 -42.66
C ASN A 466 51.44 -23.85 -41.42
N GLN A 467 51.05 -25.11 -41.66
CA GLN A 467 51.14 -26.30 -40.81
C GLN A 467 51.36 -26.13 -39.29
N MET A 468 50.32 -26.56 -38.56
CA MET A 468 50.36 -27.59 -37.50
C MET A 468 51.70 -27.83 -36.80
N LEU A 469 51.78 -27.38 -35.55
CA LEU A 469 52.52 -28.08 -34.50
C LEU A 469 51.68 -28.07 -33.23
N GLU A 470 51.21 -29.26 -32.86
CA GLU A 470 50.72 -29.59 -31.52
C GLU A 470 51.84 -29.37 -30.51
N GLY A 471 51.53 -28.65 -29.44
CA GLY A 471 52.46 -28.36 -28.36
C GLY A 471 51.67 -27.95 -27.13
N GLU A 472 51.07 -28.94 -26.47
CA GLU A 472 50.54 -28.84 -25.12
C GLU A 472 51.59 -28.18 -24.22
N ARG A 473 51.30 -26.96 -23.74
CA ARG A 473 52.05 -26.35 -22.64
C ARG A 473 51.04 -25.79 -21.65
N LEU A 474 50.65 -26.68 -20.74
CA LEU A 474 50.10 -26.36 -19.43
C LEU A 474 51.05 -25.36 -18.76
N SER A 475 50.70 -24.08 -18.79
CA SER A 475 51.36 -23.06 -17.97
C SER A 475 50.32 -22.60 -16.95
N GLU A 476 50.66 -22.94 -15.72
CA GLU A 476 50.27 -22.36 -14.44
C GLU A 476 49.26 -21.22 -14.53
N LEU A 477 48.04 -21.52 -14.09
CA LEU A 477 47.01 -20.53 -13.78
C LEU A 477 47.48 -19.76 -12.55
N GLU A 478 47.94 -18.53 -12.76
CA GLU A 478 48.24 -17.58 -11.71
C GLU A 478 46.95 -17.30 -10.91
N GLU A 479 47.07 -17.44 -9.59
CA GLU A 479 46.03 -17.17 -8.61
C GLU A 479 45.75 -15.66 -8.58
N ASP A 480 44.86 -15.18 -9.44
CA ASP A 480 44.36 -13.81 -9.37
C ASP A 480 43.53 -13.65 -8.09
N ALA A 481 44.12 -12.88 -7.17
CA ALA A 481 43.60 -12.58 -5.84
C ALA A 481 42.25 -11.88 -5.88
N ASP A 482 41.40 -12.26 -4.93
CA ASP A 482 40.10 -11.70 -4.63
C ASP A 482 40.16 -10.18 -4.38
N GLU A 483 39.79 -9.36 -5.37
CA GLU A 483 39.40 -7.97 -5.12
C GLU A 483 37.87 -7.87 -5.04
N ASP A 484 37.42 -7.80 -3.79
CA ASP A 484 36.05 -7.69 -3.31
C ASP A 484 35.41 -6.40 -3.86
N GLU A 485 34.78 -6.46 -5.04
CA GLU A 485 34.00 -5.33 -5.58
C GLU A 485 32.88 -4.95 -4.59
N GLY A 486 33.05 -3.76 -3.99
CA GLY A 486 32.11 -3.20 -3.03
C GLY A 486 30.66 -3.14 -3.55
N PRO A 487 29.66 -3.28 -2.66
CA PRO A 487 28.32 -3.67 -3.06
C PRO A 487 27.49 -2.54 -3.68
N ALA A 488 27.11 -2.69 -4.96
CA ALA A 488 26.13 -1.84 -5.61
C ALA A 488 24.75 -1.87 -4.90
N SER A 489 24.18 -0.69 -4.63
CA SER A 489 22.84 -0.53 -4.05
C SER A 489 21.73 -0.80 -5.09
N ILE A 490 20.63 -1.40 -4.64
CA ILE A 490 19.50 -1.87 -5.47
C ILE A 490 18.37 -0.83 -5.45
N ILE A 491 17.82 -0.53 -6.64
CA ILE A 491 16.66 0.36 -6.79
C ILE A 491 15.37 -0.45 -6.64
N VAL A 492 14.58 -0.17 -5.60
CA VAL A 492 13.17 -0.58 -5.52
C VAL A 492 12.40 0.26 -6.54
N GLU A 493 11.86 -0.32 -7.61
CA GLU A 493 11.07 0.43 -8.58
C GLU A 493 9.60 0.48 -8.14
N ASN A 494 9.06 1.70 -8.04
CA ASN A 494 7.61 1.93 -7.98
C ASN A 494 7.18 2.24 -9.41
N GLU A 495 7.10 1.23 -10.29
CA GLU A 495 6.55 1.44 -11.64
C GLU A 495 5.03 1.53 -11.57
N SER A 496 4.43 2.53 -12.19
CA SER A 496 2.98 2.55 -12.40
C SER A 496 2.51 1.54 -13.45
N TYR A 497 1.39 0.89 -13.12
CA TYR A 497 0.78 -0.21 -13.88
C TYR A 497 0.34 0.16 -15.30
N VAL A 498 -0.06 1.40 -15.53
CA VAL A 498 -0.59 1.83 -16.84
C VAL A 498 0.56 1.93 -17.87
N ASN A 499 1.75 2.33 -17.41
CA ASN A 499 2.95 2.27 -18.24
C ASN A 499 3.39 0.85 -18.56
N LEU A 500 3.07 -0.14 -17.72
CA LEU A 500 3.31 -1.55 -18.04
C LEU A 500 2.58 -1.95 -19.32
N LYS A 501 1.34 -1.49 -19.54
CA LYS A 501 0.59 -1.72 -20.79
C LYS A 501 1.19 -0.93 -21.96
N LYS A 502 1.43 0.38 -21.81
CA LYS A 502 2.04 1.23 -22.85
C LYS A 502 3.44 0.72 -23.27
N ARG A 503 4.23 0.17 -22.35
CA ARG A 503 5.55 -0.42 -22.60
C ARG A 503 5.49 -1.87 -23.08
N SER A 504 4.48 -2.66 -22.70
CA SER A 504 4.33 -4.05 -23.17
C SER A 504 4.33 -4.11 -24.71
N TYR A 505 3.66 -3.17 -25.37
CA TYR A 505 3.67 -3.06 -26.84
C TYR A 505 5.04 -2.69 -27.43
N LYS A 506 5.98 -2.12 -26.66
CA LYS A 506 7.28 -1.64 -27.15
C LYS A 506 8.49 -2.49 -26.75
N ARG A 507 8.40 -3.37 -25.74
CA ARG A 507 9.60 -3.97 -25.11
C ARG A 507 9.85 -5.44 -25.40
N TYR A 508 8.96 -6.16 -26.10
CA TYR A 508 9.23 -7.57 -26.42
C TYR A 508 10.24 -7.78 -27.54
N ASP A 509 10.68 -6.71 -28.20
CA ASP A 509 11.83 -6.74 -29.09
C ASP A 509 13.12 -6.35 -28.34
N ARG A 510 13.44 -7.07 -27.25
CA ARG A 510 14.84 -7.06 -26.79
C ARG A 510 15.63 -7.79 -27.86
N PRO A 511 16.71 -7.20 -28.43
CA PRO A 511 17.51 -7.92 -29.40
C PRO A 511 17.93 -9.26 -28.79
N ALA A 512 17.68 -10.37 -29.49
CA ALA A 512 18.04 -11.70 -29.01
C ALA A 512 19.51 -11.77 -28.55
N LYS A 513 20.38 -10.94 -29.16
CA LYS A 513 21.79 -10.74 -28.78
C LYS A 513 21.96 -10.17 -27.36
N SER A 514 21.18 -9.17 -26.96
CA SER A 514 21.26 -8.56 -25.63
C SER A 514 20.79 -9.53 -24.55
N LEU A 515 19.69 -10.25 -24.81
CA LEU A 515 19.24 -11.30 -23.90
C LEU A 515 20.28 -12.42 -23.78
N PHE A 516 20.86 -12.86 -24.90
CA PHE A 516 21.90 -13.88 -24.92
C PHE A 516 23.16 -13.47 -24.12
N ALA A 517 23.61 -12.22 -24.28
CA ALA A 517 24.75 -11.69 -23.53
C ALA A 517 24.48 -11.66 -22.02
N GLU A 518 23.30 -11.20 -21.60
CA GLU A 518 22.87 -11.22 -20.20
C GLU A 518 22.79 -12.67 -19.67
N ASN A 519 22.22 -13.61 -20.45
CA ASN A 519 22.17 -15.04 -20.07
C ASN A 519 23.57 -15.60 -19.88
N SER A 520 24.50 -15.27 -20.79
CA SER A 520 25.88 -15.72 -20.74
C SER A 520 26.58 -15.20 -19.48
N LYS A 521 26.34 -13.93 -19.10
CA LYS A 521 26.85 -13.34 -17.86
C LYS A 521 26.30 -14.07 -16.64
N ILE A 522 24.99 -14.32 -16.59
CA ILE A 522 24.35 -15.03 -15.46
C ILE A 522 24.88 -16.46 -15.34
N CYS A 523 25.06 -17.18 -16.46
CA CYS A 523 25.64 -18.53 -16.47
C CYS A 523 27.06 -18.53 -15.88
N ARG A 524 27.93 -17.61 -16.31
CA ARG A 524 29.30 -17.48 -15.77
C ARG A 524 29.30 -17.14 -14.28
N GLN A 525 28.48 -16.18 -13.86
CA GLN A 525 28.32 -15.82 -12.44
C GLN A 525 27.80 -16.99 -11.60
N PHE A 526 26.91 -17.81 -12.16
CA PHE A 526 26.43 -19.00 -11.48
C PHE A 526 27.52 -20.07 -11.32
N GLN A 527 28.36 -20.27 -12.34
CA GLN A 527 29.52 -21.16 -12.26
C GLN A 527 30.53 -20.69 -11.20
N MET A 528 30.83 -19.40 -11.15
CA MET A 528 31.67 -18.80 -10.10
C MET A 528 31.07 -18.99 -8.70
N LYS A 529 29.76 -18.75 -8.54
CA LYS A 529 29.05 -18.98 -7.28
C LYS A 529 29.09 -20.43 -6.84
N GLN A 530 28.96 -21.40 -7.77
CA GLN A 530 29.06 -22.83 -7.44
C GLN A 530 30.42 -23.18 -6.84
N ALA A 531 31.50 -22.53 -7.25
CA ALA A 531 32.83 -22.72 -6.66
C ALA A 531 32.98 -22.06 -5.27
N SER A 532 32.08 -21.15 -4.88
CA SER A 532 32.19 -20.43 -3.61
C SER A 532 31.85 -21.31 -2.40
N ARG A 533 32.61 -21.13 -1.31
CA ARG A 533 32.35 -21.81 -0.03
C ARG A 533 30.96 -21.49 0.54
N GLN A 534 30.51 -20.25 0.38
CA GLN A 534 29.19 -19.82 0.88
C GLN A 534 28.06 -20.59 0.21
N PHE A 535 28.11 -20.72 -1.12
CA PHE A 535 27.10 -21.47 -1.88
C PHE A 535 27.11 -22.95 -1.50
N HIS A 536 28.29 -23.58 -1.38
CA HIS A 536 28.41 -24.97 -0.98
C HIS A 536 27.82 -25.27 0.40
N ALA A 537 28.04 -24.39 1.38
CA ALA A 537 27.46 -24.54 2.72
C ALA A 537 25.92 -24.54 2.68
N ILE A 538 25.33 -23.60 1.94
CA ILE A 538 23.86 -23.51 1.81
C ILE A 538 23.31 -24.66 0.95
N LEU A 539 24.05 -25.13 -0.05
CA LEU A 539 23.67 -26.27 -0.87
C LEU A 539 23.51 -27.55 -0.03
N GLN A 540 24.38 -27.78 0.95
CA GLN A 540 24.25 -28.90 1.87
C GLN A 540 22.95 -28.82 2.68
N GLU A 541 22.53 -27.63 3.12
CA GLU A 541 21.24 -27.44 3.80
C GLU A 541 20.06 -27.72 2.87
N ARG A 542 20.13 -27.26 1.61
CA ARG A 542 19.11 -27.51 0.58
C ARG A 542 18.93 -29.00 0.29
N GLN A 543 20.03 -29.76 0.25
CA GLN A 543 20.03 -31.21 0.02
C GLN A 543 19.35 -32.01 1.13
N LEU A 544 19.20 -31.45 2.33
CA LEU A 544 18.50 -32.09 3.45
C LEU A 544 16.97 -31.98 3.37
N LEU A 545 16.45 -31.15 2.47
CA LEU A 545 15.01 -30.94 2.28
C LEU A 545 14.40 -32.07 1.44
N PRO A 546 13.21 -32.60 1.81
CA PRO A 546 12.59 -33.73 1.09
C PRO A 546 12.35 -33.50 -0.39
N ALA A 547 12.07 -32.26 -0.82
CA ALA A 547 11.89 -31.94 -2.24
C ALA A 547 13.15 -32.25 -3.08
N TRP A 548 14.34 -32.27 -2.46
CA TRP A 548 15.58 -32.59 -3.16
C TRP A 548 15.61 -34.02 -3.70
N GLU A 549 15.04 -34.99 -2.97
CA GLU A 549 14.98 -36.39 -3.39
C GLU A 549 14.20 -36.58 -4.69
N GLU A 550 13.20 -35.72 -4.92
CA GLU A 550 12.36 -35.73 -6.13
C GLU A 550 12.88 -34.80 -7.25
N ARG A 551 14.04 -34.15 -7.08
CA ARG A 551 14.58 -33.15 -8.04
C ARG A 551 14.63 -33.69 -9.47
N GLU A 552 15.24 -34.85 -9.67
CA GLU A 552 15.39 -35.46 -11.00
C GLU A 552 14.05 -35.93 -11.57
N THR A 553 13.16 -36.48 -10.72
CA THR A 553 11.80 -36.86 -11.11
C THR A 553 11.00 -35.66 -11.61
N ILE A 554 11.07 -34.54 -10.89
CA ILE A 554 10.39 -33.28 -11.23
C ILE A 554 10.91 -32.76 -12.57
N LEU A 555 12.23 -32.61 -12.74
CA LEU A 555 12.83 -32.11 -13.98
C LEU A 555 12.50 -33.00 -15.18
N LYS A 556 12.50 -34.33 -14.99
CA LYS A 556 12.12 -35.29 -16.03
C LYS A 556 10.63 -35.27 -16.39
N LEU A 557 9.75 -34.98 -15.43
CA LEU A 557 8.32 -34.85 -15.71
C LEU A 557 8.01 -33.53 -16.42
N LEU A 558 8.66 -32.44 -16.02
CA LEU A 558 8.56 -31.14 -16.68
C LEU A 558 9.06 -31.19 -18.12
N SER A 559 10.11 -31.95 -18.43
CA SER A 559 10.55 -32.10 -19.82
C SER A 559 9.56 -32.85 -20.72
N LYS A 560 8.60 -33.58 -20.15
CA LYS A 560 7.62 -34.41 -20.88
C LYS A 560 6.20 -33.85 -20.88
N HIS A 561 5.85 -33.02 -19.90
CA HIS A 561 4.48 -32.53 -19.70
C HIS A 561 4.49 -31.03 -19.50
N GLN A 562 3.56 -30.34 -20.16
CA GLN A 562 3.41 -28.89 -19.99
C GLN A 562 2.85 -28.53 -18.61
N VAL A 563 2.05 -29.40 -17.99
CA VAL A 563 1.43 -29.13 -16.69
C VAL A 563 1.76 -30.25 -15.71
N VAL A 564 2.21 -29.90 -14.51
CA VAL A 564 2.49 -30.86 -13.42
C VAL A 564 1.92 -30.32 -12.11
N VAL A 565 1.24 -31.17 -11.35
CA VAL A 565 0.80 -30.87 -9.98
C VAL A 565 1.82 -31.45 -9.00
N ILE A 566 2.27 -30.65 -8.04
CA ILE A 566 3.19 -31.07 -6.99
C ILE A 566 2.53 -30.83 -5.64
N SER A 567 2.17 -31.92 -4.96
CA SER A 567 1.67 -31.89 -3.60
C SER A 567 2.77 -32.26 -2.62
N GLY A 568 2.73 -31.69 -1.42
CA GLY A 568 3.60 -32.07 -0.32
C GLY A 568 3.38 -31.15 0.87
N MET A 569 3.63 -31.60 2.09
CA MET A 569 3.39 -30.78 3.28
C MET A 569 4.17 -29.45 3.27
N THR A 570 3.73 -28.45 4.03
CA THR A 570 4.52 -27.23 4.21
C THR A 570 5.89 -27.56 4.82
N GLY A 571 6.96 -26.93 4.35
CA GLY A 571 8.32 -27.16 4.85
C GLY A 571 9.11 -28.25 4.12
N CYS A 572 8.51 -29.02 3.20
CA CYS A 572 9.28 -29.99 2.41
C CYS A 572 10.20 -29.35 1.34
N GLY A 573 10.12 -28.03 1.14
CA GLY A 573 10.96 -27.29 0.19
C GLY A 573 10.33 -26.96 -1.16
N LYS A 574 9.02 -27.16 -1.37
CA LYS A 574 8.36 -26.86 -2.67
C LYS A 574 8.65 -25.46 -3.19
N THR A 575 8.23 -24.46 -2.42
CA THR A 575 8.26 -23.05 -2.79
C THR A 575 9.68 -22.50 -2.96
N THR A 576 10.65 -23.00 -2.18
CA THR A 576 12.04 -22.55 -2.22
C THR A 576 12.89 -23.35 -3.20
N GLN A 577 12.74 -24.67 -3.26
CA GLN A 577 13.64 -25.54 -4.02
C GLN A 577 13.16 -25.82 -5.45
N ILE A 578 11.87 -26.04 -5.69
CA ILE A 578 11.38 -26.42 -7.03
C ILE A 578 11.70 -25.34 -8.08
N PRO A 579 11.43 -24.04 -7.82
CA PRO A 579 11.82 -23.00 -8.78
C PRO A 579 13.34 -22.94 -8.98
N GLN A 580 14.13 -23.19 -7.94
CA GLN A 580 15.58 -23.27 -8.04
C GLN A 580 16.06 -24.47 -8.84
N PHE A 581 15.43 -25.64 -8.74
CA PHE A 581 15.80 -26.81 -9.55
C PHE A 581 15.71 -26.52 -11.04
N ILE A 582 14.63 -25.85 -11.44
CA ILE A 582 14.38 -25.45 -12.83
C ILE A 582 15.44 -24.43 -13.27
N LEU A 583 15.66 -23.39 -12.45
CA LEU A 583 16.63 -22.34 -12.75
C LEU A 583 18.05 -22.91 -12.84
N ASP A 584 18.50 -23.67 -11.84
CA ASP A 584 19.83 -24.29 -11.76
C ASP A 584 20.08 -25.22 -12.94
N ASN A 585 19.11 -26.07 -13.30
CA ASN A 585 19.20 -26.95 -14.46
C ASN A 585 19.34 -26.15 -15.77
N SER A 586 18.62 -25.03 -15.90
CA SER A 586 18.69 -24.18 -17.09
C SER A 586 20.00 -23.39 -17.20
N LEU A 587 20.58 -22.95 -16.06
CA LEU A 587 21.82 -22.18 -16.03
C LEU A 587 23.06 -23.03 -16.29
N ASN A 588 22.98 -24.34 -15.99
CA ASN A 588 23.99 -25.32 -16.40
C ASN A 588 23.89 -25.71 -17.88
N GLY A 589 22.81 -25.30 -18.56
CA GLY A 589 22.60 -25.49 -19.99
C GLY A 589 23.18 -24.35 -20.83
N PRO A 590 22.92 -24.34 -22.14
CA PRO A 590 23.40 -23.30 -23.03
C PRO A 590 22.62 -21.98 -22.79
N PRO A 591 23.24 -20.80 -22.96
CA PRO A 591 22.61 -19.53 -22.60
C PRO A 591 21.27 -19.24 -23.31
N GLU A 592 21.00 -19.81 -24.50
CA GLU A 592 19.70 -19.64 -25.18
C GLU A 592 18.54 -20.33 -24.47
N ARG A 593 18.81 -21.28 -23.56
CA ARG A 593 17.81 -22.09 -22.86
C ARG A 593 17.61 -21.72 -21.38
N VAL A 594 18.21 -20.63 -20.92
CA VAL A 594 18.01 -20.15 -19.53
C VAL A 594 16.53 -19.86 -19.28
N ALA A 595 15.99 -20.46 -18.22
CA ALA A 595 14.59 -20.32 -17.88
C ALA A 595 14.26 -18.91 -17.38
N ASN A 596 13.01 -18.50 -17.60
CA ASN A 596 12.42 -17.30 -17.01
C ASN A 596 11.11 -17.71 -16.34
N ILE A 597 11.14 -17.68 -15.01
CA ILE A 597 10.18 -18.33 -14.12
C ILE A 597 9.43 -17.26 -13.34
N ILE A 598 8.11 -17.37 -13.31
CA ILE A 598 7.26 -16.58 -12.40
C ILE A 598 6.59 -17.53 -11.43
N CYS A 599 6.76 -17.29 -10.14
CA CYS A 599 6.10 -18.04 -9.06
C CYS A 599 5.12 -17.13 -8.32
N THR A 600 3.84 -17.45 -8.40
CA THR A 600 2.78 -16.69 -7.73
C THR A 600 2.62 -17.12 -6.28
N GLN A 601 2.30 -16.17 -5.42
CA GLN A 601 1.98 -16.34 -4.00
C GLN A 601 0.67 -15.60 -3.68
N PRO A 602 -0.23 -16.17 -2.86
CA PRO A 602 -1.46 -15.46 -2.49
C PRO A 602 -1.18 -14.25 -1.57
N ARG A 603 -0.08 -14.28 -0.80
CA ARG A 603 0.21 -13.29 0.25
C ARG A 603 1.44 -12.45 -0.10
N ARG A 604 1.34 -11.13 0.12
CA ARG A 604 2.44 -10.17 -0.09
C ARG A 604 3.70 -10.52 0.71
N ILE A 605 3.55 -10.81 2.01
CA ILE A 605 4.68 -11.15 2.88
C ILE A 605 5.38 -12.44 2.42
N SER A 606 4.62 -13.43 1.92
CA SER A 606 5.18 -14.67 1.38
C SER A 606 5.99 -14.41 0.12
N ALA A 607 5.48 -13.60 -0.81
CA ALA A 607 6.23 -13.24 -2.02
C ALA A 607 7.58 -12.58 -1.70
N ILE A 608 7.59 -11.62 -0.77
CA ILE A 608 8.81 -10.91 -0.34
C ILE A 608 9.78 -11.88 0.36
N SER A 609 9.33 -12.51 1.45
CA SER A 609 10.17 -13.35 2.31
C SER A 609 10.74 -14.57 1.58
N VAL A 610 9.97 -15.21 0.70
CA VAL A 610 10.45 -16.31 -0.13
C VAL A 610 11.51 -15.83 -1.11
N ALA A 611 11.30 -14.69 -1.79
CA ALA A 611 12.29 -14.15 -2.71
C ALA A 611 13.60 -13.80 -2.00
N GLU A 612 13.53 -13.15 -0.84
CA GLU A 612 14.70 -12.86 -0.01
C GLU A 612 15.40 -14.13 0.46
N ARG A 613 14.63 -15.14 0.90
CA ARG A 613 15.17 -16.44 1.32
C ARG A 613 15.89 -17.14 0.18
N VAL A 614 15.28 -17.20 -0.99
CA VAL A 614 15.83 -17.89 -2.17
C VAL A 614 17.04 -17.12 -2.73
N ALA A 615 17.03 -15.79 -2.73
CA ALA A 615 18.23 -15.01 -3.07
C ALA A 615 19.40 -15.32 -2.12
N LYS A 616 19.15 -15.37 -0.81
CA LYS A 616 20.17 -15.78 0.18
C LYS A 616 20.68 -17.19 -0.08
N GLU A 617 19.80 -18.14 -0.38
CA GLU A 617 20.18 -19.52 -0.72
C GLU A 617 21.06 -19.64 -1.98
N ARG A 618 20.98 -18.65 -2.86
CA ARG A 618 21.82 -18.53 -4.06
C ARG A 618 23.08 -17.69 -3.85
N ALA A 619 23.41 -17.38 -2.59
CA ALA A 619 24.52 -16.50 -2.22
C ALA A 619 24.46 -15.15 -2.96
N GLU A 620 23.27 -14.54 -3.03
CA GLU A 620 23.06 -13.25 -3.68
C GLU A 620 22.02 -12.39 -2.96
N ARG A 621 21.90 -11.14 -3.42
CA ARG A 621 20.86 -10.21 -2.96
C ARG A 621 19.62 -10.33 -3.82
N VAL A 622 18.45 -10.12 -3.20
CA VAL A 622 17.18 -10.04 -3.93
C VAL A 622 17.20 -8.86 -4.91
N GLY A 623 16.65 -9.05 -6.10
CA GLY A 623 16.70 -8.10 -7.22
C GLY A 623 17.68 -8.49 -8.33
N LEU A 624 18.61 -9.43 -8.08
CA LEU A 624 19.51 -9.99 -9.09
C LEU A 624 18.81 -11.08 -9.91
N THR A 625 19.21 -12.35 -9.79
CA THR A 625 18.55 -13.45 -10.53
C THR A 625 17.19 -13.82 -9.92
N VAL A 626 17.02 -13.56 -8.62
CA VAL A 626 15.76 -13.73 -7.89
C VAL A 626 15.21 -12.37 -7.50
N GLY A 627 13.94 -12.12 -7.76
CA GLY A 627 13.26 -10.88 -7.39
C GLY A 627 11.82 -11.13 -6.92
N TYR A 628 11.14 -10.06 -6.52
CA TYR A 628 9.71 -10.11 -6.26
C TYR A 628 8.95 -8.91 -6.85
N GLN A 629 7.66 -9.10 -7.07
CA GLN A 629 6.75 -8.02 -7.46
C GLN A 629 5.39 -8.18 -6.78
N ILE A 630 5.00 -7.19 -6.00
CA ILE A 630 3.70 -7.15 -5.33
C ILE A 630 2.95 -5.88 -5.72
N ARG A 631 1.82 -5.63 -5.07
CA ARG A 631 1.07 -4.40 -5.29
C ARG A 631 1.94 -3.18 -4.96
N LEU A 632 2.20 -2.36 -5.98
CA LEU A 632 2.85 -1.05 -5.95
C LEU A 632 4.32 -1.07 -5.50
N GLU A 633 4.95 -2.24 -5.51
CA GLU A 633 6.35 -2.45 -5.11
C GLU A 633 6.96 -3.56 -5.96
N SER A 634 8.16 -3.30 -6.51
CA SER A 634 8.89 -4.25 -7.36
C SER A 634 10.39 -4.21 -7.07
N VAL A 635 10.98 -5.38 -6.87
CA VAL A 635 12.42 -5.57 -6.71
C VAL A 635 12.87 -6.63 -7.71
N LYS A 636 13.33 -6.17 -8.88
CA LYS A 636 13.78 -6.99 -10.02
C LYS A 636 14.76 -6.18 -10.88
N SER A 637 15.53 -6.86 -11.73
CA SER A 637 16.47 -6.26 -12.68
C SER A 637 16.39 -6.92 -14.06
N SER A 638 17.26 -6.54 -15.01
CA SER A 638 17.41 -7.24 -16.29
C SER A 638 17.87 -8.69 -16.12
N ALA A 639 18.60 -8.97 -15.03
CA ALA A 639 19.13 -10.28 -14.70
C ALA A 639 18.11 -11.23 -14.05
N THR A 640 16.95 -10.73 -13.61
CA THR A 640 15.96 -11.55 -12.89
C THR A 640 15.37 -12.65 -13.79
N ARG A 641 15.48 -13.89 -13.32
CA ARG A 641 14.96 -15.12 -13.94
C ARG A 641 14.00 -15.90 -13.08
N LEU A 642 13.94 -15.61 -11.78
CA LEU A 642 12.95 -16.13 -10.87
C LEU A 642 12.25 -14.97 -10.18
N LEU A 643 11.00 -14.72 -10.56
CA LEU A 643 10.18 -13.65 -9.99
C LEU A 643 9.08 -14.23 -9.10
N TYR A 644 9.10 -13.94 -7.82
CA TYR A 644 7.98 -14.21 -6.92
C TYR A 644 6.98 -13.06 -6.96
N CYS A 645 5.70 -13.30 -7.22
CA CYS A 645 4.73 -12.21 -7.28
C CYS A 645 3.38 -12.57 -6.68
N THR A 646 2.58 -11.56 -6.32
CA THR A 646 1.18 -11.84 -5.96
C THR A 646 0.38 -12.26 -7.19
N THR A 647 -0.59 -13.17 -7.03
CA THR A 647 -1.43 -13.67 -8.14
C THR A 647 -2.02 -12.54 -8.99
N GLY A 648 -2.59 -11.51 -8.37
CA GLY A 648 -3.11 -10.32 -9.06
C GLY A 648 -2.08 -9.53 -9.88
N VAL A 649 -0.77 -9.61 -9.57
CA VAL A 649 0.29 -8.99 -10.40
C VAL A 649 0.45 -9.74 -11.72
N LEU A 650 0.46 -11.08 -11.69
CA LEU A 650 0.53 -11.89 -12.91
C LEU A 650 -0.73 -11.72 -13.76
N LEU A 651 -1.91 -11.73 -13.14
CA LEU A 651 -3.18 -11.48 -13.84
C LEU A 651 -3.21 -10.11 -14.53
N ARG A 652 -2.57 -9.07 -13.97
CA ARG A 652 -2.45 -7.76 -14.63
C ARG A 652 -1.45 -7.77 -15.78
N ARG A 653 -0.32 -8.48 -15.63
CA ARG A 653 0.63 -8.64 -16.74
C ARG A 653 -0.06 -9.24 -17.97
N LEU A 654 -0.94 -10.20 -17.75
CA LEU A 654 -1.75 -10.84 -18.80
C LEU A 654 -2.68 -9.88 -19.57
N GLU A 655 -3.02 -8.71 -19.01
CA GLU A 655 -3.84 -7.68 -19.68
C GLU A 655 -3.09 -6.94 -20.80
N GLY A 656 -1.74 -6.95 -20.77
CA GLY A 656 -0.89 -6.34 -21.80
C GLY A 656 0.07 -7.32 -22.47
N ASP A 657 0.09 -8.57 -22.04
CA ASP A 657 0.92 -9.66 -22.56
C ASP A 657 0.11 -10.95 -22.49
N ALA A 658 -0.89 -11.06 -23.38
CA ALA A 658 -1.89 -12.12 -23.37
C ALA A 658 -1.30 -13.54 -23.47
N THR A 659 -0.06 -13.65 -23.96
CA THR A 659 0.61 -14.92 -24.17
C THR A 659 1.77 -15.18 -23.20
N LEU A 660 2.19 -14.19 -22.39
CA LEU A 660 3.38 -14.24 -21.53
C LEU A 660 4.69 -14.43 -22.31
N GLN A 661 4.96 -13.59 -23.30
CA GLN A 661 6.19 -13.64 -24.10
C GLN A 661 7.46 -13.56 -23.23
N GLY A 662 8.45 -14.40 -23.57
CA GLY A 662 9.71 -14.53 -22.83
C GLY A 662 9.63 -15.27 -21.50
N VAL A 663 8.44 -15.67 -21.02
CA VAL A 663 8.29 -16.51 -19.83
C VAL A 663 8.26 -17.98 -20.24
N THR A 664 9.03 -18.82 -19.56
CA THR A 664 9.12 -20.26 -19.85
C THR A 664 8.34 -21.11 -18.85
N HIS A 665 8.28 -20.69 -17.59
CA HIS A 665 7.56 -21.42 -16.54
C HIS A 665 6.68 -20.48 -15.70
N ILE A 666 5.45 -20.92 -15.43
CA ILE A 666 4.56 -20.33 -14.42
C ILE A 666 4.34 -21.33 -13.30
N ILE A 667 4.55 -20.90 -12.07
CA ILE A 667 4.29 -21.68 -10.88
C ILE A 667 3.15 -21.02 -10.12
N VAL A 668 2.06 -21.74 -9.91
CA VAL A 668 0.95 -21.31 -9.05
C VAL A 668 1.12 -22.01 -7.70
N ASP A 669 1.61 -21.28 -6.71
CA ASP A 669 1.82 -21.82 -5.37
C ASP A 669 0.56 -21.70 -4.51
N GLU A 670 0.51 -22.52 -3.46
CA GLU A 670 -0.53 -22.53 -2.45
C GLU A 670 -1.95 -22.67 -3.06
N VAL A 671 -2.10 -23.43 -4.16
CA VAL A 671 -3.40 -23.56 -4.87
C VAL A 671 -4.51 -24.14 -3.97
N HIS A 672 -4.14 -24.77 -2.86
CA HIS A 672 -5.06 -25.27 -1.85
C HIS A 672 -5.80 -24.18 -1.07
N GLU A 673 -5.34 -22.92 -1.08
CA GLU A 673 -6.08 -21.81 -0.45
C GLU A 673 -7.35 -21.44 -1.25
N ARG A 674 -7.45 -21.86 -2.53
CA ARG A 674 -8.63 -21.68 -3.39
C ARG A 674 -9.12 -20.23 -3.46
N THR A 675 -8.16 -19.31 -3.60
CA THR A 675 -8.44 -17.88 -3.74
C THR A 675 -9.12 -17.58 -5.08
N GLU A 676 -9.93 -16.51 -5.12
CA GLU A 676 -10.63 -16.08 -6.35
C GLU A 676 -9.65 -15.83 -7.49
N GLU A 677 -8.56 -15.09 -7.21
CA GLU A 677 -7.54 -14.77 -8.21
C GLU A 677 -6.80 -16.03 -8.68
N SER A 678 -6.50 -16.99 -7.80
CA SER A 678 -5.82 -18.23 -8.18
C SER A 678 -6.68 -19.07 -9.10
N ASP A 679 -7.93 -19.33 -8.73
CA ASP A 679 -8.85 -20.13 -9.55
C ASP A 679 -9.08 -19.49 -10.92
N PHE A 680 -9.17 -18.16 -10.99
CA PHE A 680 -9.24 -17.45 -12.26
C PHE A 680 -7.95 -17.54 -13.08
N LEU A 681 -6.77 -17.41 -12.43
CA LEU A 681 -5.49 -17.59 -13.09
C LEU A 681 -5.36 -19.00 -13.69
N LEU A 682 -5.84 -20.04 -13.01
CA LEU A 682 -5.83 -21.40 -13.56
C LEU A 682 -6.64 -21.52 -14.86
N LEU A 683 -7.79 -20.87 -14.95
CA LEU A 683 -8.57 -20.80 -16.19
C LEU A 683 -7.80 -20.09 -17.30
N VAL A 684 -7.20 -18.93 -17.01
CA VAL A 684 -6.39 -18.18 -18.00
C VAL A 684 -5.20 -19.03 -18.47
N LEU A 685 -4.47 -19.66 -17.56
CA LEU A 685 -3.33 -20.51 -17.90
C LEU A 685 -3.74 -21.74 -18.71
N LYS A 686 -4.92 -22.31 -18.46
CA LYS A 686 -5.44 -23.43 -19.26
C LYS A 686 -5.59 -23.05 -20.73
N ASP A 687 -6.11 -21.87 -21.03
CA ASP A 687 -6.26 -21.39 -22.41
C ASP A 687 -4.90 -20.99 -23.02
N ILE A 688 -3.98 -20.40 -22.24
CA ILE A 688 -2.63 -20.05 -22.73
C ILE A 688 -1.80 -21.30 -23.05
N VAL A 689 -1.86 -22.35 -22.22
CA VAL A 689 -1.13 -23.62 -22.45
C VAL A 689 -1.58 -24.27 -23.76
N MET A 690 -2.87 -24.16 -24.12
CA MET A 690 -3.37 -24.63 -25.42
C MET A 690 -2.80 -23.85 -26.60
N GLN A 691 -2.47 -22.57 -26.42
CA GLN A 691 -1.89 -21.70 -27.46
C GLN A 691 -0.36 -21.78 -27.51
N ARG A 692 0.31 -22.11 -26.40
CA ARG A 692 1.78 -22.12 -26.26
C ARG A 692 2.29 -23.46 -25.76
N ALA A 693 2.66 -24.32 -26.71
CA ALA A 693 3.34 -25.60 -26.45
C ALA A 693 4.65 -25.46 -25.61
N THR A 694 5.30 -24.28 -25.65
CA THR A 694 6.56 -24.02 -24.94
C THR A 694 6.40 -23.57 -23.49
N LEU A 695 5.20 -23.16 -23.07
CA LEU A 695 4.96 -22.71 -21.70
C LEU A 695 4.73 -23.92 -20.80
N GLN A 696 5.41 -23.93 -19.65
CA GLN A 696 5.22 -24.95 -18.60
C GLN A 696 4.53 -24.34 -17.38
N VAL A 697 3.59 -25.08 -16.80
CA VAL A 697 2.79 -24.67 -15.65
C VAL A 697 2.93 -25.70 -14.52
N ILE A 698 3.22 -25.22 -13.32
CA ILE A 698 3.39 -26.04 -12.13
C ILE A 698 2.40 -25.59 -11.07
N LEU A 699 1.62 -26.52 -10.53
CA LEU A 699 0.65 -26.23 -9.47
C LEU A 699 1.15 -26.83 -8.16
N MET A 700 1.45 -26.00 -7.17
CA MET A 700 1.98 -26.45 -5.88
C MET A 700 0.91 -26.38 -4.79
N SER A 701 0.74 -27.48 -4.06
CA SER A 701 -0.26 -27.62 -3.00
C SER A 701 0.36 -28.17 -1.72
N ALA A 702 -0.11 -27.71 -0.56
CA ALA A 702 0.28 -28.25 0.74
C ALA A 702 -0.49 -29.54 1.11
N THR A 703 -1.59 -29.86 0.42
CA THR A 703 -2.63 -30.80 0.86
C THR A 703 -3.05 -31.83 -0.21
N LEU A 704 -3.91 -32.77 0.22
CA LEU A 704 -4.24 -34.05 -0.43
C LEU A 704 -5.04 -33.99 -1.74
N ASP A 705 -5.68 -32.87 -2.09
CA ASP A 705 -6.54 -32.83 -3.28
C ASP A 705 -5.82 -32.38 -4.55
N ALA A 706 -4.68 -33.02 -4.83
CA ALA A 706 -4.01 -32.88 -6.11
C ALA A 706 -4.87 -33.43 -7.27
N GLY A 707 -5.82 -34.33 -6.96
CA GLY A 707 -6.72 -34.96 -7.92
C GLY A 707 -7.64 -33.97 -8.62
N LEU A 708 -8.23 -33.01 -7.87
CA LEU A 708 -9.07 -31.96 -8.45
C LEU A 708 -8.32 -31.14 -9.51
N PHE A 709 -7.11 -30.69 -9.20
CA PHE A 709 -6.27 -29.90 -10.12
C PHE A 709 -5.79 -30.73 -11.31
N SER A 710 -5.37 -31.97 -11.07
CA SER A 710 -4.96 -32.90 -12.12
C SER A 710 -6.10 -33.09 -13.13
N LYS A 711 -7.31 -33.42 -12.64
CA LYS A 711 -8.51 -33.57 -13.48
C LYS A 711 -8.84 -32.30 -14.26
N TYR A 712 -8.73 -31.13 -13.62
CA TYR A 712 -9.01 -29.85 -14.28
C TYR A 712 -8.08 -29.57 -15.46
N PHE A 713 -6.81 -29.96 -15.37
CA PHE A 713 -5.80 -29.91 -16.43
C PHE A 713 -5.64 -31.24 -17.16
N SER A 714 -6.76 -31.89 -17.51
CA SER A 714 -6.80 -33.10 -18.36
C SER A 714 -6.02 -34.29 -17.79
N TYR A 715 -6.15 -34.54 -16.50
CA TYR A 715 -5.47 -35.60 -15.75
C TYR A 715 -3.93 -35.53 -15.85
N CYS A 716 -3.37 -34.34 -15.70
CA CYS A 716 -1.92 -34.13 -15.74
C CYS A 716 -1.20 -34.83 -14.56
N PRO A 717 0.11 -35.14 -14.69
CA PRO A 717 0.86 -35.87 -13.67
C PRO A 717 0.86 -35.18 -12.30
N VAL A 718 0.77 -35.99 -11.25
CA VAL A 718 0.86 -35.56 -9.85
C VAL A 718 2.11 -36.17 -9.21
N ILE A 719 2.94 -35.34 -8.60
CA ILE A 719 4.05 -35.76 -7.74
C ILE A 719 3.66 -35.46 -6.30
N THR A 720 3.85 -36.44 -5.41
CA THR A 720 3.66 -36.25 -3.97
C THR A 720 5.01 -36.31 -3.29
N ILE A 721 5.49 -35.17 -2.81
CA ILE A 721 6.73 -35.08 -2.04
C ILE A 721 6.41 -35.48 -0.60
N PRO A 722 7.05 -36.54 -0.06
CA PRO A 722 6.84 -36.94 1.32
C PRO A 722 7.23 -35.81 2.28
N GLY A 723 6.43 -35.62 3.33
CA GLY A 723 6.79 -34.71 4.40
C GLY A 723 7.82 -35.38 5.32
N ARG A 724 8.93 -34.71 5.63
CA ARG A 724 9.77 -35.02 6.80
C ARG A 724 9.25 -34.26 8.03
N ALA A 725 7.94 -34.28 8.24
CA ALA A 725 7.38 -33.72 9.45
C ALA A 725 7.71 -34.68 10.60
N PHE A 726 8.22 -34.13 11.70
CA PHE A 726 8.31 -34.88 12.93
C PHE A 726 6.90 -35.26 13.40
N PRO A 727 6.74 -36.39 14.10
CA PRO A 727 5.42 -36.80 14.58
C PRO A 727 4.83 -35.73 15.49
N VAL A 728 3.55 -35.43 15.27
CA VAL A 728 2.77 -34.54 16.11
C VAL A 728 1.66 -35.35 16.76
N ASP A 729 1.75 -35.52 18.07
CA ASP A 729 0.69 -36.15 18.85
C ASP A 729 -0.54 -35.25 18.81
N GLN A 730 -1.68 -35.86 18.52
CA GLN A 730 -2.94 -35.16 18.32
C GLN A 730 -3.89 -35.56 19.43
N PHE A 731 -4.35 -34.56 20.17
CA PHE A 731 -5.29 -34.69 21.27
C PHE A 731 -6.54 -33.89 20.93
N PHE A 732 -7.70 -34.48 21.19
CA PHE A 732 -8.99 -33.82 21.03
C PHE A 732 -9.49 -33.29 22.37
N LEU A 733 -10.68 -32.70 22.37
CA LEU A 733 -11.23 -32.03 23.54
C LEU A 733 -11.31 -32.95 24.78
N GLU A 734 -11.76 -34.19 24.60
CA GLU A 734 -11.84 -35.20 25.66
C GLU A 734 -10.46 -35.50 26.28
N ASP A 735 -9.40 -35.48 25.48
CA ASP A 735 -8.03 -35.69 25.93
C ASP A 735 -7.49 -34.45 26.66
N ALA A 736 -7.74 -33.26 26.11
CA ALA A 736 -7.35 -31.99 26.72
C ALA A 736 -7.96 -31.84 28.13
N LEU A 737 -9.23 -32.20 28.29
CA LEU A 737 -9.92 -32.23 29.58
C LEU A 737 -9.30 -33.27 30.53
N ALA A 738 -8.95 -34.46 30.02
CA ALA A 738 -8.34 -35.51 30.82
C ALA A 738 -6.94 -35.11 31.34
N VAL A 739 -6.11 -34.51 30.49
CA VAL A 739 -4.72 -34.12 30.81
C VAL A 739 -4.69 -32.95 31.79
N THR A 740 -5.53 -31.93 31.59
CA THR A 740 -5.60 -30.75 32.47
C THR A 740 -6.39 -31.01 33.75
N ARG A 741 -7.24 -32.04 33.77
CA ARG A 741 -8.27 -32.28 34.80
C ARG A 741 -9.20 -31.07 34.99
N TYR A 742 -9.38 -30.27 33.94
CA TYR A 742 -10.27 -29.12 33.97
C TYR A 742 -11.71 -29.57 34.18
N VAL A 743 -12.37 -28.97 35.16
CA VAL A 743 -13.79 -29.18 35.47
C VAL A 743 -14.51 -27.85 35.33
N LEU A 744 -15.56 -27.85 34.52
CA LEU A 744 -16.36 -26.65 34.29
C LEU A 744 -17.19 -26.33 35.54
N GLN A 745 -16.98 -25.14 36.12
CA GLN A 745 -17.68 -24.71 37.33
C GLN A 745 -19.13 -24.28 37.04
N ASP A 746 -20.02 -24.48 38.01
CA ASP A 746 -21.40 -24.02 37.91
C ASP A 746 -21.49 -22.50 37.73
N GLY A 747 -22.28 -22.07 36.76
CA GLY A 747 -22.41 -20.64 36.39
C GLY A 747 -21.33 -20.13 35.43
N SER A 748 -20.40 -20.98 34.97
CA SER A 748 -19.41 -20.60 33.96
C SER A 748 -20.10 -20.17 32.64
N PRO A 749 -19.59 -19.11 31.96
CA PRO A 749 -20.13 -18.65 30.68
C PRO A 749 -20.01 -19.68 29.55
N TYR A 750 -19.18 -20.71 29.73
CA TYR A 750 -18.98 -21.81 28.78
C TYR A 750 -19.93 -23.00 29.02
N MET A 751 -20.88 -22.90 29.95
CA MET A 751 -21.94 -23.89 30.12
C MET A 751 -23.06 -23.71 29.09
N ARG A 752 -23.68 -24.82 28.68
CA ARG A 752 -24.90 -24.81 27.84
C ARG A 752 -26.03 -24.06 28.54
N SER A 753 -26.87 -23.38 27.77
CA SER A 753 -28.03 -22.67 28.32
C SER A 753 -28.96 -23.62 29.08
N MET A 754 -29.29 -23.27 30.33
CA MET A 754 -30.23 -24.01 31.16
C MET A 754 -31.65 -24.09 30.56
N LYS A 755 -31.97 -23.33 29.50
CA LYS A 755 -33.24 -23.53 28.75
C LYS A 755 -33.25 -24.85 27.95
N GLN A 756 -32.10 -25.34 27.50
CA GLN A 756 -31.99 -26.64 26.85
C GLN A 756 -32.02 -27.78 27.88
N ILE A 757 -31.52 -27.55 29.08
CA ILE A 757 -31.63 -28.48 30.20
C ILE A 757 -32.99 -28.26 30.88
N ALA A 758 -34.02 -28.98 30.42
CA ALA A 758 -35.38 -28.93 30.94
C ALA A 758 -35.43 -28.53 32.44
N LYS A 759 -36.01 -27.36 32.71
CA LYS A 759 -36.04 -26.63 34.00
C LYS A 759 -36.50 -27.47 35.22
N GLU A 760 -37.05 -28.65 34.97
CA GLU A 760 -37.50 -29.60 35.99
C GLU A 760 -36.38 -30.55 36.48
N LYS A 761 -35.43 -30.97 35.63
CA LYS A 761 -34.41 -31.95 36.05
C LYS A 761 -33.41 -31.38 37.07
N LEU A 762 -33.12 -30.08 37.03
CA LEU A 762 -32.22 -29.43 38.00
C LEU A 762 -32.91 -29.01 39.30
N LYS A 763 -34.22 -28.68 39.28
CA LYS A 763 -34.97 -28.51 40.53
C LYS A 763 -34.99 -29.80 41.36
N ALA A 764 -35.04 -30.95 40.70
CA ALA A 764 -34.88 -32.24 41.37
C ALA A 764 -33.45 -32.43 41.93
N ARG A 765 -32.42 -31.91 41.26
CA ARG A 765 -31.01 -32.08 41.67
C ARG A 765 -30.58 -31.15 42.80
N HIS A 766 -31.10 -29.93 42.89
CA HIS A 766 -30.72 -29.00 43.97
C HIS A 766 -31.26 -29.42 45.35
N ASN A 767 -32.25 -30.32 45.38
CA ASN A 767 -32.74 -30.93 46.62
C ASN A 767 -32.04 -32.26 46.96
N ARG A 768 -31.05 -32.70 46.17
CA ARG A 768 -30.34 -33.96 46.45
C ARG A 768 -29.13 -33.73 47.36
N THR A 769 -29.04 -34.57 48.36
CA THR A 769 -27.83 -34.74 49.18
C THR A 769 -26.71 -35.40 48.37
N ALA A 770 -25.45 -35.21 48.78
CA ALA A 770 -24.29 -35.83 48.14
C ALA A 770 -24.42 -37.36 48.03
N GLN A 771 -25.13 -37.98 48.99
CA GLN A 771 -25.39 -39.42 49.00
C GLN A 771 -26.36 -39.86 47.90
N GLU A 772 -27.42 -39.09 47.65
CA GLU A 772 -28.36 -39.32 46.54
C GLU A 772 -27.71 -39.09 45.17
N GLU A 773 -26.73 -38.19 45.08
CA GLU A 773 -25.97 -37.96 43.84
C GLU A 773 -25.07 -39.16 43.51
N VAL A 774 -24.41 -39.73 44.53
CA VAL A 774 -23.63 -40.98 44.39
C VAL A 774 -24.54 -42.16 44.05
N GLU A 775 -25.72 -42.27 44.67
CA GLU A 775 -26.68 -43.34 44.39
C GLU A 775 -27.21 -43.24 42.95
N GLU A 776 -27.48 -42.04 42.44
CA GLU A 776 -27.87 -41.89 41.04
C GLU A 776 -26.71 -42.22 40.08
N ASP A 777 -25.48 -41.78 40.38
CA ASP A 777 -24.29 -42.15 39.61
C ASP A 777 -24.09 -43.68 39.59
N LEU A 778 -24.41 -44.37 40.70
CA LEU A 778 -24.37 -45.83 40.83
C LEU A 778 -25.51 -46.50 40.02
N ARG A 779 -26.72 -45.97 40.10
CA ARG A 779 -27.91 -46.46 39.38
C ARG A 779 -27.76 -46.28 37.86
N LEU A 780 -27.15 -45.16 37.44
CA LEU A 780 -26.78 -44.91 36.05
C LEU A 780 -25.74 -45.92 35.54
N SER A 781 -24.80 -46.38 36.39
CA SER A 781 -23.88 -47.45 36.01
C SER A 781 -24.52 -48.83 35.88
N LEU A 782 -25.51 -49.18 36.71
CA LEU A 782 -26.19 -50.48 36.60
C LEU A 782 -27.03 -50.57 35.32
N HIS A 783 -27.64 -49.46 34.89
CA HIS A 783 -28.53 -49.47 33.72
C HIS A 783 -27.80 -49.44 32.37
N LEU A 784 -26.48 -49.23 32.34
CA LEU A 784 -25.68 -49.31 31.11
C LEU A 784 -25.40 -50.76 30.66
N GLN A 785 -25.72 -51.75 31.49
CA GLN A 785 -25.50 -53.16 31.12
C GLN A 785 -26.61 -53.74 30.23
N ASP A 786 -27.79 -53.12 30.15
CA ASP A 786 -28.97 -53.77 29.53
C ASP A 786 -29.44 -53.18 28.18
N GLU A 787 -28.90 -52.05 27.69
CA GLU A 787 -29.31 -51.48 26.40
C GLU A 787 -28.11 -51.05 25.55
N GLU A 788 -27.69 -51.91 24.60
CA GLU A 788 -26.67 -51.61 23.58
C GLU A 788 -27.18 -50.66 22.49
N GLU A 789 -27.84 -49.55 22.84
CA GLU A 789 -28.20 -48.55 21.84
C GLU A 789 -26.96 -47.77 21.39
N SER A 790 -26.39 -48.16 20.24
CA SER A 790 -25.35 -47.39 19.57
C SER A 790 -25.85 -45.99 19.18
N VAL A 791 -25.07 -44.95 19.49
CA VAL A 791 -25.44 -43.57 19.17
C VAL A 791 -24.94 -43.21 17.76
N LYS A 792 -25.87 -42.89 16.85
CA LYS A 792 -25.56 -42.59 15.44
C LYS A 792 -24.56 -41.43 15.28
N ASP A 793 -23.56 -41.61 14.43
CA ASP A 793 -22.52 -40.61 14.13
C ASP A 793 -23.07 -39.30 13.52
N THR A 794 -24.28 -39.34 12.96
CA THR A 794 -24.96 -38.14 12.44
C THR A 794 -25.43 -37.19 13.54
N ILE A 795 -25.49 -37.64 14.80
CA ILE A 795 -25.98 -36.86 15.93
C ILE A 795 -24.81 -36.15 16.63
N PRO A 796 -24.78 -34.81 16.69
CA PRO A 796 -23.76 -34.06 17.39
C PRO A 796 -23.72 -34.27 18.90
N ASP A 797 -22.52 -34.17 19.49
CA ASP A 797 -22.30 -34.30 20.94
C ASP A 797 -23.03 -33.21 21.74
N GLN A 798 -23.31 -32.07 21.12
CA GLN A 798 -24.16 -30.99 21.64
C GLN A 798 -25.60 -31.47 21.94
N GLN A 799 -26.08 -32.48 21.23
CA GLN A 799 -27.44 -33.01 21.34
C GLN A 799 -27.53 -34.25 22.22
N LEU A 800 -26.40 -34.79 22.65
CA LEU A 800 -26.35 -35.98 23.48
C LEU A 800 -26.46 -35.66 24.97
N ASP A 801 -27.11 -36.55 25.70
CA ASP A 801 -27.10 -36.56 27.15
C ASP A 801 -25.87 -37.29 27.72
N PHE A 802 -25.74 -37.29 29.05
CA PHE A 802 -24.62 -37.91 29.74
C PHE A 802 -24.49 -39.42 29.45
N LYS A 803 -25.60 -40.16 29.36
CA LYS A 803 -25.58 -41.60 29.08
C LYS A 803 -25.12 -41.88 27.64
N GLN A 804 -25.63 -41.12 26.69
CA GLN A 804 -25.27 -41.24 25.28
C GLN A 804 -23.81 -40.88 25.04
N LEU A 805 -23.28 -39.86 25.73
CA LEU A 805 -21.86 -39.52 25.69
C LEU A 805 -20.99 -40.62 26.30
N LEU A 806 -21.42 -41.25 27.40
CA LEU A 806 -20.76 -42.42 27.99
C LEU A 806 -20.69 -43.60 27.01
N ILE A 807 -21.75 -43.83 26.23
CA ILE A 807 -21.80 -44.88 25.20
C ILE A 807 -20.87 -44.55 24.03
N ARG A 808 -20.78 -43.27 23.61
CA ARG A 808 -19.93 -42.82 22.51
C ARG A 808 -18.43 -42.84 22.87
N TYR A 809 -18.07 -42.28 24.02
CA TYR A 809 -16.68 -42.11 24.46
C TYR A 809 -16.28 -43.21 25.46
N LYS A 810 -16.39 -44.47 25.04
CA LYS A 810 -16.02 -45.63 25.87
C LYS A 810 -14.54 -45.53 26.30
N GLY A 811 -14.29 -45.69 27.61
CA GLY A 811 -12.94 -45.62 28.19
C GLY A 811 -12.50 -44.23 28.65
N VAL A 812 -13.22 -43.17 28.29
CA VAL A 812 -12.99 -41.82 28.82
C VAL A 812 -13.54 -41.72 30.24
N SER A 813 -12.83 -41.01 31.12
CA SER A 813 -13.22 -40.89 32.53
C SER A 813 -14.58 -40.20 32.71
N LYS A 814 -15.36 -40.65 33.71
CA LYS A 814 -16.70 -40.10 33.99
C LYS A 814 -16.68 -38.59 34.27
N SER A 815 -15.63 -38.07 34.90
CA SER A 815 -15.49 -36.63 35.19
C SER A 815 -15.33 -35.80 33.92
N VAL A 816 -14.57 -36.30 32.94
CA VAL A 816 -14.43 -35.66 31.62
C VAL A 816 -15.77 -35.66 30.89
N ILE A 817 -16.46 -36.80 30.84
CA ILE A 817 -17.78 -36.89 30.20
C ILE A 817 -18.81 -36.00 30.88
N LYS A 818 -18.77 -35.89 32.23
CA LYS A 818 -19.64 -34.98 32.98
C LYS A 818 -19.38 -33.53 32.56
N THR A 819 -18.12 -33.14 32.43
CA THR A 819 -17.70 -31.81 31.96
C THR A 819 -18.16 -31.56 30.52
N MET A 820 -17.94 -32.50 29.61
CA MET A 820 -18.41 -32.42 28.22
C MET A 820 -19.93 -32.31 28.10
N SER A 821 -20.68 -33.00 28.97
CA SER A 821 -22.15 -33.01 28.93
C SER A 821 -22.76 -31.63 29.25
N VAL A 822 -22.07 -30.80 30.03
CA VAL A 822 -22.51 -29.45 30.42
C VAL A 822 -21.85 -28.33 29.62
N MET A 823 -20.76 -28.61 28.90
CA MET A 823 -19.99 -27.65 28.12
C MET A 823 -20.70 -27.25 26.82
N ASP A 824 -20.68 -25.96 26.51
CA ASP A 824 -21.14 -25.40 25.24
C ASP A 824 -20.01 -25.45 24.20
N PHE A 825 -20.06 -26.46 23.32
CA PHE A 825 -19.07 -26.65 22.25
C PHE A 825 -19.06 -25.53 21.19
N GLU A 826 -20.08 -24.65 21.17
CA GLU A 826 -20.07 -23.49 20.27
C GLU A 826 -19.23 -22.32 20.80
N LYS A 827 -18.80 -22.34 22.06
CA LYS A 827 -17.98 -21.26 22.63
C LYS A 827 -16.54 -21.69 22.77
N VAL A 828 -15.62 -20.79 22.45
CA VAL A 828 -14.20 -21.01 22.70
C VAL A 828 -13.93 -20.84 24.19
N ASN A 829 -13.61 -21.93 24.89
CA ASN A 829 -13.34 -21.92 26.32
C ASN A 829 -11.91 -21.41 26.61
N LEU A 830 -11.80 -20.15 27.02
CA LEU A 830 -10.50 -19.51 27.31
C LEU A 830 -9.89 -20.00 28.63
N GLU A 831 -10.70 -20.40 29.61
CA GLU A 831 -10.23 -21.03 30.86
C GLU A 831 -9.54 -22.37 30.57
N LEU A 832 -10.09 -23.16 29.64
CA LEU A 832 -9.46 -24.41 29.22
C LEU A 832 -8.15 -24.16 28.47
N ILE A 833 -8.07 -23.10 27.65
CA ILE A 833 -6.81 -22.71 26.99
C ILE A 833 -5.78 -22.31 28.03
N GLU A 834 -6.15 -21.52 29.03
CA GLU A 834 -5.27 -21.16 30.14
C GLU A 834 -4.77 -22.41 30.89
N ALA A 835 -5.67 -23.33 31.27
CA ALA A 835 -5.29 -24.58 31.94
C ALA A 835 -4.34 -25.45 31.10
N LEU A 836 -4.53 -25.50 29.78
CA LEU A 836 -3.59 -26.17 28.86
C LEU A 836 -2.24 -25.47 28.82
N LEU A 837 -2.22 -24.14 28.76
CA LEU A 837 -0.98 -23.36 28.80
C LEU A 837 -0.23 -23.55 30.12
N GLU A 838 -0.94 -23.63 31.25
CA GLU A 838 -0.35 -23.95 32.55
C GLU A 838 0.28 -25.33 32.55
N TRP A 839 -0.40 -26.33 31.99
CA TRP A 839 0.13 -27.70 31.86
C TRP A 839 1.40 -27.74 30.99
N ILE A 840 1.42 -27.03 29.85
CA ILE A 840 2.58 -26.94 28.96
C ILE A 840 3.77 -26.25 29.66
N VAL A 841 3.51 -25.15 30.36
CA VAL A 841 4.57 -24.35 31.00
C VAL A 841 5.11 -25.01 32.28
N ASP A 842 4.28 -25.73 33.03
CA ASP A 842 4.72 -26.52 34.20
C ASP A 842 5.69 -27.64 33.79
N GLY A 843 5.57 -28.16 32.56
CA GLY A 843 6.54 -29.05 31.94
C GLY A 843 6.62 -30.44 32.58
N LYS A 844 5.64 -30.84 33.41
CA LYS A 844 5.53 -32.18 33.99
C LYS A 844 5.01 -33.21 32.98
N HIS A 845 5.65 -33.27 31.80
CA HIS A 845 5.33 -34.15 30.68
C HIS A 845 6.58 -34.50 29.88
N ALA A 846 6.49 -35.48 28.98
CA ALA A 846 7.64 -35.98 28.23
C ALA A 846 8.01 -35.16 26.96
N TYR A 847 7.19 -34.18 26.58
CA TYR A 847 7.41 -33.38 25.36
C TYR A 847 8.53 -32.35 25.52
N PRO A 848 9.29 -32.04 24.44
CA PRO A 848 10.40 -31.10 24.48
C PRO A 848 9.93 -29.65 24.70
N PRO A 849 10.80 -28.75 25.20
CA PRO A 849 10.48 -27.33 25.28
C PRO A 849 10.37 -26.72 23.88
N GLY A 850 9.45 -25.77 23.72
CA GLY A 850 9.27 -25.02 22.47
C GLY A 850 8.15 -23.99 22.57
N ALA A 851 7.97 -23.21 21.51
CA ALA A 851 6.93 -22.20 21.46
C ALA A 851 5.53 -22.83 21.33
N VAL A 852 4.53 -22.12 21.85
CA VAL A 852 3.12 -22.47 21.77
C VAL A 852 2.43 -21.56 20.76
N LEU A 853 1.66 -22.12 19.84
CA LEU A 853 0.83 -21.40 18.89
C LEU A 853 -0.65 -21.69 19.15
N VAL A 854 -1.39 -20.66 19.55
CA VAL A 854 -2.82 -20.73 19.87
C VAL A 854 -3.62 -20.12 18.73
N PHE A 855 -4.49 -20.90 18.09
CA PHE A 855 -5.42 -20.40 17.08
C PHE A 855 -6.74 -19.97 17.70
N LEU A 856 -7.13 -18.73 17.47
CA LEU A 856 -8.40 -18.14 17.89
C LEU A 856 -9.13 -17.49 16.70
N PRO A 857 -10.47 -17.37 16.75
CA PRO A 857 -11.24 -16.93 15.60
C PRO A 857 -11.03 -15.46 15.24
N GLY A 858 -10.79 -14.60 16.23
CA GLY A 858 -10.61 -13.17 15.99
C GLY A 858 -9.98 -12.40 17.13
N LEU A 859 -9.95 -11.08 16.92
CA LEU A 859 -9.26 -10.13 17.80
C LEU A 859 -9.88 -10.03 19.20
N ALA A 860 -11.20 -10.21 19.33
CA ALA A 860 -11.87 -10.14 20.63
C ALA A 860 -11.39 -11.28 21.54
N GLU A 861 -11.31 -12.49 21.00
CA GLU A 861 -10.86 -13.69 21.70
C GLU A 861 -9.37 -13.61 22.00
N ILE A 862 -8.56 -13.14 21.03
CA ILE A 862 -7.12 -12.88 21.25
C ILE A 862 -6.93 -11.91 22.42
N LYS A 863 -7.71 -10.84 22.46
CA LYS A 863 -7.64 -9.84 23.53
C LYS A 863 -8.02 -10.43 24.89
N MET A 864 -9.16 -11.11 24.97
CA MET A 864 -9.63 -11.71 26.21
C MET A 864 -8.61 -12.71 26.77
N LEU A 865 -8.06 -13.59 25.91
CA LEU A 865 -7.03 -14.52 26.34
C LEU A 865 -5.74 -13.81 26.76
N TYR A 866 -5.30 -12.79 26.01
CA TYR A 866 -4.13 -12.01 26.38
C TYR A 866 -4.29 -11.36 27.76
N GLU A 867 -5.42 -10.70 28.02
CA GLU A 867 -5.72 -10.06 29.32
C GLU A 867 -5.79 -11.09 30.46
N GLN A 868 -6.43 -12.24 30.22
CA GLN A 868 -6.51 -13.34 31.16
C GLN A 868 -5.11 -13.88 31.52
N LEU A 869 -4.26 -14.17 30.52
CA LEU A 869 -2.89 -14.63 30.76
C LEU A 869 -2.02 -13.58 31.46
N GLN A 870 -2.23 -12.29 31.17
CA GLN A 870 -1.52 -11.19 31.86
C GLN A 870 -1.92 -11.07 33.34
N SER A 871 -3.13 -11.50 33.70
CA SER A 871 -3.60 -11.53 35.10
C SER A 871 -3.05 -12.72 35.89
N ASN A 872 -2.61 -13.78 35.20
CA ASN A 872 -2.07 -14.97 35.81
C ASN A 872 -0.56 -14.85 36.07
N SER A 873 -0.18 -15.00 37.34
CA SER A 873 1.20 -14.89 37.81
C SER A 873 2.17 -15.92 37.22
N LEU A 874 1.67 -17.01 36.61
CA LEU A 874 2.51 -17.99 35.93
C LEU A 874 3.11 -17.42 34.64
N PHE A 875 2.32 -16.69 33.86
CA PHE A 875 2.71 -16.14 32.55
C PHE A 875 3.24 -14.70 32.64
N ASN A 876 2.76 -13.92 33.62
CA ASN A 876 3.21 -12.55 33.85
C ASN A 876 3.79 -12.37 35.26
N ASN A 877 5.11 -12.53 35.39
CA ASN A 877 5.82 -12.32 36.65
C ASN A 877 7.03 -11.40 36.46
N ARG A 878 7.02 -10.25 37.13
CA ARG A 878 8.14 -9.28 37.10
C ARG A 878 9.48 -9.86 37.60
N ARG A 879 9.45 -10.92 38.41
CA ARG A 879 10.64 -11.56 38.99
C ARG A 879 11.17 -12.73 38.16
N SER A 880 10.33 -13.40 37.36
CA SER A 880 10.75 -14.47 36.46
C SER A 880 10.07 -14.30 35.09
N HIS A 881 10.87 -13.99 34.07
CA HIS A 881 10.41 -13.89 32.69
C HIS A 881 10.27 -15.29 32.08
N ARG A 882 9.44 -16.16 32.66
CA ARG A 882 9.25 -17.54 32.17
C ARG A 882 8.50 -17.60 30.85
N CYS A 883 7.69 -16.61 30.53
CA CYS A 883 6.91 -16.58 29.30
C CYS A 883 6.99 -15.21 28.60
N VAL A 884 6.86 -15.24 27.28
CA VAL A 884 6.63 -14.04 26.44
C VAL A 884 5.42 -14.29 25.56
N ILE A 885 4.47 -13.34 25.51
CA ILE A 885 3.19 -13.51 24.81
C ILE A 885 3.14 -12.54 23.63
N HIS A 886 2.93 -13.08 22.43
CA HIS A 886 2.83 -12.31 21.18
C HIS A 886 1.45 -12.52 20.53
N PRO A 887 0.61 -11.48 20.41
CA PRO A 887 -0.55 -11.56 19.53
C PRO A 887 -0.09 -11.58 18.06
N LEU A 888 -0.83 -12.27 17.20
CA LEU A 888 -0.59 -12.30 15.76
C LEU A 888 -1.93 -12.19 14.98
N HIS A 889 -2.20 -11.01 14.45
CA HIS A 889 -3.40 -10.72 13.66
C HIS A 889 -3.12 -9.67 12.58
N SER A 890 -3.99 -9.55 11.58
CA SER A 890 -3.73 -8.82 10.33
C SER A 890 -3.60 -7.30 10.51
N SER A 891 -4.12 -6.75 11.60
CA SER A 891 -4.00 -5.32 11.91
C SER A 891 -2.66 -4.91 12.52
N LEU A 892 -1.80 -5.87 12.92
CA LEU A 892 -0.43 -5.61 13.37
C LEU A 892 0.46 -5.16 12.20
N SER A 893 1.47 -4.35 12.50
CA SER A 893 2.50 -3.97 11.54
C SER A 893 3.40 -5.12 11.12
N SER A 894 4.10 -4.98 9.98
CA SER A 894 5.07 -5.99 9.52
C SER A 894 6.16 -6.27 10.56
N GLU A 895 6.64 -5.24 11.27
CA GLU A 895 7.64 -5.40 12.35
C GLU A 895 7.09 -6.19 13.54
N GLU A 896 5.87 -5.88 13.99
CA GLU A 896 5.20 -6.61 15.08
C GLU A 896 4.89 -8.07 14.70
N GLN A 897 4.46 -8.29 13.45
CA GLN A 897 4.30 -9.65 12.92
C GLN A 897 5.66 -10.36 12.85
N GLN A 898 6.74 -9.67 12.49
CA GLN A 898 8.08 -10.26 12.40
C GLN A 898 8.65 -10.64 13.77
N ALA A 899 8.19 -10.00 14.85
CA ALA A 899 8.64 -10.30 16.21
C ALA A 899 8.37 -11.76 16.61
N VAL A 900 7.37 -12.43 16.03
CA VAL A 900 7.06 -13.84 16.32
C VAL A 900 8.15 -14.81 15.85
N PHE A 901 9.02 -14.41 14.91
CA PHE A 901 10.13 -15.25 14.43
C PHE A 901 11.37 -15.19 15.31
N VAL A 902 11.45 -14.22 16.25
CA VAL A 902 12.57 -14.13 17.19
C VAL A 902 12.48 -15.30 18.18
N LYS A 903 13.58 -16.07 18.31
CA LYS A 903 13.65 -17.18 19.28
C LYS A 903 13.78 -16.62 20.70
N PRO A 904 13.02 -17.15 21.67
CA PRO A 904 13.10 -16.68 23.05
C PRO A 904 14.43 -17.10 23.71
N PRO A 905 14.86 -16.40 24.79
CA PRO A 905 16.00 -16.83 25.60
C PRO A 905 15.78 -18.22 26.21
N MET A 906 16.87 -18.91 26.56
CA MET A 906 16.80 -20.22 27.20
C MET A 906 15.97 -20.18 28.51
N GLY A 907 15.05 -21.14 28.66
CA GLY A 907 14.16 -21.22 29.82
C GLY A 907 12.90 -20.33 29.73
N VAL A 908 12.71 -19.62 28.62
CA VAL A 908 11.53 -18.78 28.36
C VAL A 908 10.64 -19.43 27.30
N THR A 909 9.38 -19.65 27.63
CA THR A 909 8.37 -20.18 26.70
C THR A 909 7.71 -19.04 25.93
N LYS A 910 7.80 -19.06 24.61
CA LYS A 910 7.10 -18.12 23.72
C LYS A 910 5.68 -18.61 23.46
N ILE A 911 4.67 -17.79 23.71
CA ILE A 911 3.26 -18.06 23.45
C ILE A 911 2.79 -17.09 22.37
N ILE A 912 2.32 -17.62 21.24
CA ILE A 912 1.82 -16.85 20.11
C ILE A 912 0.32 -17.07 20.03
N ILE A 913 -0.47 -16.00 20.10
CA ILE A 913 -1.94 -16.06 20.02
C ILE A 913 -2.35 -15.49 18.66
N SER A 914 -2.75 -16.35 17.74
CA SER A 914 -2.90 -16.03 16.33
C SER A 914 -4.33 -16.24 15.82
N THR A 915 -4.72 -15.47 14.79
CA THR A 915 -5.80 -15.89 13.89
C THR A 915 -5.28 -16.96 12.90
N ASN A 916 -6.05 -17.29 11.86
CA ASN A 916 -5.61 -18.13 10.75
C ASN A 916 -4.36 -17.62 9.98
N ILE A 917 -3.76 -16.48 10.34
CA ILE A 917 -2.55 -15.95 9.68
C ILE A 917 -1.35 -16.89 9.79
N ALA A 918 -1.17 -17.55 10.94
CA ALA A 918 -0.10 -18.53 11.12
C ALA A 918 -0.43 -19.91 10.50
N GLU A 919 -1.63 -20.10 9.95
CA GLU A 919 -2.13 -21.39 9.46
C GLU A 919 -1.46 -21.83 8.16
N THR A 920 -1.16 -20.89 7.26
CA THR A 920 -0.48 -21.09 5.96
C THR A 920 0.66 -20.09 5.78
N SER A 921 1.61 -20.43 4.91
CA SER A 921 2.73 -19.59 4.39
C SER A 921 3.70 -18.91 5.37
N ILE A 922 3.32 -18.54 6.60
CA ILE A 922 4.19 -18.01 7.66
C ILE A 922 4.79 -19.16 8.45
N THR A 923 6.11 -19.31 8.43
CA THR A 923 6.79 -20.43 9.10
C THR A 923 7.55 -20.03 10.36
N ILE A 924 6.98 -20.36 11.52
CA ILE A 924 7.60 -20.16 12.82
C ILE A 924 8.24 -21.48 13.24
N ASP A 925 9.56 -21.53 13.17
CA ASP A 925 10.31 -22.79 13.24
C ASP A 925 10.37 -23.39 14.65
N ASP A 926 10.25 -22.57 15.71
CA ASP A 926 10.38 -23.01 17.10
C ASP A 926 9.06 -23.45 17.76
N VAL A 927 7.95 -23.54 17.00
CA VAL A 927 6.67 -24.04 17.50
C VAL A 927 6.70 -25.55 17.70
N VAL A 928 6.41 -25.99 18.93
CA VAL A 928 6.30 -27.40 19.33
C VAL A 928 4.88 -27.73 19.81
N TYR A 929 4.14 -26.73 20.31
CA TYR A 929 2.79 -26.92 20.80
C TYR A 929 1.81 -26.10 19.96
N VAL A 930 0.70 -26.71 19.58
CA VAL A 930 -0.44 -26.02 18.94
C VAL A 930 -1.67 -26.23 19.80
N ILE A 931 -2.38 -25.14 20.08
CA ILE A 931 -3.73 -25.17 20.67
C ILE A 931 -4.68 -24.61 19.63
N ASP A 932 -5.55 -25.45 19.10
CA ASP A 932 -6.48 -25.09 18.04
C ASP A 932 -7.90 -25.02 18.60
N SER A 933 -8.47 -23.81 18.65
CA SER A 933 -9.86 -23.65 19.08
C SER A 933 -10.87 -24.27 18.10
N GLY A 934 -10.43 -24.65 16.89
CA GLY A 934 -11.28 -25.19 15.83
C GLY A 934 -12.22 -24.19 15.18
N LYS A 935 -12.12 -22.91 15.55
CA LYS A 935 -12.94 -21.83 14.99
C LYS A 935 -12.09 -20.85 14.21
N MET A 936 -12.71 -20.23 13.21
CA MET A 936 -12.15 -19.11 12.46
C MET A 936 -13.26 -18.17 12.01
N LYS A 937 -12.90 -16.93 11.74
CA LYS A 937 -13.78 -15.96 11.08
C LYS A 937 -13.70 -16.13 9.57
N GLU A 938 -14.79 -16.53 8.94
CA GLU A 938 -14.89 -16.72 7.49
C GLU A 938 -15.77 -15.64 6.86
N LYS A 939 -15.27 -15.05 5.75
CA LYS A 939 -16.07 -14.13 4.93
C LYS A 939 -17.13 -14.91 4.14
N ARG A 940 -18.36 -14.43 4.23
CA ARG A 940 -19.49 -14.86 3.41
C ARG A 940 -20.17 -13.66 2.76
N TYR A 941 -20.69 -13.88 1.56
CA TYR A 941 -21.35 -12.85 0.78
C TYR A 941 -22.77 -13.27 0.40
N ASP A 942 -23.76 -12.47 0.81
CA ASP A 942 -25.14 -12.58 0.34
C ASP A 942 -25.30 -11.67 -0.88
N ALA A 943 -25.27 -12.27 -2.07
CA ALA A 943 -25.34 -11.54 -3.32
C ALA A 943 -26.69 -10.83 -3.54
N GLY A 944 -27.79 -11.35 -2.98
CA GLY A 944 -29.12 -10.76 -3.09
C GLY A 944 -29.24 -9.48 -2.26
N LYS A 945 -28.58 -9.46 -1.09
CA LYS A 945 -28.51 -8.29 -0.21
C LYS A 945 -27.34 -7.37 -0.52
N GLY A 946 -26.33 -7.84 -1.27
CA GLY A 946 -25.07 -7.11 -1.45
C GLY A 946 -24.41 -6.85 -0.11
N MET A 947 -24.37 -7.87 0.75
CA MET A 947 -23.93 -7.75 2.14
C MET A 947 -22.84 -8.78 2.40
N GLU A 948 -21.70 -8.30 2.91
CA GLU A 948 -20.67 -9.15 3.46
C GLU A 948 -20.96 -9.44 4.93
N SER A 949 -20.57 -10.63 5.37
CA SER A 949 -20.66 -11.06 6.75
C SER A 949 -19.40 -11.80 7.10
N LEU A 950 -18.92 -11.55 8.32
CA LEU A 950 -17.80 -12.29 8.88
C LEU A 950 -18.38 -13.20 9.96
N GLU A 951 -18.54 -14.47 9.62
CA GLU A 951 -19.19 -15.44 10.48
C GLU A 951 -18.15 -16.31 11.19
N ASP A 952 -18.38 -16.57 12.48
CA ASP A 952 -17.60 -17.56 13.22
C ASP A 952 -18.03 -18.95 12.78
N THR A 953 -17.12 -19.67 12.12
CA THR A 953 -17.36 -21.01 11.60
C THR A 953 -16.30 -21.98 12.13
N PHE A 954 -16.65 -23.27 12.16
CA PHE A 954 -15.66 -24.30 12.38
C PHE A 954 -14.71 -24.41 11.17
N VAL A 955 -13.45 -24.70 11.45
CA VAL A 955 -12.44 -24.96 10.44
C VAL A 955 -12.72 -26.27 9.69
N SER A 956 -12.21 -26.43 8.46
CA SER A 956 -12.27 -27.74 7.79
C SER A 956 -11.25 -28.73 8.39
N GLN A 957 -11.42 -30.02 8.12
CA GLN A 957 -10.42 -31.05 8.47
C GLN A 957 -9.05 -30.71 7.86
N ALA A 958 -9.03 -30.21 6.61
CA ALA A 958 -7.80 -29.76 5.97
C ALA A 958 -7.13 -28.62 6.74
N ASN A 959 -7.88 -27.61 7.19
CA ASN A 959 -7.35 -26.51 8.00
C ASN A 959 -6.79 -27.03 9.33
N ALA A 960 -7.52 -27.89 10.05
CA ALA A 960 -7.07 -28.49 11.31
C ALA A 960 -5.76 -29.29 11.14
N LEU A 961 -5.62 -30.05 10.06
CA LEU A 961 -4.39 -30.77 9.73
C LEU A 961 -3.22 -29.82 9.44
N GLN A 962 -3.47 -28.68 8.79
CA GLN A 962 -2.44 -27.66 8.58
C GLN A 962 -2.01 -26.99 9.88
N ARG A 963 -2.96 -26.69 10.78
CA ARG A 963 -2.67 -26.14 12.12
C ARG A 963 -1.84 -27.12 12.93
N LYS A 964 -2.22 -28.41 12.96
CA LYS A 964 -1.43 -29.50 13.56
C LYS A 964 0.00 -29.55 12.99
N GLY A 965 0.14 -29.40 11.67
CA GLY A 965 1.42 -29.40 10.98
C GLY A 965 2.40 -28.28 11.39
N ARG A 966 1.96 -27.27 12.16
CA ARG A 966 2.82 -26.20 12.66
C ARG A 966 3.77 -26.64 13.77
N ALA A 967 3.39 -27.64 14.56
CA ALA A 967 4.19 -28.19 15.66
C ALA A 967 5.28 -29.19 15.23
N GLY A 968 5.22 -29.72 13.99
CA GLY A 968 6.03 -30.86 13.54
C GLY A 968 7.20 -30.52 12.61
N ARG A 969 7.71 -29.29 12.66
CA ARG A 969 8.68 -28.81 11.65
C ARG A 969 10.13 -29.15 11.95
N VAL A 970 10.59 -28.84 13.17
CA VAL A 970 11.99 -29.02 13.57
C VAL A 970 12.18 -30.07 14.68
N ALA A 971 11.10 -30.46 15.34
CA ALA A 971 11.08 -31.45 16.40
C ALA A 971 9.68 -32.07 16.50
N SER A 972 9.56 -33.21 17.20
CA SER A 972 8.25 -33.79 17.53
C SER A 972 7.43 -32.80 18.35
N GLY A 973 6.14 -32.72 18.03
CA GLY A 973 5.25 -31.71 18.59
C GLY A 973 3.95 -32.27 19.13
N VAL A 974 3.10 -31.37 19.63
CA VAL A 974 1.79 -31.70 20.20
C VAL A 974 0.75 -30.72 19.69
N CYS A 975 -0.42 -31.23 19.31
CA CYS A 975 -1.56 -30.43 18.90
C CYS A 975 -2.80 -30.80 19.73
N PHE A 976 -3.34 -29.82 20.45
CA PHE A 976 -4.61 -29.93 21.17
C PHE A 976 -5.72 -29.24 20.38
N HIS A 977 -6.70 -30.00 19.92
CA HIS A 977 -7.92 -29.47 19.32
C HIS A 977 -9.00 -29.32 20.39
N LEU A 978 -9.62 -28.15 20.49
CA LEU A 978 -10.70 -27.88 21.46
C LEU A 978 -12.09 -28.23 20.91
N PHE A 979 -12.13 -29.23 20.06
CA PHE A 979 -13.32 -29.89 19.55
C PHE A 979 -13.12 -31.40 19.67
N THR A 980 -14.21 -32.15 19.75
CA THR A 980 -14.14 -33.59 20.01
C THR A 980 -13.63 -34.37 18.81
N SER A 981 -13.09 -35.57 19.03
CA SER A 981 -12.69 -36.46 17.94
C SER A 981 -13.87 -36.79 17.01
N HIS A 982 -15.08 -36.95 17.57
CA HIS A 982 -16.30 -37.14 16.79
C HIS A 982 -16.60 -35.94 15.88
N HIS A 983 -16.50 -34.72 16.41
CA HIS A 983 -16.72 -33.50 15.63
C HIS A 983 -15.73 -33.42 14.44
N TYR A 984 -14.46 -33.74 14.68
CA TYR A 984 -13.44 -33.80 13.63
C TYR A 984 -13.80 -34.82 12.54
N ASN A 985 -14.13 -36.06 12.92
CA ASN A 985 -14.34 -37.16 11.97
C ASN A 985 -15.65 -37.08 11.19
N HIS A 986 -16.72 -36.54 11.80
CA HIS A 986 -18.09 -36.66 11.25
C HIS A 986 -18.79 -35.33 10.98
N GLN A 987 -18.26 -34.19 11.44
CA GLN A 987 -18.98 -32.90 11.37
C GLN A 987 -18.21 -31.81 10.63
N LEU A 988 -16.89 -31.75 10.79
CA LEU A 988 -16.08 -30.81 10.04
C LEU A 988 -16.15 -31.11 8.54
N LEU A 989 -16.27 -30.03 7.74
CA LEU A 989 -16.12 -30.13 6.30
C LEU A 989 -14.72 -30.68 5.97
N LYS A 990 -14.59 -31.49 4.93
CA LYS A 990 -13.28 -32.01 4.51
C LYS A 990 -12.34 -30.88 4.06
N GLN A 991 -12.89 -29.92 3.32
CA GLN A 991 -12.20 -28.75 2.77
C GLN A 991 -13.09 -27.51 2.90
N GLN A 992 -12.45 -26.35 2.90
CA GLN A 992 -13.14 -25.07 2.86
C GLN A 992 -13.76 -24.83 1.46
N LEU A 993 -14.89 -24.11 1.41
CA LEU A 993 -15.47 -23.67 0.16
C LEU A 993 -14.50 -22.72 -0.58
N PRO A 994 -14.38 -22.79 -1.92
CA PRO A 994 -13.58 -21.85 -2.69
C PRO A 994 -13.97 -20.39 -2.45
N GLU A 995 -13.01 -19.46 -2.44
CA GLU A 995 -13.26 -18.05 -2.17
C GLU A 995 -14.22 -17.42 -3.19
N ILE A 996 -14.12 -17.80 -4.47
CA ILE A 996 -15.00 -17.32 -5.55
C ILE A 996 -16.49 -17.57 -5.30
N GLN A 997 -16.84 -18.53 -4.43
CA GLN A 997 -18.23 -18.80 -4.05
C GLN A 997 -18.73 -17.94 -2.88
N ARG A 998 -17.84 -17.16 -2.26
CA ARG A 998 -18.07 -16.44 -1.00
C ARG A 998 -17.77 -14.94 -1.07
N VAL A 999 -17.39 -14.42 -2.24
CA VAL A 999 -17.01 -13.01 -2.46
C VAL A 999 -17.82 -12.33 -3.57
N PRO A 1000 -17.92 -10.99 -3.57
CA PRO A 1000 -18.41 -10.20 -4.71
C PRO A 1000 -17.60 -10.45 -5.99
N LEU A 1001 -18.24 -10.50 -7.16
CA LEU A 1001 -17.62 -10.90 -8.44
C LEU A 1001 -17.37 -9.72 -9.41
N GLU A 1002 -17.63 -8.48 -9.00
CA GLU A 1002 -17.58 -7.29 -9.86
C GLU A 1002 -16.18 -7.07 -10.45
N GLN A 1003 -15.16 -7.11 -9.59
CA GLN A 1003 -13.78 -6.91 -10.02
C GLN A 1003 -13.33 -7.99 -11.01
N LEU A 1004 -13.71 -9.24 -10.76
CA LEU A 1004 -13.40 -10.36 -11.66
C LEU A 1004 -14.18 -10.30 -12.96
N CYS A 1005 -15.44 -9.86 -12.96
CA CYS A 1005 -16.20 -9.63 -14.19
C CYS A 1005 -15.52 -8.58 -15.07
N LEU A 1006 -15.07 -7.46 -14.49
CA LEU A 1006 -14.30 -6.45 -15.22
C LEU A 1006 -12.96 -6.99 -15.71
N ARG A 1007 -12.28 -7.81 -14.89
CA ARG A 1007 -11.03 -8.45 -15.27
C ARG A 1007 -11.19 -9.38 -16.48
N ILE A 1008 -12.24 -10.19 -16.49
CA ILE A 1008 -12.57 -11.06 -17.62
C ILE A 1008 -12.77 -10.20 -18.88
N LYS A 1009 -13.49 -9.07 -18.76
CA LYS A 1009 -13.81 -8.23 -19.92
C LYS A 1009 -12.65 -7.40 -20.46
N ILE A 1010 -11.63 -7.09 -19.65
CA ILE A 1010 -10.43 -6.39 -20.13
C ILE A 1010 -9.40 -7.34 -20.76
N LEU A 1011 -9.41 -8.64 -20.43
CA LEU A 1011 -8.54 -9.63 -21.09
C LEU A 1011 -9.05 -9.93 -22.50
N GLU A 1012 -8.20 -9.67 -23.51
CA GLU A 1012 -8.57 -9.81 -24.93
C GLU A 1012 -9.18 -11.18 -25.25
N MET A 1013 -8.62 -12.26 -24.71
CA MET A 1013 -9.10 -13.64 -24.91
C MET A 1013 -10.54 -13.89 -24.45
N PHE A 1014 -11.08 -13.09 -23.52
CA PHE A 1014 -12.45 -13.23 -23.00
C PHE A 1014 -13.33 -11.99 -23.24
N SER A 1015 -12.78 -10.92 -23.81
CA SER A 1015 -13.45 -9.63 -24.00
C SER A 1015 -14.84 -9.75 -24.66
N THR A 1016 -14.95 -10.60 -25.68
CA THR A 1016 -16.19 -10.86 -26.44
C THR A 1016 -17.07 -11.98 -25.86
N HIS A 1017 -16.58 -12.74 -24.89
CA HIS A 1017 -17.30 -13.89 -24.36
C HIS A 1017 -18.38 -13.46 -23.36
N ASN A 1018 -19.46 -14.24 -23.27
CA ASN A 1018 -20.43 -14.06 -22.20
C ASN A 1018 -19.82 -14.46 -20.85
N LEU A 1019 -20.03 -13.62 -19.82
CA LEU A 1019 -19.47 -13.87 -18.48
C LEU A 1019 -19.87 -15.25 -17.94
N GLN A 1020 -21.13 -15.66 -18.08
CA GLN A 1020 -21.60 -16.96 -17.58
C GLN A 1020 -20.87 -18.13 -18.24
N SER A 1021 -20.57 -18.03 -19.54
CA SER A 1021 -19.80 -19.04 -20.27
C SER A 1021 -18.33 -19.09 -19.83
N VAL A 1022 -17.74 -17.97 -19.41
CA VAL A 1022 -16.38 -17.95 -18.86
C VAL A 1022 -16.38 -18.55 -17.46
N PHE A 1023 -17.28 -18.10 -16.58
CA PHE A 1023 -17.38 -18.60 -15.20
C PHE A 1023 -17.67 -20.11 -15.13
N SER A 1024 -18.44 -20.67 -16.07
CA SER A 1024 -18.73 -22.11 -16.09
C SER A 1024 -17.51 -22.99 -16.40
N ARG A 1025 -16.40 -22.41 -16.87
CA ARG A 1025 -15.13 -23.12 -17.15
C ARG A 1025 -14.16 -23.08 -15.99
N LEU A 1026 -14.43 -22.34 -14.92
CA LEU A 1026 -13.63 -22.37 -13.70
C LEU A 1026 -13.66 -23.76 -13.07
N ILE A 1027 -12.62 -24.07 -12.29
CA ILE A 1027 -12.49 -25.38 -11.63
C ILE A 1027 -13.72 -25.71 -10.77
N GLU A 1028 -14.23 -24.72 -10.02
CA GLU A 1028 -15.50 -24.78 -9.32
C GLU A 1028 -16.20 -23.42 -9.44
N PRO A 1029 -17.22 -23.29 -10.31
CA PRO A 1029 -17.90 -22.03 -10.58
C PRO A 1029 -18.63 -21.43 -9.36
N PRO A 1030 -18.83 -20.10 -9.32
CA PRO A 1030 -19.70 -19.44 -8.35
C PRO A 1030 -21.18 -19.72 -8.61
N HIS A 1031 -22.04 -19.42 -7.62
CA HIS A 1031 -23.48 -19.51 -7.78
C HIS A 1031 -23.99 -18.52 -8.85
N ILE A 1032 -24.93 -18.96 -9.70
CA ILE A 1032 -25.42 -18.16 -10.82
C ILE A 1032 -26.09 -16.85 -10.38
N ASP A 1033 -26.74 -16.84 -9.21
CA ASP A 1033 -27.35 -15.64 -8.65
C ASP A 1033 -26.31 -14.60 -8.24
N SER A 1034 -25.15 -15.04 -7.76
CA SER A 1034 -24.02 -14.16 -7.41
C SER A 1034 -23.48 -13.45 -8.65
N LEU A 1035 -23.35 -14.18 -9.76
CA LEU A 1035 -22.96 -13.61 -11.04
C LEU A 1035 -24.02 -12.62 -11.57
N ARG A 1036 -25.31 -13.02 -11.53
CA ARG A 1036 -26.40 -12.14 -12.00
C ARG A 1036 -26.44 -10.83 -11.22
N ALA A 1037 -26.32 -10.89 -9.89
CA ALA A 1037 -26.32 -9.71 -9.05
C ALA A 1037 -25.12 -8.80 -9.32
N SER A 1038 -23.94 -9.38 -9.57
CA SER A 1038 -22.72 -8.61 -9.89
C SER A 1038 -22.81 -7.91 -11.24
N LYS A 1039 -23.41 -8.57 -12.24
CA LYS A 1039 -23.71 -7.96 -13.56
C LYS A 1039 -24.64 -6.76 -13.44
N VAL A 1040 -25.70 -6.87 -12.63
CA VAL A 1040 -26.62 -5.75 -12.39
C VAL A 1040 -25.88 -4.58 -11.73
N ARG A 1041 -25.10 -4.83 -10.68
CA ARG A 1041 -24.34 -3.76 -10.00
C ARG A 1041 -23.32 -3.07 -10.91
N LEU A 1042 -22.63 -3.82 -11.78
CA LEU A 1042 -21.71 -3.22 -12.76
C LEU A 1042 -22.43 -2.38 -13.83
N ARG A 1043 -23.66 -2.75 -14.21
CA ARG A 1043 -24.48 -1.91 -15.10
C ARG A 1043 -24.95 -0.65 -14.39
N ASP A 1044 -25.45 -0.79 -13.16
CA ASP A 1044 -25.90 0.35 -12.34
C ASP A 1044 -24.74 1.33 -12.05
N LEU A 1045 -23.52 0.82 -11.93
CA LEU A 1045 -22.31 1.63 -11.78
C LEU A 1045 -21.93 2.40 -13.07
N GLY A 1046 -22.40 1.92 -14.23
CA GLY A 1046 -22.03 2.39 -15.57
C GLY A 1046 -20.77 1.72 -16.14
N ALA A 1047 -20.31 0.61 -15.56
CA ALA A 1047 -19.09 -0.07 -15.98
C ALA A 1047 -19.31 -1.10 -17.10
N LEU A 1048 -20.49 -1.74 -17.15
CA LEU A 1048 -20.89 -2.67 -18.22
C LEU A 1048 -22.19 -2.22 -18.89
N THR A 1049 -22.30 -2.47 -20.19
CA THR A 1049 -23.56 -2.33 -20.93
C THR A 1049 -24.52 -3.50 -20.65
N PRO A 1050 -25.81 -3.42 -21.04
CA PRO A 1050 -26.76 -4.52 -20.90
C PRO A 1050 -26.28 -5.84 -21.54
N ASP A 1051 -25.61 -5.76 -22.69
CA ASP A 1051 -24.98 -6.84 -23.46
C ASP A 1051 -23.58 -7.23 -22.97
N GLU A 1052 -23.17 -6.77 -21.78
CA GLU A 1052 -21.90 -7.10 -21.12
C GLU A 1052 -20.64 -6.59 -21.84
N LYS A 1053 -20.76 -5.55 -22.67
CA LYS A 1053 -19.59 -4.86 -23.22
C LYS A 1053 -19.02 -3.91 -22.17
N LEU A 1054 -17.70 -3.79 -22.19
CA LEU A 1054 -16.97 -2.89 -21.31
C LEU A 1054 -17.19 -1.45 -21.79
N THR A 1055 -17.73 -0.60 -20.92
CA THR A 1055 -17.85 0.83 -21.22
C THR A 1055 -16.48 1.51 -21.08
N PRO A 1056 -16.30 2.75 -21.58
CA PRO A 1056 -15.10 3.53 -21.29
C PRO A 1056 -14.81 3.66 -19.79
N LEU A 1057 -15.85 3.84 -18.96
CA LEU A 1057 -15.70 3.91 -17.51
C LEU A 1057 -15.22 2.56 -16.99
N GLY A 1058 -15.89 1.47 -17.39
CA GLY A 1058 -15.51 0.11 -17.05
C GLY A 1058 -14.07 -0.23 -17.44
N TYR A 1059 -13.59 0.27 -18.59
CA TYR A 1059 -12.22 0.07 -19.04
C TYR A 1059 -11.20 0.70 -18.08
N HIS A 1060 -11.41 1.95 -17.67
CA HIS A 1060 -10.54 2.59 -16.68
C HIS A 1060 -10.64 1.93 -15.32
N LEU A 1061 -11.84 1.55 -14.87
CA LEU A 1061 -12.04 0.84 -13.60
C LEU A 1061 -11.36 -0.53 -13.60
N ALA A 1062 -11.41 -1.25 -14.72
CA ALA A 1062 -10.73 -2.54 -14.88
C ALA A 1062 -9.20 -2.39 -14.90
N SER A 1063 -8.69 -1.29 -15.47
CA SER A 1063 -7.25 -0.99 -15.58
C SER A 1063 -6.63 -0.50 -14.27
N LEU A 1064 -7.45 0.10 -13.38
CA LEU A 1064 -6.98 0.57 -12.08
C LEU A 1064 -6.84 -0.61 -11.10
N PRO A 1065 -5.78 -0.64 -10.27
CA PRO A 1065 -5.58 -1.72 -9.32
C PRO A 1065 -6.51 -1.63 -8.10
N VAL A 1066 -7.58 -0.83 -8.07
CA VAL A 1066 -8.43 -0.60 -6.89
C VAL A 1066 -9.84 -1.17 -7.09
N ASP A 1067 -10.61 -1.29 -6.00
CA ASP A 1067 -12.06 -1.56 -6.10
C ASP A 1067 -12.73 -0.54 -7.02
N VAL A 1068 -13.74 -1.00 -7.77
CA VAL A 1068 -14.46 -0.22 -8.77
C VAL A 1068 -15.01 1.11 -8.23
N ARG A 1069 -15.42 1.18 -6.96
CA ARG A 1069 -15.93 2.40 -6.32
C ARG A 1069 -14.80 3.39 -6.03
N ILE A 1070 -13.66 2.88 -5.56
CA ILE A 1070 -12.46 3.68 -5.30
C ILE A 1070 -11.94 4.27 -6.63
N GLY A 1071 -11.89 3.45 -7.68
CA GLY A 1071 -11.51 3.92 -9.02
C GLY A 1071 -12.44 5.01 -9.52
N LYS A 1072 -13.76 4.83 -9.36
CA LYS A 1072 -14.75 5.84 -9.75
C LYS A 1072 -14.60 7.15 -8.96
N LEU A 1073 -14.34 7.06 -7.66
CA LEU A 1073 -14.04 8.22 -6.80
C LEU A 1073 -12.81 8.99 -7.30
N MET A 1074 -11.73 8.30 -7.66
CA MET A 1074 -10.51 8.92 -8.18
C MET A 1074 -10.76 9.62 -9.52
N LEU A 1075 -11.44 8.96 -10.46
CA LEU A 1075 -11.73 9.51 -11.79
C LEU A 1075 -12.68 10.71 -11.72
N LEU A 1076 -13.73 10.63 -10.90
CA LEU A 1076 -14.64 11.77 -10.74
C LEU A 1076 -13.99 12.91 -9.93
N GLY A 1077 -13.13 12.60 -8.97
CA GLY A 1077 -12.35 13.60 -8.24
C GLY A 1077 -11.46 14.44 -9.16
N SER A 1078 -10.81 13.82 -10.16
CA SER A 1078 -10.04 14.56 -11.17
C SER A 1078 -10.94 15.38 -12.10
N ILE A 1079 -12.05 14.80 -12.58
CA ILE A 1079 -13.01 15.48 -13.47
C ILE A 1079 -13.62 16.73 -12.81
N PHE A 1080 -14.03 16.63 -11.55
CA PHE A 1080 -14.64 17.73 -10.79
C PHE A 1080 -13.63 18.62 -10.07
N ARG A 1081 -12.33 18.44 -10.32
CA ARG A 1081 -11.24 19.25 -9.76
C ARG A 1081 -11.25 19.33 -8.24
N CYS A 1082 -11.55 18.22 -7.58
CA CYS A 1082 -11.43 18.03 -6.13
C CYS A 1082 -10.58 16.79 -5.85
N LEU A 1083 -9.45 16.68 -6.56
CA LEU A 1083 -8.66 15.46 -6.62
C LEU A 1083 -8.00 15.10 -5.29
N ASP A 1084 -7.33 16.04 -4.63
CA ASP A 1084 -6.60 15.82 -3.38
C ASP A 1084 -7.47 15.19 -2.26
N PRO A 1085 -8.67 15.73 -1.94
CA PRO A 1085 -9.55 15.09 -0.98
C PRO A 1085 -10.08 13.74 -1.48
N ALA A 1086 -10.39 13.61 -2.78
CA ALA A 1086 -10.83 12.34 -3.35
C ALA A 1086 -9.77 11.24 -3.23
N LEU A 1087 -8.49 11.56 -3.47
CA LEU A 1087 -7.36 10.65 -3.30
C LEU A 1087 -7.12 10.30 -1.84
N THR A 1088 -7.32 11.24 -0.92
CA THR A 1088 -7.21 11.00 0.52
C THR A 1088 -8.28 10.00 1.00
N ILE A 1089 -9.53 10.18 0.56
CA ILE A 1089 -10.62 9.23 0.83
C ILE A 1089 -10.34 7.88 0.16
N ALA A 1090 -9.92 7.88 -1.10
CA ALA A 1090 -9.57 6.67 -1.85
C ALA A 1090 -8.45 5.88 -1.15
N ALA A 1091 -7.43 6.55 -0.61
CA ALA A 1091 -6.33 5.92 0.12
C ALA A 1091 -6.81 5.26 1.42
N SER A 1092 -7.70 5.92 2.17
CA SER A 1092 -8.30 5.31 3.37
C SER A 1092 -9.18 4.11 3.02
N LEU A 1093 -9.95 4.18 1.93
CA LEU A 1093 -10.80 3.08 1.46
C LEU A 1093 -9.97 1.88 0.96
N ALA A 1094 -8.82 2.14 0.32
CA ALA A 1094 -7.96 1.10 -0.24
C ALA A 1094 -7.08 0.40 0.81
N PHE A 1095 -6.86 1.02 1.98
CA PHE A 1095 -5.99 0.49 3.03
C PHE A 1095 -6.74 0.27 4.34
N LYS A 1096 -6.89 1.31 5.17
CA LYS A 1096 -7.69 1.33 6.40
C LYS A 1096 -7.84 2.75 6.92
N SER A 1097 -8.79 2.93 7.84
CA SER A 1097 -8.96 4.18 8.57
C SER A 1097 -7.76 4.46 9.50
N PRO A 1098 -7.28 5.72 9.59
CA PRO A 1098 -6.21 6.11 10.51
C PRO A 1098 -6.68 6.27 11.96
N PHE A 1099 -7.99 6.34 12.22
CA PHE A 1099 -8.54 6.43 13.57
C PHE A 1099 -8.32 5.11 14.32
N VAL A 1100 -7.55 5.19 15.41
CA VAL A 1100 -7.30 4.09 16.34
C VAL A 1100 -8.25 4.24 17.52
N SER A 1101 -8.79 3.13 17.99
CA SER A 1101 -9.60 3.11 19.20
C SER A 1101 -9.02 2.08 20.17
N PRO A 1102 -7.97 2.45 20.94
CA PRO A 1102 -7.42 1.58 21.97
C PRO A 1102 -8.51 1.15 22.95
N TRP A 1103 -8.43 -0.07 23.45
CA TRP A 1103 -9.52 -0.69 24.21
C TRP A 1103 -9.82 0.04 25.51
N ASP A 1104 -8.76 0.43 26.23
CA ASP A 1104 -8.78 1.16 27.51
C ASP A 1104 -9.20 2.63 27.36
N LYS A 1105 -9.21 3.15 26.13
CA LYS A 1105 -9.48 4.56 25.80
C LYS A 1105 -10.51 4.73 24.69
N LYS A 1106 -11.40 3.75 24.51
CA LYS A 1106 -12.37 3.76 23.41
C LYS A 1106 -13.28 4.99 23.44
N GLU A 1107 -13.74 5.38 24.63
CA GLU A 1107 -14.60 6.57 24.82
C GLU A 1107 -13.84 7.87 24.51
N GLU A 1108 -12.62 8.01 25.02
CA GLU A 1108 -11.73 9.15 24.75
C GLU A 1108 -11.40 9.26 23.26
N ALA A 1109 -11.04 8.14 22.62
CA ALA A 1109 -10.74 8.07 21.20
C ALA A 1109 -11.96 8.42 20.34
N ASN A 1110 -13.15 7.93 20.71
CA ASN A 1110 -14.39 8.28 20.02
C ASN A 1110 -14.73 9.76 20.19
N GLN A 1111 -14.53 10.33 21.37
CA GLN A 1111 -14.73 11.76 21.61
C GLN A 1111 -13.78 12.60 20.75
N LYS A 1112 -12.51 12.20 20.63
CA LYS A 1112 -11.54 12.82 19.72
C LYS A 1112 -11.93 12.70 18.25
N LYS A 1113 -12.44 11.55 17.82
CA LYS A 1113 -12.97 11.40 16.46
C LYS A 1113 -14.16 12.34 16.20
N LEU A 1114 -15.05 12.53 17.19
CA LEU A 1114 -16.19 13.44 17.09
C LEU A 1114 -15.77 14.92 17.01
N GLU A 1115 -14.60 15.30 17.53
CA GLU A 1115 -14.04 16.67 17.35
C GLU A 1115 -13.73 16.97 15.88
N PHE A 1116 -13.47 15.95 15.05
CA PHE A 1116 -13.30 16.11 13.60
C PHE A 1116 -14.61 16.04 12.82
N ALA A 1117 -15.75 15.74 13.46
CA ALA A 1117 -17.01 15.53 12.76
C ALA A 1117 -17.44 16.80 12.01
N PHE A 1118 -17.64 16.67 10.70
CA PHE A 1118 -18.06 17.78 9.85
C PHE A 1118 -19.16 17.33 8.87
N ALA A 1119 -20.22 18.13 8.76
CA ALA A 1119 -21.39 17.91 7.90
C ALA A 1119 -21.97 16.47 7.94
N ASN A 1120 -21.98 15.84 9.13
CA ASN A 1120 -22.45 14.46 9.33
C ASN A 1120 -21.80 13.45 8.36
N SER A 1121 -20.50 13.60 8.11
CA SER A 1121 -19.72 12.77 7.19
C SER A 1121 -18.49 12.17 7.84
N ASP A 1122 -18.43 10.84 7.89
CA ASP A 1122 -17.24 10.10 8.33
C ASP A 1122 -16.02 10.43 7.45
N TYR A 1123 -16.22 10.63 6.14
CA TYR A 1123 -15.13 10.93 5.22
C TYR A 1123 -14.64 12.37 5.31
N LEU A 1124 -15.53 13.33 5.59
CA LEU A 1124 -15.08 14.70 5.86
C LEU A 1124 -14.32 14.76 7.20
N ALA A 1125 -14.75 13.99 8.20
CA ALA A 1125 -14.00 13.88 9.46
C ALA A 1125 -12.60 13.28 9.26
N LEU A 1126 -12.49 12.25 8.40
CA LEU A 1126 -11.21 11.70 7.96
C LEU A 1126 -10.33 12.76 7.27
N LEU A 1127 -10.89 13.56 6.37
CA LEU A 1127 -10.16 14.63 5.68
C LEU A 1127 -9.64 15.68 6.67
N CYS A 1128 -10.45 16.12 7.63
CA CYS A 1128 -10.03 17.06 8.67
C CYS A 1128 -8.87 16.49 9.50
N ALA A 1129 -8.96 15.23 9.92
CA ALA A 1129 -7.90 14.56 10.66
C ALA A 1129 -6.60 14.46 9.84
N TYR A 1130 -6.70 14.13 8.55
CA TYR A 1130 -5.56 14.03 7.63
C TYR A 1130 -4.90 15.38 7.38
N LYS A 1131 -5.68 16.44 7.11
CA LYS A 1131 -5.17 17.81 6.91
C LYS A 1131 -4.43 18.31 8.15
N GLY A 1132 -4.96 18.09 9.35
CA GLY A 1132 -4.28 18.48 10.59
C GLY A 1132 -2.95 17.72 10.80
N TRP A 1133 -2.88 16.45 10.37
CA TRP A 1133 -1.62 15.69 10.39
C TRP A 1133 -0.60 16.22 9.38
N GLN A 1134 -1.04 16.57 8.16
CA GLN A 1134 -0.17 17.18 7.15
C GLN A 1134 0.44 18.49 7.66
N LEU A 1135 -0.37 19.38 8.25
CA LEU A 1135 0.10 20.63 8.85
C LEU A 1135 1.11 20.38 9.98
N SER A 1136 0.81 19.46 10.89
CA SER A 1136 1.72 19.09 11.99
C SER A 1136 3.04 18.49 11.49
N THR A 1137 3.02 17.83 10.32
CA THR A 1137 4.22 17.25 9.68
C THR A 1137 5.09 18.32 9.03
N LYS A 1138 4.50 19.41 8.52
CA LYS A 1138 5.24 20.57 8.01
C LYS A 1138 5.95 21.34 9.13
N GLU A 1139 5.42 21.33 10.35
CA GLU A 1139 6.06 21.96 11.51
C GLU A 1139 7.28 21.19 12.00
N SER A 1140 7.12 19.91 12.36
CA SER A 1140 8.23 19.02 12.75
C SER A 1140 7.77 17.57 12.92
N ALA A 1141 8.72 16.63 12.87
CA ALA A 1141 8.45 15.23 13.20
C ALA A 1141 7.85 15.05 14.61
N ARG A 1142 8.27 15.88 15.58
CA ARG A 1142 7.76 15.86 16.97
C ARG A 1142 6.32 16.36 17.06
N ALA A 1143 5.97 17.40 16.31
CA ALA A 1143 4.60 17.91 16.23
C ALA A 1143 3.66 16.86 15.60
N SER A 1144 4.06 16.25 14.48
CA SER A 1144 3.32 15.14 13.84
C SER A 1144 3.08 13.96 14.79
N TYR A 1145 4.09 13.52 15.53
CA TYR A 1145 3.96 12.46 16.54
C TYR A 1145 2.97 12.84 17.66
N ASN A 1146 3.08 14.06 18.19
CA ASN A 1146 2.20 14.54 19.25
C ASN A 1146 0.75 14.66 18.75
N TYR A 1147 0.54 15.17 17.53
CA TYR A 1147 -0.77 15.27 16.91
C TYR A 1147 -1.43 13.90 16.76
N CYS A 1148 -0.70 12.89 16.25
CA CYS A 1148 -1.21 11.53 16.13
C CYS A 1148 -1.61 10.96 17.49
N ARG A 1149 -0.74 11.12 18.50
CA ARG A 1149 -0.98 10.59 19.85
C ARG A 1149 -2.18 11.25 20.53
N GLN A 1150 -2.31 12.58 20.44
CA GLN A 1150 -3.39 13.33 21.08
C GLN A 1150 -4.76 13.07 20.45
N ASN A 1151 -4.79 12.73 19.16
CA ASN A 1151 -6.01 12.53 18.38
C ASN A 1151 -6.33 11.06 18.10
N PHE A 1152 -5.61 10.13 18.74
CA PHE A 1152 -5.76 8.69 18.52
C PHE A 1152 -5.67 8.28 17.04
N LEU A 1153 -4.68 8.82 16.34
CA LEU A 1153 -4.39 8.50 14.94
C LEU A 1153 -3.14 7.63 14.83
N SER A 1154 -3.14 6.73 13.85
CA SER A 1154 -1.96 5.94 13.49
C SER A 1154 -1.09 6.70 12.50
N GLY A 1155 0.03 7.26 12.97
CA GLY A 1155 1.01 7.95 12.11
C GLY A 1155 1.51 7.08 10.95
N ARG A 1156 1.75 5.78 11.20
CA ARG A 1156 2.10 4.81 10.15
C ARG A 1156 1.00 4.68 9.09
N THR A 1157 -0.26 4.63 9.50
CA THR A 1157 -1.39 4.53 8.55
C THR A 1157 -1.50 5.78 7.70
N LEU A 1158 -1.30 6.97 8.29
CA LEU A 1158 -1.31 8.24 7.58
C LEU A 1158 -0.15 8.35 6.55
N GLN A 1159 1.03 7.84 6.90
CA GLN A 1159 2.17 7.73 5.98
C GLN A 1159 1.88 6.79 4.82
N GLU A 1160 1.29 5.61 5.07
CA GLU A 1160 0.86 4.68 4.01
C GLU A 1160 -0.21 5.32 3.11
N MET A 1161 -1.15 6.07 3.69
CA MET A 1161 -2.14 6.83 2.91
C MET A 1161 -1.47 7.89 2.02
N ALA A 1162 -0.48 8.63 2.53
CA ALA A 1162 0.30 9.59 1.75
C ALA A 1162 1.02 8.90 0.57
N SER A 1163 1.63 7.74 0.84
CA SER A 1163 2.26 6.91 -0.20
C SER A 1163 1.25 6.47 -1.26
N LEU A 1164 0.07 5.99 -0.86
CA LEU A 1164 -1.01 5.61 -1.79
C LEU A 1164 -1.52 6.80 -2.60
N LYS A 1165 -1.68 7.99 -2.02
CA LYS A 1165 -2.07 9.20 -2.77
C LYS A 1165 -1.09 9.48 -3.90
N ARG A 1166 0.22 9.48 -3.62
CA ARG A 1166 1.27 9.69 -4.63
C ARG A 1166 1.20 8.67 -5.76
N GLN A 1167 0.98 7.41 -5.41
CA GLN A 1167 0.85 6.32 -6.40
C GLN A 1167 -0.44 6.43 -7.23
N PHE A 1168 -1.55 6.83 -6.63
CA PHE A 1168 -2.79 7.09 -7.34
C PHE A 1168 -2.67 8.28 -8.29
N THR A 1169 -1.95 9.34 -7.90
CA THR A 1169 -1.61 10.45 -8.78
C THR A 1169 -0.79 9.98 -9.98
N GLU A 1170 0.22 9.13 -9.77
CA GLU A 1170 1.00 8.56 -10.87
C GLU A 1170 0.13 7.74 -11.84
N LEU A 1171 -0.78 6.90 -11.31
CA LEU A 1171 -1.71 6.14 -12.15
C LEU A 1171 -2.62 7.06 -12.98
N LEU A 1172 -3.18 8.11 -12.37
CA LEU A 1172 -4.02 9.07 -13.07
C LEU A 1172 -3.25 9.87 -14.12
N SER A 1173 -1.99 10.21 -13.84
CA SER A 1173 -1.07 10.88 -14.76
C SER A 1173 -0.80 10.01 -15.99
N ASP A 1174 -0.53 8.72 -15.78
CA ASP A 1174 -0.27 7.79 -16.87
C ASP A 1174 -1.51 7.53 -17.76
N ILE A 1175 -2.72 7.58 -17.19
CA ILE A 1175 -3.99 7.47 -17.93
C ILE A 1175 -4.28 8.77 -18.70
N GLY A 1176 -3.81 9.93 -18.19
CA GLY A 1176 -4.03 11.26 -18.77
C GLY A 1176 -5.11 12.09 -18.08
N PHE A 1177 -5.60 11.67 -16.91
CA PHE A 1177 -6.61 12.44 -16.15
C PHE A 1177 -6.02 13.63 -15.38
N VAL A 1178 -4.70 13.65 -15.18
CA VAL A 1178 -3.94 14.75 -14.59
C VAL A 1178 -2.69 15.02 -15.42
N LYS A 1179 -1.92 16.05 -15.06
CA LYS A 1179 -0.66 16.43 -15.74
C LYS A 1179 0.23 15.21 -15.95
N GLU A 1180 0.74 15.06 -17.18
CA GLU A 1180 1.57 13.92 -17.56
C GLU A 1180 2.94 13.97 -16.87
N GLY A 1181 3.56 12.80 -16.70
CA GLY A 1181 4.91 12.67 -16.19
C GLY A 1181 5.04 12.75 -14.67
N LEU A 1182 3.94 12.87 -13.91
CA LEU A 1182 4.00 12.86 -12.45
C LEU A 1182 4.38 11.46 -11.93
N ARG A 1183 5.46 11.36 -11.15
CA ARG A 1183 5.94 10.12 -10.53
C ARG A 1183 5.84 10.16 -9.02
N ALA A 1184 5.40 9.06 -8.40
CA ALA A 1184 5.19 9.02 -6.94
C ALA A 1184 6.46 9.40 -6.15
N LYS A 1185 7.63 8.90 -6.58
CA LYS A 1185 8.93 9.21 -5.95
C LYS A 1185 9.33 10.68 -6.08
N GLU A 1186 9.06 11.29 -7.23
CA GLU A 1186 9.40 12.70 -7.46
C GLU A 1186 8.51 13.64 -6.64
N ILE A 1187 7.22 13.29 -6.51
CA ILE A 1187 6.27 13.99 -5.64
C ILE A 1187 6.74 13.92 -4.19
N GLU A 1188 7.16 12.74 -3.72
CA GLU A 1188 7.67 12.55 -2.36
C GLU A 1188 8.92 13.38 -2.09
N LYS A 1189 9.90 13.39 -3.01
CA LYS A 1189 11.14 14.17 -2.86
C LYS A 1189 10.91 15.68 -2.83
N ARG A 1190 9.93 16.18 -3.59
CA ARG A 1190 9.58 17.60 -3.62
C ARG A 1190 8.68 18.03 -2.46
N ALA A 1191 8.14 17.09 -1.69
CA ALA A 1191 7.23 17.40 -0.60
C ALA A 1191 7.98 18.09 0.56
N GLN A 1192 7.71 19.38 0.78
CA GLN A 1192 8.20 20.13 1.95
C GLN A 1192 7.35 19.84 3.20
N GLY A 1193 7.25 18.55 3.55
CA GLY A 1193 6.35 18.03 4.59
C GLY A 1193 4.95 17.68 4.05
N GLY A 1194 4.40 16.56 4.54
CA GLY A 1194 3.13 16.00 4.06
C GLY A 1194 3.29 15.04 2.87
N ASP A 1195 2.31 15.01 1.97
CA ASP A 1195 2.32 14.07 0.83
C ASP A 1195 2.84 14.66 -0.50
N GLY A 1196 2.82 15.99 -0.66
CA GLY A 1196 3.24 16.72 -1.88
C GLY A 1196 2.26 16.66 -3.06
N VAL A 1197 1.12 15.99 -2.91
CA VAL A 1197 0.20 15.70 -4.03
C VAL A 1197 -0.55 16.93 -4.50
N LEU A 1198 -1.02 17.77 -3.57
CA LEU A 1198 -1.70 19.02 -3.91
C LEU A 1198 -0.78 19.94 -4.73
N ASP A 1199 0.47 20.10 -4.30
CA ASP A 1199 1.48 20.93 -4.96
C ASP A 1199 1.85 20.36 -6.34
N ALA A 1200 2.01 19.04 -6.46
CA ALA A 1200 2.36 18.38 -7.70
C ALA A 1200 1.25 18.40 -8.76
N THR A 1201 -0.02 18.28 -8.34
CA THR A 1201 -1.17 18.28 -9.24
C THR A 1201 -1.65 19.70 -9.58
N GLY A 1202 -1.41 20.67 -8.70
CA GLY A 1202 -1.72 22.08 -8.89
C GLY A 1202 -3.20 22.42 -8.77
N GLU A 1203 -3.51 23.71 -8.90
CA GLU A 1203 -4.87 24.24 -8.78
C GLU A 1203 -5.81 23.73 -9.90
N GLU A 1204 -5.27 23.41 -11.07
CA GLU A 1204 -6.03 22.87 -12.20
C GLU A 1204 -6.77 21.57 -11.84
N ALA A 1205 -6.20 20.73 -10.97
CA ALA A 1205 -6.84 19.49 -10.51
C ALA A 1205 -7.61 19.67 -9.18
N ASN A 1206 -7.51 20.85 -8.55
CA ASN A 1206 -7.93 21.04 -7.15
C ASN A 1206 -8.70 22.35 -6.88
N THR A 1207 -9.19 23.04 -7.91
CA THR A 1207 -9.94 24.31 -7.74
C THR A 1207 -11.13 24.16 -6.78
N ASN A 1208 -11.74 22.97 -6.69
CA ASN A 1208 -12.87 22.66 -5.82
C ASN A 1208 -12.49 21.79 -4.60
N ALA A 1209 -11.20 21.65 -4.27
CA ALA A 1209 -10.72 20.77 -3.19
C ALA A 1209 -11.23 21.16 -1.78
N GLU A 1210 -11.65 22.41 -1.58
CA GLU A 1210 -12.22 22.90 -0.31
C GLU A 1210 -13.76 22.91 -0.30
N ASN A 1211 -14.43 22.31 -1.30
CA ASN A 1211 -15.89 22.28 -1.39
C ASN A 1211 -16.47 20.97 -0.81
N PRO A 1212 -16.93 20.94 0.45
CA PRO A 1212 -17.38 19.70 1.10
C PRO A 1212 -18.65 19.11 0.48
N LYS A 1213 -19.54 19.96 -0.06
CA LYS A 1213 -20.77 19.50 -0.73
C LYS A 1213 -20.44 18.79 -2.03
N LEU A 1214 -19.50 19.33 -2.81
CA LEU A 1214 -19.03 18.67 -4.03
C LEU A 1214 -18.27 17.38 -3.74
N ILE A 1215 -17.39 17.36 -2.73
CA ILE A 1215 -16.70 16.12 -2.31
C ILE A 1215 -17.72 15.04 -1.94
N SER A 1216 -18.76 15.41 -1.19
CA SER A 1216 -19.85 14.49 -0.83
C SER A 1216 -20.65 14.03 -2.05
N ALA A 1217 -20.77 14.88 -3.08
CA ALA A 1217 -21.43 14.54 -4.33
C ALA A 1217 -20.62 13.56 -5.19
N VAL A 1218 -19.31 13.77 -5.30
CA VAL A 1218 -18.39 12.83 -5.97
C VAL A 1218 -18.37 11.49 -5.22
N LEU A 1219 -18.38 11.52 -3.89
CA LEU A 1219 -18.52 10.33 -3.06
C LEU A 1219 -19.87 9.61 -3.30
N CYS A 1220 -20.96 10.36 -3.45
CA CYS A 1220 -22.27 9.82 -3.82
C CYS A 1220 -22.20 9.04 -5.14
N ALA A 1221 -21.60 9.64 -6.17
CA ALA A 1221 -21.43 9.02 -7.47
C ALA A 1221 -20.62 7.72 -7.41
N ALA A 1222 -19.60 7.68 -6.55
CA ALA A 1222 -18.73 6.54 -6.35
C ALA A 1222 -19.38 5.41 -5.55
N LEU A 1223 -20.20 5.73 -4.54
CA LEU A 1223 -20.81 4.76 -3.64
C LEU A 1223 -22.22 4.32 -4.06
N TYR A 1224 -22.90 5.04 -4.95
CA TYR A 1224 -24.23 4.62 -5.44
C TYR A 1224 -24.20 3.18 -5.98
N PRO A 1225 -25.18 2.31 -5.65
CA PRO A 1225 -26.47 2.58 -4.98
C PRO A 1225 -26.46 2.43 -3.45
N ASN A 1226 -25.33 2.56 -2.77
CA ASN A 1226 -25.23 2.41 -1.31
C ASN A 1226 -25.81 3.61 -0.54
N VAL A 1227 -27.12 3.77 -0.63
CA VAL A 1227 -27.90 4.84 -0.01
C VAL A 1227 -28.83 4.26 1.06
N VAL A 1228 -28.97 4.95 2.18
CA VAL A 1228 -29.91 4.62 3.25
C VAL A 1228 -30.86 5.79 3.50
N GLN A 1229 -32.14 5.48 3.68
CA GLN A 1229 -33.16 6.45 4.04
C GLN A 1229 -33.28 6.57 5.56
N VAL A 1230 -33.15 7.79 6.07
CA VAL A 1230 -33.38 8.13 7.46
C VAL A 1230 -34.87 8.42 7.67
N LYS A 1231 -35.52 7.61 8.50
CA LYS A 1231 -36.93 7.80 8.90
C LYS A 1231 -36.99 8.37 10.30
N THR A 1232 -37.34 9.64 10.38
CA THR A 1232 -37.65 10.31 11.65
C THR A 1232 -39.09 9.97 12.08
N PRO A 1233 -39.33 9.59 13.34
CA PRO A 1233 -40.69 9.40 13.85
C PRO A 1233 -41.51 10.69 13.80
N GLU A 1234 -42.84 10.58 13.78
CA GLU A 1234 -43.74 11.72 13.95
C GLU A 1234 -43.41 12.43 15.27
N GLY A 1235 -43.25 13.75 15.21
CA GLY A 1235 -42.74 14.54 16.33
C GLY A 1235 -43.64 14.41 17.57
N LYS A 1236 -43.06 14.03 18.70
CA LYS A 1236 -43.73 14.18 20.00
C LYS A 1236 -43.68 15.66 20.39
N PHE A 1237 -44.80 16.20 20.84
CA PHE A 1237 -44.89 17.60 21.26
C PHE A 1237 -45.04 17.68 22.78
N GLN A 1238 -44.21 18.49 23.43
CA GLN A 1238 -44.29 18.76 24.86
C GLN A 1238 -44.84 20.16 25.09
N LYS A 1239 -45.92 20.28 25.88
CA LYS A 1239 -46.41 21.58 26.35
C LYS A 1239 -45.45 22.13 27.39
N THR A 1240 -44.87 23.30 27.10
CA THR A 1240 -44.09 24.13 28.02
C THR A 1240 -44.87 25.40 28.32
N SER A 1241 -44.48 26.18 29.34
CA SER A 1241 -45.13 27.46 29.69
C SER A 1241 -45.10 28.47 28.53
N SER A 1242 -44.10 28.39 27.64
CA SER A 1242 -43.95 29.20 26.43
C SER A 1242 -44.68 28.63 25.19
N GLY A 1243 -45.45 27.54 25.33
CA GLY A 1243 -46.18 26.92 24.24
C GLY A 1243 -45.75 25.48 23.95
N VAL A 1244 -46.16 24.96 22.79
CA VAL A 1244 -45.93 23.57 22.40
C VAL A 1244 -44.56 23.45 21.72
N VAL A 1245 -43.60 22.78 22.36
CA VAL A 1245 -42.27 22.55 21.81
C VAL A 1245 -42.19 21.13 21.25
N ARG A 1246 -41.74 20.99 19.99
CA ARG A 1246 -41.51 19.69 19.37
C ARG A 1246 -40.24 19.06 19.98
N LEU A 1247 -40.41 17.91 20.63
CA LEU A 1247 -39.29 17.15 21.18
C LEU A 1247 -38.48 16.56 20.02
N GLN A 1248 -37.17 16.78 20.04
CA GLN A 1248 -36.28 16.10 19.10
C GLN A 1248 -36.21 14.60 19.43
N PRO A 1249 -36.23 13.73 18.41
CA PRO A 1249 -36.12 12.30 18.63
C PRO A 1249 -34.77 11.94 19.26
N LYS A 1250 -34.74 10.87 20.06
CA LYS A 1250 -33.46 10.27 20.48
C LYS A 1250 -32.83 9.59 19.26
N SER A 1251 -31.50 9.46 19.23
CA SER A 1251 -30.80 8.75 18.13
C SER A 1251 -31.34 7.33 17.94
N ALA A 1252 -31.65 6.63 19.03
CA ALA A 1252 -32.26 5.29 19.02
C ALA A 1252 -33.70 5.23 18.46
N GLU A 1253 -34.40 6.38 18.36
CA GLU A 1253 -35.74 6.46 17.75
C GLU A 1253 -35.68 6.64 16.22
N LEU A 1254 -34.52 7.03 15.67
CA LEU A 1254 -34.31 7.10 14.23
C LEU A 1254 -34.25 5.68 13.64
N LYS A 1255 -34.86 5.51 12.47
CA LYS A 1255 -34.84 4.24 11.75
C LYS A 1255 -34.17 4.41 10.40
N PHE A 1256 -33.17 3.58 10.12
CA PHE A 1256 -32.44 3.60 8.86
C PHE A 1256 -32.92 2.47 7.98
N VAL A 1257 -33.31 2.76 6.74
CA VAL A 1257 -33.90 1.78 5.81
C VAL A 1257 -33.14 1.73 4.51
N THR A 1258 -32.64 0.55 4.15
CA THR A 1258 -32.04 0.29 2.82
C THR A 1258 -33.10 -0.24 1.85
N LYS A 1259 -32.78 -0.25 0.56
CA LYS A 1259 -33.68 -0.75 -0.49
C LYS A 1259 -34.08 -2.22 -0.29
N ASN A 1260 -33.10 -3.08 0.01
CA ASN A 1260 -33.28 -4.53 -0.02
C ASN A 1260 -33.45 -5.17 1.37
N ASP A 1261 -32.95 -4.55 2.45
CA ASP A 1261 -32.78 -5.23 3.74
C ASP A 1261 -33.77 -4.77 4.82
N GLY A 1262 -34.61 -3.78 4.52
CA GLY A 1262 -35.45 -3.16 5.53
C GLY A 1262 -34.61 -2.33 6.50
N TYR A 1263 -34.76 -2.57 7.81
CA TYR A 1263 -34.13 -1.75 8.84
C TYR A 1263 -32.68 -2.16 9.11
N VAL A 1264 -31.77 -1.18 9.13
CA VAL A 1264 -30.36 -1.33 9.46
C VAL A 1264 -29.96 -0.39 10.60
N HIS A 1265 -28.76 -0.58 11.15
CA HIS A 1265 -28.20 0.26 12.21
C HIS A 1265 -26.90 0.94 11.75
N ILE A 1266 -26.64 2.16 12.21
CA ILE A 1266 -25.32 2.77 12.02
C ILE A 1266 -24.32 2.09 12.95
N HIS A 1267 -23.15 1.71 12.43
CA HIS A 1267 -22.09 1.10 13.23
C HIS A 1267 -21.55 2.10 14.27
N PRO A 1268 -21.24 1.67 15.52
CA PRO A 1268 -20.78 2.58 16.58
C PRO A 1268 -19.49 3.36 16.29
N SER A 1269 -18.69 2.93 15.31
CA SER A 1269 -17.48 3.65 14.89
C SER A 1269 -17.74 4.87 14.03
N SER A 1270 -18.97 5.07 13.53
CA SER A 1270 -19.34 6.23 12.71
C SER A 1270 -19.57 7.45 13.59
N VAL A 1271 -19.15 8.63 13.13
CA VAL A 1271 -19.49 9.92 13.77
C VAL A 1271 -21.01 10.13 13.82
N ASN A 1272 -21.75 9.46 12.95
CA ASN A 1272 -23.21 9.54 12.85
C ASN A 1272 -23.95 8.65 13.85
N TYR A 1273 -23.27 7.84 14.66
CA TYR A 1273 -23.92 6.89 15.59
C TYR A 1273 -24.83 7.57 16.62
N GLN A 1274 -24.44 8.73 17.14
CA GLN A 1274 -25.19 9.48 18.16
C GLN A 1274 -25.99 10.66 17.58
N VAL A 1275 -25.95 10.87 16.26
CA VAL A 1275 -26.64 11.97 15.59
C VAL A 1275 -28.15 11.79 15.70
N ARG A 1276 -28.84 12.88 16.07
CA ARG A 1276 -30.28 12.90 16.35
C ARG A 1276 -31.09 13.56 15.23
N HIS A 1277 -30.43 14.33 14.39
CA HIS A 1277 -31.04 15.09 13.30
C HIS A 1277 -30.12 15.09 12.08
N PHE A 1278 -30.71 14.90 10.91
CA PHE A 1278 -30.02 15.00 9.62
C PHE A 1278 -30.78 16.00 8.76
N ASP A 1279 -30.04 16.93 8.16
CA ASP A 1279 -30.61 17.95 7.26
C ASP A 1279 -31.14 17.34 5.96
N SER A 1280 -30.57 16.19 5.57
CA SER A 1280 -31.05 15.34 4.49
C SER A 1280 -31.54 13.99 5.02
N PRO A 1281 -32.65 13.43 4.51
CA PRO A 1281 -33.12 12.11 4.88
C PRO A 1281 -32.31 10.98 4.19
N TYR A 1282 -31.16 11.28 3.60
CA TYR A 1282 -30.32 10.32 2.90
C TYR A 1282 -28.88 10.33 3.41
N LEU A 1283 -28.36 9.13 3.71
CA LEU A 1283 -26.94 8.91 3.95
C LEU A 1283 -26.39 7.94 2.91
N LEU A 1284 -25.14 8.14 2.56
CA LEU A 1284 -24.30 7.17 1.86
C LEU A 1284 -23.63 6.28 2.90
N TYR A 1285 -23.34 5.03 2.54
CA TYR A 1285 -22.52 4.13 3.34
C TYR A 1285 -21.54 3.39 2.45
N HIS A 1286 -20.38 2.98 2.99
CA HIS A 1286 -19.41 2.22 2.21
C HIS A 1286 -19.84 0.77 2.01
N GLU A 1287 -20.14 0.11 3.12
CA GLU A 1287 -20.43 -1.32 3.19
C GLU A 1287 -21.51 -1.62 4.23
N LYS A 1288 -22.18 -2.77 4.04
CA LYS A 1288 -23.07 -3.40 5.03
C LYS A 1288 -22.37 -4.62 5.59
N ILE A 1289 -22.31 -4.70 6.91
CA ILE A 1289 -21.76 -5.85 7.62
C ILE A 1289 -22.80 -6.38 8.60
N LYS A 1290 -23.01 -7.69 8.59
CA LYS A 1290 -23.75 -8.39 9.64
C LYS A 1290 -22.79 -8.92 10.69
N THR A 1291 -22.94 -8.46 11.93
CA THR A 1291 -22.30 -9.02 13.13
C THR A 1291 -23.39 -9.54 14.08
N SER A 1292 -23.79 -8.78 15.11
CA SER A 1292 -24.98 -9.06 15.94
C SER A 1292 -26.27 -8.59 15.28
N ARG A 1293 -26.18 -7.49 14.52
CA ARG A 1293 -27.24 -6.91 13.69
C ARG A 1293 -26.64 -6.49 12.36
N VAL A 1294 -27.48 -6.04 11.43
CA VAL A 1294 -27.00 -5.46 10.17
C VAL A 1294 -26.58 -4.02 10.44
N PHE A 1295 -25.29 -3.76 10.29
CA PHE A 1295 -24.68 -2.45 10.46
C PHE A 1295 -24.22 -1.88 9.11
N ILE A 1296 -24.40 -0.58 8.93
CA ILE A 1296 -23.75 0.21 7.88
C ILE A 1296 -22.52 0.92 8.44
N ARG A 1297 -21.43 0.95 7.67
CA ARG A 1297 -20.15 1.58 8.04
C ARG A 1297 -19.81 2.76 7.14
N ASP A 1298 -18.99 3.65 7.69
CA ASP A 1298 -18.47 4.86 7.04
C ASP A 1298 -19.57 5.66 6.35
N CYS A 1299 -20.48 6.18 7.18
CA CYS A 1299 -21.71 6.83 6.76
C CYS A 1299 -21.45 8.32 6.52
N SER A 1300 -22.02 8.86 5.44
CA SER A 1300 -21.90 10.29 5.13
C SER A 1300 -23.20 10.86 4.58
N MET A 1301 -23.64 11.99 5.13
CA MET A 1301 -24.85 12.66 4.66
C MET A 1301 -24.68 13.17 3.23
N VAL A 1302 -25.72 13.01 2.42
CA VAL A 1302 -25.76 13.49 1.03
C VAL A 1302 -27.04 14.27 0.79
N SER A 1303 -26.94 15.40 0.09
CA SER A 1303 -28.10 16.21 -0.28
C SER A 1303 -28.82 15.64 -1.51
N VAL A 1304 -29.91 16.29 -1.93
CA VAL A 1304 -30.78 15.80 -3.02
C VAL A 1304 -30.11 15.91 -4.39
N TYR A 1305 -29.47 17.03 -4.72
CA TYR A 1305 -28.93 17.23 -6.07
C TYR A 1305 -27.91 16.16 -6.47
N PRO A 1306 -26.94 15.77 -5.62
CA PRO A 1306 -26.03 14.69 -5.96
C PRO A 1306 -26.70 13.35 -6.27
N LEU A 1307 -27.78 13.02 -5.57
CA LEU A 1307 -28.53 11.79 -5.86
C LEU A 1307 -29.19 11.84 -7.24
N VAL A 1308 -29.75 12.98 -7.64
CA VAL A 1308 -30.38 13.13 -8.96
C VAL A 1308 -29.34 13.23 -10.08
N LEU A 1309 -28.24 13.95 -9.82
CA LEU A 1309 -27.18 14.23 -10.79
C LEU A 1309 -26.18 13.08 -10.97
N PHE A 1310 -26.04 12.17 -10.00
CA PHE A 1310 -25.07 11.07 -10.05
C PHE A 1310 -25.66 9.70 -9.71
N GLY A 1311 -26.96 9.63 -9.41
CA GLY A 1311 -27.66 8.37 -9.17
C GLY A 1311 -27.65 7.47 -10.40
N GLY A 1312 -27.77 6.17 -10.16
CA GLY A 1312 -27.91 5.17 -11.22
C GLY A 1312 -29.21 5.30 -12.01
N GLY A 1313 -29.15 4.81 -13.24
CA GLY A 1313 -30.28 4.66 -14.16
C GLY A 1313 -30.97 5.95 -14.60
N GLN A 1314 -32.24 5.82 -14.98
CA GLN A 1314 -33.02 6.91 -15.58
C GLN A 1314 -33.71 7.77 -14.52
N VAL A 1315 -33.72 9.08 -14.74
CA VAL A 1315 -34.49 10.04 -13.96
C VAL A 1315 -35.90 10.14 -14.52
N ASN A 1316 -36.87 9.61 -13.77
CA ASN A 1316 -38.27 9.59 -14.14
C ASN A 1316 -39.02 10.74 -13.47
N VAL A 1317 -39.73 11.55 -14.25
CA VAL A 1317 -40.57 12.65 -13.78
C VAL A 1317 -42.04 12.27 -13.98
N GLN A 1318 -42.83 12.29 -12.92
CA GLN A 1318 -44.25 11.94 -12.97
C GLN A 1318 -45.10 12.92 -12.16
N LEU A 1319 -46.26 13.33 -12.70
CA LEU A 1319 -47.24 14.12 -11.96
C LEU A 1319 -48.07 13.20 -11.04
N GLN A 1320 -47.84 13.26 -9.73
CA GLN A 1320 -48.58 12.48 -8.74
C GLN A 1320 -49.33 13.42 -7.79
N ARG A 1321 -50.68 13.38 -7.83
CA ARG A 1321 -51.58 14.16 -6.96
C ARG A 1321 -51.30 15.68 -6.99
N GLY A 1322 -51.01 16.22 -8.17
CA GLY A 1322 -50.73 17.65 -8.37
C GLY A 1322 -49.29 18.07 -8.06
N ALA A 1323 -48.42 17.16 -7.61
CA ALA A 1323 -47.00 17.42 -7.40
C ALA A 1323 -46.15 16.66 -8.43
N PHE A 1324 -45.14 17.33 -8.99
CA PHE A 1324 -44.16 16.67 -9.88
C PHE A 1324 -43.17 15.89 -9.03
N VAL A 1325 -43.16 14.57 -9.17
CA VAL A 1325 -42.28 13.68 -8.43
C VAL A 1325 -41.15 13.23 -9.35
N VAL A 1326 -39.92 13.54 -8.94
CA VAL A 1326 -38.69 13.05 -9.55
C VAL A 1326 -38.30 11.77 -8.83
N SER A 1327 -38.08 10.70 -9.59
CA SER A 1327 -37.78 9.38 -9.06
C SER A 1327 -36.59 8.78 -9.79
N LEU A 1328 -35.72 8.12 -9.05
CA LEU A 1328 -34.55 7.43 -9.60
C LEU A 1328 -34.85 5.94 -9.73
N ASP A 1329 -34.37 5.35 -10.82
CA ASP A 1329 -34.51 3.91 -11.10
C ASP A 1329 -35.98 3.44 -10.99
N ASP A 1330 -36.25 2.53 -10.06
CA ASP A 1330 -37.55 1.93 -9.77
C ASP A 1330 -38.43 2.79 -8.84
N GLY A 1331 -38.00 4.00 -8.52
CA GLY A 1331 -38.69 4.94 -7.66
C GLY A 1331 -38.57 4.65 -6.17
N TRP A 1332 -37.53 3.93 -5.74
CA TRP A 1332 -37.21 3.82 -4.32
C TRP A 1332 -36.74 5.16 -3.73
N ILE A 1333 -35.94 5.93 -4.47
CA ILE A 1333 -35.55 7.31 -4.14
C ILE A 1333 -36.47 8.27 -4.90
N ARG A 1334 -37.15 9.17 -4.16
CA ARG A 1334 -38.14 10.09 -4.72
C ARG A 1334 -38.04 11.45 -4.06
N PHE A 1335 -38.25 12.48 -4.87
CA PHE A 1335 -38.25 13.87 -4.48
C PHE A 1335 -39.47 14.56 -5.10
N VAL A 1336 -39.99 15.59 -4.46
CA VAL A 1336 -40.98 16.48 -5.10
C VAL A 1336 -40.20 17.61 -5.77
N ALA A 1337 -40.43 17.91 -7.04
CA ALA A 1337 -39.91 19.12 -7.63
C ALA A 1337 -40.83 20.31 -7.28
N ALA A 1338 -40.23 21.45 -6.97
CA ALA A 1338 -40.97 22.67 -6.68
C ALA A 1338 -41.85 23.12 -7.87
N SER A 1339 -41.45 22.79 -9.09
CA SER A 1339 -42.23 22.99 -10.31
C SER A 1339 -41.86 21.96 -11.39
N HIS A 1340 -42.71 21.81 -12.41
CA HIS A 1340 -42.41 21.02 -13.60
C HIS A 1340 -41.09 21.42 -14.24
N GLN A 1341 -40.89 22.72 -14.37
CA GLN A 1341 -39.69 23.30 -14.98
C GLN A 1341 -38.41 22.87 -14.26
N VAL A 1342 -38.42 22.83 -12.91
CA VAL A 1342 -37.25 22.37 -12.15
C VAL A 1342 -36.96 20.89 -12.43
N ALA A 1343 -37.99 20.06 -12.56
CA ALA A 1343 -37.82 18.64 -12.86
C ALA A 1343 -37.19 18.41 -14.24
N GLU A 1344 -37.71 19.07 -15.29
CA GLU A 1344 -37.17 18.95 -16.64
C GLU A 1344 -35.74 19.49 -16.75
N LEU A 1345 -35.46 20.67 -16.19
CA LEU A 1345 -34.11 21.25 -16.23
C LEU A 1345 -33.06 20.35 -15.58
N VAL A 1346 -33.39 19.69 -14.46
CA VAL A 1346 -32.45 18.79 -13.79
C VAL A 1346 -32.26 17.49 -14.58
N LYS A 1347 -33.32 16.99 -15.23
CA LYS A 1347 -33.26 15.81 -16.10
C LYS A 1347 -32.39 16.07 -17.33
N GLU A 1348 -32.62 17.19 -18.02
CA GLU A 1348 -31.81 17.60 -19.19
C GLU A 1348 -30.35 17.84 -18.81
N LEU A 1349 -30.10 18.53 -17.68
CA LEU A 1349 -28.75 18.75 -17.18
C LEU A 1349 -28.03 17.44 -16.81
N ARG A 1350 -28.75 16.43 -16.29
CA ARG A 1350 -28.21 15.09 -16.04
C ARG A 1350 -27.78 14.41 -17.35
N CYS A 1351 -28.60 14.47 -18.40
CA CYS A 1351 -28.26 13.92 -19.71
C CYS A 1351 -26.98 14.55 -20.28
N GLU A 1352 -26.86 15.88 -20.22
CA GLU A 1352 -25.66 16.59 -20.68
C GLU A 1352 -24.43 16.23 -19.84
N LEU A 1353 -24.60 16.09 -18.52
CA LEU A 1353 -23.52 15.64 -17.64
C LEU A 1353 -23.05 14.22 -17.99
N ASP A 1354 -23.98 13.28 -18.17
CA ASP A 1354 -23.62 11.89 -18.49
C ASP A 1354 -22.87 11.78 -19.81
N GLN A 1355 -23.31 12.52 -20.83
CA GLN A 1355 -22.62 12.59 -22.11
C GLN A 1355 -21.21 13.17 -21.95
N LEU A 1356 -21.08 14.28 -21.21
CA LEU A 1356 -19.77 14.91 -20.97
C LEU A 1356 -18.81 13.98 -20.23
N LEU A 1357 -19.30 13.29 -19.19
CA LEU A 1357 -18.52 12.30 -18.45
C LEU A 1357 -18.07 11.18 -19.38
N GLN A 1358 -18.96 10.67 -20.23
CA GLN A 1358 -18.61 9.64 -21.20
C GLN A 1358 -17.53 10.12 -22.18
N ASP A 1359 -17.62 11.35 -22.68
CA ASP A 1359 -16.65 11.94 -23.61
C ASP A 1359 -15.26 12.10 -22.93
N LYS A 1360 -15.23 12.61 -21.69
CA LYS A 1360 -13.98 12.73 -20.89
C LYS A 1360 -13.37 11.39 -20.54
N ILE A 1361 -14.19 10.38 -20.30
CA ILE A 1361 -13.71 9.03 -20.00
C ILE A 1361 -13.18 8.34 -21.27
N LYS A 1362 -13.80 8.58 -22.44
CA LYS A 1362 -13.28 8.11 -23.73
C LYS A 1362 -11.97 8.80 -24.11
N ASN A 1363 -11.85 10.09 -23.83
CA ASN A 1363 -10.65 10.89 -24.08
C ASN A 1363 -10.11 11.52 -22.78
N PRO A 1364 -9.34 10.76 -21.97
CA PRO A 1364 -8.84 11.23 -20.68
C PRO A 1364 -8.04 12.53 -20.74
N SER A 1365 -7.35 12.81 -21.85
CA SER A 1365 -6.55 14.04 -22.02
C SER A 1365 -7.38 15.27 -22.38
N MET A 1366 -8.69 15.13 -22.68
CA MET A 1366 -9.57 16.27 -22.94
C MET A 1366 -9.66 17.17 -21.71
N ASP A 1367 -9.13 18.39 -21.74
CA ASP A 1367 -9.35 19.34 -20.66
C ASP A 1367 -10.77 19.92 -20.74
N LEU A 1368 -11.55 19.69 -19.70
CA LEU A 1368 -12.91 20.16 -19.61
C LEU A 1368 -12.99 21.68 -19.45
N CYS A 1369 -11.91 22.38 -19.07
CA CYS A 1369 -11.94 23.84 -18.96
C CYS A 1369 -11.66 24.56 -20.27
N SER A 1370 -10.81 24.01 -21.13
CA SER A 1370 -10.61 24.53 -22.49
C SER A 1370 -11.79 24.18 -23.41
N CYS A 1371 -12.48 23.07 -23.16
CA CYS A 1371 -13.72 22.72 -23.85
C CYS A 1371 -14.89 23.63 -23.42
N PRO A 1372 -15.48 24.45 -24.32
CA PRO A 1372 -16.57 25.37 -23.95
C PRO A 1372 -17.79 24.65 -23.36
N ARG A 1373 -18.18 23.52 -23.95
CA ARG A 1373 -19.28 22.66 -23.47
C ARG A 1373 -18.97 22.11 -22.08
N GLY A 1374 -17.77 21.54 -21.89
CA GLY A 1374 -17.37 20.93 -20.62
C GLY A 1374 -17.31 21.93 -19.47
N SER A 1375 -16.69 23.09 -19.71
CA SER A 1375 -16.43 24.11 -18.69
C SER A 1375 -17.75 24.65 -18.12
N ARG A 1376 -18.71 24.92 -19.02
CA ARG A 1376 -20.02 25.45 -18.64
C ARG A 1376 -20.87 24.43 -17.87
N ILE A 1377 -20.92 23.18 -18.32
CA ILE A 1377 -21.66 22.11 -17.63
C ILE A 1377 -21.07 21.88 -16.22
N ILE A 1378 -19.77 21.69 -16.10
CA ILE A 1378 -19.11 21.46 -14.81
C ILE A 1378 -19.33 22.65 -13.87
N SER A 1379 -19.14 23.88 -14.35
CA SER A 1379 -19.37 25.09 -13.55
C SER A 1379 -20.81 25.18 -13.04
N MET A 1380 -21.80 24.87 -13.88
CA MET A 1380 -23.21 24.88 -13.49
C MET A 1380 -23.53 23.79 -12.45
N ILE A 1381 -23.00 22.57 -12.62
CA ILE A 1381 -23.16 21.46 -11.66
C ILE A 1381 -22.54 21.81 -10.31
N VAL A 1382 -21.30 22.32 -10.30
CA VAL A 1382 -20.61 22.75 -9.09
C VAL A 1382 -21.42 23.83 -8.38
N LYS A 1383 -21.93 24.83 -9.12
CA LYS A 1383 -22.76 25.89 -8.54
C LYS A 1383 -24.05 25.35 -7.91
N LEU A 1384 -24.79 24.47 -8.59
CA LEU A 1384 -26.03 23.89 -8.06
C LEU A 1384 -25.79 23.12 -6.77
N ILE A 1385 -24.75 22.27 -6.75
CA ILE A 1385 -24.40 21.46 -5.58
C ILE A 1385 -23.92 22.34 -4.42
N THR A 1386 -23.20 23.42 -4.71
CA THR A 1386 -22.68 24.32 -3.67
C THR A 1386 -23.76 25.18 -3.04
N THR A 1387 -24.73 25.64 -3.85
CA THR A 1387 -25.79 26.59 -3.44
C THR A 1387 -26.96 25.93 -2.73
N GLN A 1388 -27.19 24.62 -2.91
CA GLN A 1388 -28.10 23.83 -2.08
C GLN A 1388 -27.54 23.67 -0.68
#